data_AF-A0A9X5ZDI5-F1
#
_entry.id   AF-A0A9X5ZDI5-F1
#
_cell.length_a   1.000
_cell.length_b   1.000
_cell.length_c   1.000
_cell.angle_alpha   90.00
_cell.angle_beta   90.00
_cell.angle_gamma   90.00
#
_symmetry.space_group_name_H-M   'P 1'
#
loop_
_entity.id
_entity.type
_entity.pdbx_description
1 polymer ?
#
loop_
_entity_poly.entity_id
_entity_poly.type
_entity_poly.pdbx_seq_one_letter_code
_entity_poly.pdbx_strand_id
1 'polypeptide(L)'
;MSKKKKSRVLVAGICISTLLSPVAFEASKGYAAPLEENKGGQLEESKENRLEQRTFHLPGKGSVEENRDRLKMQFAFSPNEPTGIYAKPDEEIKVEIKGNQSIKAFIGTRAYDKEKPKEFDLNPGKNIISSPNGGILYFYNMNNTGEVTATVISGGTHFPLFILGKHTKKDWDEMLEKYKNPYAIELKGDRSLITTSYEKVEKNMQKTDPTDLMKKHDEAIRIENALSGLSEDGIGVANPGKHYIQFIEARYPTSPYMYANNYLTGYAKESIEYVLDIEKFTTDGWGPWHEVGHLHQQIPWLSEGMGETTVNIYSLAVQLAFGNKSRMEVDGRYEDAFAYLKQPDDQKNFDKADPIIMFWQLHLIYGDQFYPKLHQMYRVLSDTEYSMLDTNEVISSREKKQMFIYMASKASGQNLISYFAKWGLHAEADTIEKVNKLQLPEPKNEIWLSRDSNPIREKQVEAYKVPYGEAVNTVPDILIGTEFDEKKASELVKNLGQNVKATGKIAWPKQENGKQTVNVEIVDAQGNVNAIPVPVNVVYGDSMAFKSYWNTNSVLTLNHNDKKFNTTLVRNILDHSYRNQKYVGVTIYDANGNEKKNVSAEGHEGLKNFVKELDGMSFEYGDIIKVYHIQPEYLEWYDDNKRVDKGQAKNKKEKLFKITPQGYELIHGLQEVTAVPQKVVIGTDAGKLEAKNFVQVKDGEVVGFVEKPNTTKIGEQKVKVETKDRFGNKKVTEVPLEIIYGDSIMFFGTWHSGTNIKSIVTLNHEEKKFSTTDSEGAMHTSFADEKYMGMTVYDKDGKEKKALSVKASENTKGFAEQFNGMVFEYGDIVKVYQREFDRFKVYKKNEFIDTKYGVNEVFFKITEQGFERIEAQQQVTAVPQKVVIGTDAEKLEAKNFVQVKDGEVVGFVEKPNTTKIGEQTVKVETKDRLGNKKVTEVPVEVIYGDSIMFFGTWHGGTNIKSIVTLNHEEKKFSTTDSEGPMHTSFADEKYMAMTVYDKGGKEKKALSVKASENTKGFAEQFNGMAFEYGDIVKVYQREFDRFKVYKKNEFVDTKYGVNEVFFKITEQGFERVEAQQEVTAMPRKVVIGTDVEKLEAKDFVQVKDGEVVGFVEKPNTTKIGEQKVKVETKDRFGNKKVTEVRVEVTYGDSIVYQGLSNVVCSIVTLNHDDKKLHVTSTNEQIHSYFNNELYMGITLYDQNGTEKKHVTAEGQETSKNFAEQVNGMMFEYGDVVKVYHAESDRLSWYKNSEFVGKGDKKKFKEISFKITPNGLEQV
;
A
#
# COMPACT_ATOMS: atom_id res chain seq x y z
N MET A 1 -36.48 -46.76 17.03
CA MET A 1 -36.94 -48.03 17.66
C MET A 1 -36.21 -48.21 19.00
N SER A 2 -36.75 -49.03 19.92
CA SER A 2 -36.15 -49.56 21.17
C SER A 2 -35.03 -48.76 21.89
N LYS A 3 -35.30 -48.13 23.04
CA LYS A 3 -35.43 -48.72 24.40
C LYS A 3 -34.09 -49.15 25.05
N LYS A 4 -33.73 -48.46 26.16
CA LYS A 4 -33.28 -48.95 27.50
C LYS A 4 -32.23 -47.99 28.10
N LYS A 5 -32.12 -47.79 29.42
CA LYS A 5 -33.13 -47.81 30.52
C LYS A 5 -32.48 -47.10 31.72
N LYS A 6 -33.26 -46.33 32.50
CA LYS A 6 -32.80 -45.69 33.76
C LYS A 6 -32.53 -46.71 34.87
N SER A 7 -31.59 -46.42 35.77
CA SER A 7 -31.77 -46.53 37.23
C SER A 7 -30.61 -45.86 38.01
N ARG A 8 -30.65 -45.50 39.30
CA ARG A 8 -31.59 -44.78 40.21
C ARG A 8 -30.97 -44.81 41.64
N VAL A 9 -31.55 -44.08 42.60
CA VAL A 9 -31.36 -44.15 44.08
C VAL A 9 -30.18 -43.27 44.58
N LEU A 10 -30.32 -42.16 45.32
CA LEU A 10 -31.15 -41.72 46.49
C LEU A 10 -30.44 -41.98 47.84
N VAL A 11 -30.38 -40.95 48.73
CA VAL A 11 -30.86 -40.97 50.13
C VAL A 11 -30.57 -39.64 50.85
N ALA A 12 -31.61 -39.14 51.55
CA ALA A 12 -31.72 -38.20 52.68
C ALA A 12 -30.61 -37.19 53.07
N GLY A 13 -31.05 -35.98 53.46
CA GLY A 13 -30.34 -35.06 54.35
C GLY A 13 -31.06 -34.90 55.70
N ILE A 14 -30.58 -33.98 56.55
CA ILE A 14 -31.24 -33.46 57.78
C ILE A 14 -30.81 -31.98 57.95
N CYS A 15 -31.67 -31.15 58.55
CA CYS A 15 -31.48 -29.71 58.77
C CYS A 15 -31.00 -29.37 60.21
N ILE A 16 -30.69 -28.07 60.43
CA ILE A 16 -30.88 -27.25 61.67
C ILE A 16 -29.62 -26.55 62.27
N SER A 17 -29.53 -25.25 61.96
CA SER A 17 -29.25 -24.05 62.79
C SER A 17 -27.92 -23.73 63.54
N THR A 18 -27.48 -22.48 63.30
CA THR A 18 -27.02 -21.40 64.23
C THR A 18 -25.61 -21.32 64.83
N LEU A 19 -24.90 -20.27 64.39
CA LEU A 19 -24.17 -19.23 65.17
C LEU A 19 -23.06 -19.61 66.16
N LEU A 20 -21.79 -19.35 65.80
CA LEU A 20 -20.91 -18.28 66.37
C LEU A 20 -19.47 -18.37 65.80
N SER A 21 -18.83 -17.20 65.63
CA SER A 21 -17.42 -16.84 65.31
C SER A 21 -16.27 -17.86 65.56
N PRO A 22 -15.09 -17.75 64.89
CA PRO A 22 -14.56 -16.58 64.16
C PRO A 22 -14.14 -16.84 62.69
N VAL A 23 -13.86 -15.78 61.94
CA VAL A 23 -13.28 -15.86 60.58
C VAL A 23 -11.79 -16.20 60.67
N ALA A 24 -11.46 -17.48 60.54
CA ALA A 24 -10.12 -17.92 60.16
C ALA A 24 -10.07 -18.11 58.64
N PHE A 25 -8.95 -17.74 58.01
CA PHE A 25 -8.67 -18.06 56.61
C PHE A 25 -8.57 -19.59 56.45
N GLU A 26 -9.62 -20.24 55.97
CA GLU A 26 -9.47 -21.56 55.36
C GLU A 26 -8.89 -21.39 53.96
N ALA A 27 -7.62 -21.78 53.80
CA ALA A 27 -6.97 -21.85 52.49
C ALA A 27 -7.72 -22.87 51.62
N SER A 28 -8.49 -22.37 50.65
CA SER A 28 -9.20 -23.21 49.69
C SER A 28 -8.18 -23.95 48.82
N LYS A 29 -8.12 -25.27 48.98
CA LYS A 29 -7.30 -26.16 48.13
C LYS A 29 -7.85 -26.17 46.69
N GLY A 30 -7.34 -25.25 45.87
CA GLY A 30 -7.51 -25.22 44.42
C GLY A 30 -6.13 -25.17 43.76
N TYR A 31 -5.84 -26.11 42.85
CA TYR A 31 -4.60 -26.20 42.10
C TYR A 31 -3.28 -26.05 42.88
N ALA A 32 -2.98 -27.07 43.70
CA ALA A 32 -1.60 -27.54 43.69
C ALA A 32 -1.25 -27.96 42.25
N ALA A 33 -0.05 -27.62 41.78
CA ALA A 33 0.52 -28.23 40.58
C ALA A 33 0.46 -29.77 40.71
N PRO A 34 0.30 -30.52 39.60
CA PRO A 34 0.21 -31.97 39.68
C PRO A 34 1.48 -32.52 40.33
N LEU A 35 1.32 -33.03 41.56
CA LEU A 35 2.27 -33.93 42.17
C LEU A 35 2.52 -35.08 41.19
N GLU A 36 3.79 -35.42 40.98
CA GLU A 36 4.17 -36.62 40.25
C GLU A 36 3.71 -37.86 41.04
N GLU A 37 2.46 -38.28 40.83
CA GLU A 37 2.06 -39.65 41.13
C GLU A 37 2.85 -40.58 40.22
N ASN A 38 3.90 -41.19 40.80
CA ASN A 38 4.63 -42.31 40.24
C ASN A 38 3.66 -43.41 39.76
N LYS A 39 3.34 -43.41 38.46
CA LYS A 39 2.66 -44.50 37.75
C LYS A 39 3.59 -45.04 36.70
N GLY A 40 3.97 -46.30 36.88
CA GLY A 40 5.11 -46.91 36.22
C GLY A 40 5.06 -46.89 34.69
N GLY A 41 6.01 -46.17 34.10
CA GLY A 41 6.50 -46.30 32.74
C GLY A 41 7.98 -45.90 32.78
N GLN A 42 8.85 -46.57 32.02
CA GLN A 42 10.28 -46.30 32.07
C GLN A 42 10.59 -44.88 31.58
N LEU A 43 10.83 -43.96 32.52
CA LEU A 43 11.53 -42.71 32.24
C LEU A 43 13.00 -43.06 31.99
N GLU A 44 13.56 -42.57 30.88
CA GLU A 44 15.00 -42.45 30.76
C GLU A 44 15.48 -41.48 31.84
N GLU A 45 16.43 -41.90 32.70
CA GLU A 45 17.06 -41.01 33.68
C GLU A 45 17.81 -39.88 32.96
N SER A 46 17.16 -38.72 32.82
CA SER A 46 17.83 -37.52 32.37
C SER A 46 18.81 -37.07 33.47
N LYS A 47 20.11 -37.26 33.21
CA LYS A 47 21.21 -36.77 34.06
C LYS A 47 21.39 -35.24 33.96
N GLU A 48 20.30 -34.47 33.89
CA GLU A 48 20.38 -33.00 34.00
C GLU A 48 20.63 -32.62 35.46
N ASN A 49 21.57 -31.70 35.68
CA ASN A 49 21.81 -31.13 37.00
C ASN A 49 20.57 -30.30 37.40
N ARG A 50 20.04 -30.52 38.61
CA ARG A 50 18.83 -29.86 39.13
C ARG A 50 18.83 -28.33 39.04
N LEU A 51 20.03 -27.73 39.04
CA LEU A 51 20.28 -26.28 38.95
C LEU A 51 20.58 -25.76 37.53
N GLU A 52 20.62 -26.63 36.50
CA GLU A 52 21.07 -26.31 35.13
C GLU A 52 20.12 -26.87 34.06
N GLN A 53 18.82 -26.67 34.27
CA GLN A 53 17.76 -27.07 33.34
C GLN A 53 18.01 -26.51 31.92
N ARG A 54 17.89 -27.36 30.89
CA ARG A 54 17.95 -26.94 29.47
C ARG A 54 16.71 -27.27 28.65
N THR A 55 15.80 -28.07 29.19
CA THR A 55 14.49 -28.37 28.59
C THR A 55 13.37 -27.67 29.36
N PHE A 56 12.53 -26.91 28.65
CA PHE A 56 11.51 -26.04 29.21
C PHE A 56 10.12 -26.41 28.68
N HIS A 57 9.18 -26.60 29.60
CA HIS A 57 7.77 -26.84 29.31
C HIS A 57 7.02 -25.51 29.42
N LEU A 58 6.62 -24.97 28.26
CA LEU A 58 6.14 -23.60 28.14
C LEU A 58 4.62 -23.63 27.91
N PRO A 59 3.79 -23.42 28.94
CA PRO A 59 2.34 -23.37 28.76
C PRO A 59 1.94 -22.15 27.92
N GLY A 60 0.86 -22.26 27.16
CA GLY A 60 0.26 -21.13 26.46
C GLY A 60 -0.22 -20.07 27.45
N LYS A 61 0.37 -18.86 27.37
CA LYS A 61 0.06 -17.72 28.24
C LYS A 61 -0.77 -16.63 27.55
N GLY A 62 -0.81 -16.59 26.22
CA GLY A 62 -1.48 -15.55 25.44
C GLY A 62 -0.61 -14.32 25.13
N SER A 63 -1.18 -13.34 24.42
CA SER A 63 -0.53 -12.04 24.18
C SER A 63 -0.63 -11.14 25.42
N VAL A 64 0.49 -10.53 25.85
CA VAL A 64 0.50 -9.55 26.94
C VAL A 64 -0.22 -8.26 26.54
N GLU A 65 -0.18 -7.89 25.26
CA GLU A 65 -0.92 -6.77 24.68
C GLU A 65 -2.43 -7.05 24.65
N GLU A 66 -2.87 -8.20 24.14
CA GLU A 66 -4.30 -8.59 24.18
C GLU A 66 -4.81 -8.67 25.63
N ASN A 67 -3.97 -9.13 26.56
CA ASN A 67 -4.29 -9.19 27.98
C ASN A 67 -4.48 -7.79 28.58
N ARG A 68 -3.57 -6.84 28.30
CA ARG A 68 -3.68 -5.43 28.71
C ARG A 68 -4.98 -4.81 28.19
N ASP A 69 -5.25 -4.99 26.90
CA ASP A 69 -6.38 -4.36 26.21
C ASP A 69 -7.72 -4.92 26.73
N ARG A 70 -7.83 -6.24 26.91
CA ARG A 70 -8.98 -6.91 27.57
C ARG A 70 -9.21 -6.40 28.99
N LEU A 71 -8.16 -6.14 29.75
CA LEU A 71 -8.24 -5.65 31.12
C LEU A 71 -8.45 -4.13 31.22
N LYS A 72 -8.32 -3.43 30.09
CA LYS A 72 -8.32 -1.97 29.91
C LYS A 72 -7.25 -1.26 30.75
N MET A 73 -6.10 -1.92 30.93
CA MET A 73 -4.96 -1.46 31.75
C MET A 73 -4.01 -0.55 30.97
N GLN A 74 -3.23 0.27 31.69
CA GLN A 74 -2.27 1.21 31.10
C GLN A 74 -1.03 0.53 30.49
N PHE A 75 -0.52 -0.51 31.14
CA PHE A 75 0.73 -1.18 30.76
C PHE A 75 0.56 -2.69 30.67
N ALA A 76 1.29 -3.32 29.75
CA ALA A 76 1.33 -4.77 29.62
C ALA A 76 2.22 -5.41 30.71
N PHE A 77 1.86 -6.62 31.18
CA PHE A 77 2.69 -7.45 32.05
C PHE A 77 3.88 -8.06 31.29
N SER A 78 4.83 -8.70 32.00
CA SER A 78 6.04 -9.24 31.36
C SER A 78 5.74 -10.46 30.47
N PRO A 79 6.29 -10.50 29.23
CA PRO A 79 6.19 -11.66 28.35
C PRO A 79 7.23 -12.74 28.69
N ASN A 80 8.16 -12.46 29.60
CA ASN A 80 9.36 -13.27 29.85
C ASN A 80 9.06 -14.54 30.65
N GLU A 81 9.36 -15.70 30.08
CA GLU A 81 9.55 -16.96 30.82
C GLU A 81 11.06 -17.16 31.06
N PRO A 82 11.54 -17.14 32.32
CA PRO A 82 12.97 -17.19 32.63
C PRO A 82 13.56 -18.57 32.39
N THR A 83 14.77 -18.62 31.81
CA THR A 83 15.50 -19.87 31.54
C THR A 83 16.66 -20.12 32.50
N GLY A 84 17.18 -19.08 33.16
CA GLY A 84 18.42 -19.17 33.95
C GLY A 84 19.67 -19.31 33.08
N ILE A 85 19.57 -19.03 31.77
CA ILE A 85 20.68 -19.11 30.80
C ILE A 85 21.05 -17.69 30.35
N TYR A 86 22.33 -17.35 30.48
CA TYR A 86 22.94 -16.14 29.94
C TYR A 86 23.67 -16.47 28.63
N ALA A 87 23.40 -15.70 27.57
CA ALA A 87 24.14 -15.71 26.32
C ALA A 87 25.16 -14.57 26.30
N LYS A 88 26.40 -14.85 25.93
CA LYS A 88 27.42 -13.81 25.71
C LYS A 88 27.13 -13.02 24.42
N PRO A 89 27.70 -11.81 24.26
CA PRO A 89 27.80 -11.13 22.97
C PRO A 89 28.18 -12.09 21.83
N ASP A 90 27.37 -12.09 20.78
CA ASP A 90 27.49 -12.90 19.56
C ASP A 90 27.50 -14.44 19.74
N GLU A 91 27.15 -14.94 20.93
CA GLU A 91 27.08 -16.39 21.18
C GLU A 91 25.90 -17.05 20.44
N GLU A 92 26.16 -18.10 19.66
CA GLU A 92 25.13 -18.93 19.05
C GLU A 92 24.47 -19.86 20.08
N ILE A 93 23.18 -19.63 20.34
CA ILE A 93 22.32 -20.53 21.08
C ILE A 93 21.52 -21.39 20.09
N LYS A 94 21.58 -22.72 20.24
CA LYS A 94 20.84 -23.67 19.41
C LYS A 94 19.65 -24.20 20.19
N VAL A 95 18.44 -23.93 19.71
CA VAL A 95 17.18 -24.25 20.38
C VAL A 95 16.33 -25.16 19.50
N GLU A 96 15.84 -26.26 20.05
CA GLU A 96 14.86 -27.12 19.40
C GLU A 96 13.48 -26.93 20.01
N ILE A 97 12.49 -26.59 19.16
CA ILE A 97 11.08 -26.47 19.51
C ILE A 97 10.36 -27.75 19.09
N LYS A 98 9.82 -28.47 20.06
CA LYS A 98 9.03 -29.69 19.84
C LYS A 98 7.54 -29.34 19.86
N GLY A 99 6.81 -29.85 18.87
CA GLY A 99 5.39 -29.56 18.65
C GLY A 99 5.13 -28.99 17.25
N ASN A 100 3.99 -28.34 17.07
CA ASN A 100 3.56 -27.70 15.82
C ASN A 100 3.30 -26.18 15.95
N GLN A 101 3.37 -25.63 17.17
CA GLN A 101 3.21 -24.21 17.45
C GLN A 101 4.58 -23.53 17.47
N SER A 102 4.68 -22.35 16.83
CA SER A 102 5.81 -21.44 17.03
C SER A 102 5.66 -20.69 18.35
N ILE A 103 6.80 -20.22 18.87
CA ILE A 103 6.90 -19.35 20.04
C ILE A 103 7.92 -18.24 19.76
N LYS A 104 8.05 -17.27 20.67
CA LYS A 104 9.14 -16.29 20.64
C LYS A 104 10.20 -16.61 21.67
N ALA A 105 11.38 -16.01 21.49
CA ALA A 105 12.41 -15.89 22.50
C ALA A 105 12.98 -14.47 22.52
N PHE A 106 13.53 -14.07 23.67
CA PHE A 106 14.25 -12.81 23.84
C PHE A 106 15.66 -13.10 24.35
N ILE A 107 16.66 -12.34 23.89
CA ILE A 107 17.98 -12.28 24.52
C ILE A 107 18.21 -10.84 24.99
N GLY A 108 18.29 -10.68 26.31
CA GLY A 108 18.41 -9.40 27.01
C GLY A 108 17.18 -9.06 27.86
N THR A 109 17.37 -8.16 28.82
CA THR A 109 16.36 -7.75 29.81
C THR A 109 16.24 -6.22 29.84
N ARG A 110 15.02 -5.71 29.61
CA ARG A 110 14.74 -4.26 29.62
C ARG A 110 15.14 -3.65 30.98
N ALA A 111 15.67 -2.42 30.97
CA ALA A 111 16.17 -1.67 32.14
C ALA A 111 17.39 -2.26 32.87
N TYR A 112 17.59 -3.59 32.85
CA TYR A 112 18.80 -4.23 33.36
C TYR A 112 19.98 -4.11 32.37
N ASP A 113 19.69 -4.28 31.09
CA ASP A 113 20.65 -4.11 29.99
C ASP A 113 20.55 -2.70 29.37
N LYS A 114 21.64 -2.21 28.78
CA LYS A 114 21.69 -0.89 28.13
C LYS A 114 20.82 -0.83 26.88
N GLU A 115 20.77 -1.95 26.17
CA GLU A 115 20.07 -2.12 24.90
C GLU A 115 18.74 -2.85 25.11
N LYS A 116 17.78 -2.65 24.20
CA LYS A 116 16.52 -3.39 24.23
C LYS A 116 16.78 -4.88 23.93
N PRO A 117 16.01 -5.81 24.53
CA PRO A 117 16.12 -7.24 24.22
C PRO A 117 15.96 -7.50 22.72
N LYS A 118 16.80 -8.38 22.18
CA LYS A 118 16.64 -8.86 20.79
C LYS A 118 15.59 -9.98 20.77
N GLU A 119 14.60 -9.83 19.91
CA GLU A 119 13.48 -10.77 19.76
C GLU A 119 13.75 -11.76 18.61
N PHE A 120 13.28 -13.00 18.77
CA PHE A 120 13.42 -14.08 17.80
C PHE A 120 12.11 -14.87 17.69
N ASP A 121 11.65 -15.12 16.46
CA ASP A 121 10.60 -16.10 16.18
C ASP A 121 11.23 -17.50 16.10
N LEU A 122 10.77 -18.42 16.95
CA LEU A 122 11.23 -19.80 16.98
C LEU A 122 10.17 -20.72 16.35
N ASN A 123 10.53 -21.30 15.22
CA ASN A 123 9.68 -22.24 14.48
C ASN A 123 9.84 -23.67 15.03
N PRO A 124 8.85 -24.55 14.86
CA PRO A 124 9.01 -25.98 15.12
C PRO A 124 10.27 -26.57 14.47
N GLY A 125 11.02 -27.37 15.21
CA GLY A 125 12.34 -27.88 14.82
C GLY A 125 13.50 -27.05 15.39
N LYS A 126 14.65 -27.07 14.70
CA LYS A 126 15.90 -26.47 15.18
C LYS A 126 16.06 -25.03 14.71
N ASN A 127 16.39 -24.16 15.65
CA ASN A 127 16.64 -22.73 15.47
C ASN A 127 18.04 -22.40 15.98
N ILE A 128 18.68 -21.40 15.37
CA ILE A 128 19.97 -20.83 15.84
C ILE A 128 19.72 -19.34 16.04
N ILE A 129 20.00 -18.84 17.25
CA ILE A 129 19.78 -17.45 17.64
C ILE A 129 21.04 -16.88 18.30
N SER A 130 21.34 -15.61 18.05
CA SER A 130 22.46 -14.90 18.67
C SER A 130 22.14 -13.41 18.80
N SER A 131 22.67 -12.77 19.84
CA SER A 131 22.50 -11.33 20.11
C SER A 131 23.86 -10.65 20.24
N PRO A 132 24.13 -9.54 19.52
CA PRO A 132 25.43 -8.85 19.59
C PRO A 132 25.71 -8.25 20.97
N ASN A 133 24.67 -8.02 21.78
CA ASN A 133 24.82 -7.51 23.15
C ASN A 133 24.88 -8.63 24.21
N GLY A 134 24.60 -9.87 23.82
CA GLY A 134 24.30 -10.95 24.79
C GLY A 134 23.04 -10.64 25.61
N GLY A 135 22.93 -11.27 26.78
CA GLY A 135 21.86 -11.05 27.75
C GLY A 135 21.21 -12.34 28.24
N ILE A 136 20.21 -12.23 29.12
CA ILE A 136 19.43 -13.37 29.62
C ILE A 136 18.53 -13.90 28.49
N LEU A 137 18.47 -15.22 28.32
CA LEU A 137 17.54 -15.88 27.43
C LEU A 137 16.17 -16.02 28.11
N TYR A 138 15.12 -15.57 27.46
CA TYR A 138 13.72 -15.82 27.84
C TYR A 138 12.98 -16.52 26.72
N PHE A 139 11.99 -17.33 27.06
CA PHE A 139 10.99 -17.81 26.11
C PHE A 139 9.68 -17.06 26.26
N TYR A 140 8.85 -17.08 25.22
CA TYR A 140 7.52 -16.52 25.26
C TYR A 140 6.53 -17.33 24.39
N ASN A 141 5.70 -18.15 25.06
CA ASN A 141 4.60 -18.86 24.41
C ASN A 141 3.32 -18.02 24.42
N MET A 142 3.15 -17.23 23.35
CA MET A 142 1.99 -16.36 23.12
C MET A 142 0.71 -17.10 22.67
N ASN A 143 0.72 -18.43 22.52
CA ASN A 143 -0.49 -19.18 22.23
C ASN A 143 -1.44 -19.13 23.44
N ASN A 144 -2.75 -18.98 23.22
CA ASN A 144 -3.75 -18.93 24.30
C ASN A 144 -3.96 -20.30 24.99
N THR A 145 -3.65 -21.40 24.30
CA THR A 145 -3.76 -22.78 24.80
C THR A 145 -2.63 -23.66 24.23
N GLY A 146 -2.42 -24.83 24.84
CA GLY A 146 -1.35 -25.76 24.51
C GLY A 146 -0.13 -25.63 25.42
N GLU A 147 0.85 -26.50 25.21
CA GLU A 147 2.19 -26.45 25.79
C GLU A 147 3.20 -26.68 24.67
N VAL A 148 4.31 -25.97 24.71
CA VAL A 148 5.44 -26.14 23.78
C VAL A 148 6.68 -26.52 24.57
N THR A 149 7.38 -27.58 24.16
CA THR A 149 8.66 -27.94 24.78
C THR A 149 9.80 -27.31 23.98
N ALA A 150 10.61 -26.49 24.65
CA ALA A 150 11.82 -25.89 24.09
C ALA A 150 13.07 -26.48 24.76
N THR A 151 14.02 -26.99 23.97
CA THR A 151 15.29 -27.55 24.48
C THR A 151 16.48 -26.73 23.94
N VAL A 152 17.29 -26.17 24.84
CA VAL A 152 18.54 -25.48 24.49
C VAL A 152 19.66 -26.51 24.32
N ILE A 153 19.89 -26.94 23.08
CA ILE A 153 20.85 -27.99 22.70
C ILE A 153 22.29 -27.57 23.02
N SER A 154 22.67 -26.34 22.71
CA SER A 154 24.04 -25.84 22.91
C SER A 154 24.09 -24.31 22.98
N GLY A 155 25.16 -23.79 23.59
CA GLY A 155 25.35 -22.37 23.84
C GLY A 155 24.70 -21.92 25.15
N GLY A 156 25.18 -20.79 25.66
CA GLY A 156 24.72 -20.13 26.88
C GLY A 156 25.21 -20.81 28.15
N THR A 157 25.48 -20.00 29.17
CA THR A 157 25.95 -20.44 30.49
C THR A 157 24.89 -20.18 31.55
N HIS A 158 24.72 -21.12 32.49
CA HIS A 158 23.75 -20.97 33.58
C HIS A 158 24.17 -19.95 34.63
N PHE A 159 23.17 -19.33 35.26
CA PHE A 159 23.29 -18.42 36.40
C PHE A 159 22.22 -18.74 37.46
N PRO A 160 22.24 -18.13 38.68
CA PRO A 160 21.24 -18.39 39.71
C PRO A 160 19.81 -18.02 39.27
N LEU A 161 18.94 -19.03 39.19
CA LEU A 161 17.49 -18.88 39.00
C LEU A 161 16.75 -19.63 40.12
N PHE A 162 16.29 -18.91 41.14
CA PHE A 162 15.39 -19.46 42.15
C PHE A 162 13.98 -19.61 41.56
N ILE A 163 13.29 -20.70 41.90
CA ILE A 163 11.92 -20.98 41.45
C ILE A 163 11.14 -21.49 42.65
N LEU A 164 10.12 -20.73 43.06
CA LEU A 164 9.22 -21.07 44.14
C LEU A 164 8.58 -22.45 43.89
N GLY A 165 8.51 -23.29 44.93
CA GLY A 165 7.98 -24.65 44.84
C GLY A 165 8.91 -25.69 44.20
N LYS A 166 9.94 -25.28 43.43
CA LYS A 166 10.96 -26.19 42.86
C LYS A 166 12.27 -26.19 43.66
N HIS A 167 12.73 -25.01 44.08
CA HIS A 167 14.03 -24.84 44.75
C HIS A 167 13.83 -24.51 46.25
N THR A 168 14.72 -25.02 47.09
CA THR A 168 14.76 -24.77 48.54
C THR A 168 15.80 -23.71 48.91
N LYS A 169 15.79 -23.22 50.15
CA LYS A 169 16.85 -22.34 50.69
C LYS A 169 18.26 -22.93 50.55
N LYS A 170 18.41 -24.25 50.71
CA LYS A 170 19.69 -24.95 50.51
C LYS A 170 20.14 -24.89 49.05
N ASP A 171 19.22 -25.05 48.12
CA ASP A 171 19.53 -25.00 46.69
C ASP A 171 19.90 -23.58 46.25
N TRP A 172 19.27 -22.56 46.86
CA TRP A 172 19.63 -21.16 46.70
C TRP A 172 21.06 -20.88 47.19
N ASP A 173 21.40 -21.35 48.39
CA ASP A 173 22.75 -21.17 48.95
C ASP A 173 23.80 -21.90 48.08
N GLU A 174 23.49 -23.10 47.58
CA GLU A 174 24.32 -23.82 46.59
C GLU A 174 24.46 -23.05 45.27
N MET A 175 23.43 -22.36 44.77
CA MET A 175 23.53 -21.51 43.57
C MET A 175 24.47 -20.32 43.80
N LEU A 176 24.34 -19.62 44.94
CA LEU A 176 25.19 -18.48 45.27
C LEU A 176 26.64 -18.89 45.57
N GLU A 177 26.86 -20.10 46.10
CA GLU A 177 28.21 -20.67 46.24
C GLU A 177 28.81 -21.04 44.87
N LYS A 178 28.05 -21.73 44.02
CA LYS A 178 28.51 -22.24 42.71
C LYS A 178 28.79 -21.12 41.69
N TYR A 179 27.87 -20.17 41.53
CA TYR A 179 27.96 -19.14 40.49
C TYR A 179 28.51 -17.84 41.09
N LYS A 180 29.84 -17.66 41.02
CA LYS A 180 30.50 -16.42 41.47
C LYS A 180 30.48 -15.35 40.38
N ASN A 181 30.08 -14.13 40.76
CA ASN A 181 29.91 -12.96 39.87
C ASN A 181 29.07 -13.27 38.61
N PRO A 182 27.86 -13.84 38.74
CA PRO A 182 27.00 -14.13 37.60
C PRO A 182 26.53 -12.83 36.92
N TYR A 183 26.11 -12.94 35.65
CA TYR A 183 25.60 -11.79 34.88
C TYR A 183 24.40 -11.11 35.57
N ALA A 184 23.52 -11.94 36.14
CA ALA A 184 22.34 -11.56 36.90
C ALA A 184 21.99 -12.69 37.88
N ILE A 185 20.95 -12.44 38.67
CA ILE A 185 20.21 -13.41 39.48
C ILE A 185 18.73 -13.22 39.17
N GLU A 186 18.01 -14.31 39.07
CA GLU A 186 16.56 -14.29 38.96
C GLU A 186 15.87 -15.06 40.08
N LEU A 187 14.74 -14.55 40.54
CA LEU A 187 13.83 -15.23 41.46
C LEU A 187 12.43 -15.25 40.85
N LYS A 188 11.85 -16.44 40.71
CA LYS A 188 10.54 -16.66 40.09
C LYS A 188 9.53 -17.15 41.13
N GLY A 189 8.42 -16.43 41.27
CA GLY A 189 7.21 -16.85 41.99
C GLY A 189 6.14 -17.39 41.05
N ASP A 190 4.91 -17.46 41.55
CA ASP A 190 3.71 -17.80 40.77
C ASP A 190 3.29 -16.65 39.84
N ARG A 191 3.48 -15.40 40.31
CA ARG A 191 3.01 -14.15 39.68
C ARG A 191 4.10 -13.08 39.57
N SER A 192 5.20 -13.23 40.31
CA SER A 192 6.33 -12.32 40.34
C SER A 192 7.58 -12.91 39.67
N LEU A 193 8.39 -12.03 39.07
CA LEU A 193 9.73 -12.34 38.59
C LEU A 193 10.66 -11.20 39.00
N ILE A 194 11.72 -11.49 39.77
CA ILE A 194 12.73 -10.49 40.14
C ILE A 194 13.97 -10.74 39.29
N THR A 195 14.53 -9.70 38.66
CA THR A 195 15.83 -9.75 37.96
C THR A 195 16.77 -8.68 38.54
N THR A 196 17.87 -9.11 39.13
CA THR A 196 18.80 -8.24 39.86
C THR A 196 20.25 -8.75 39.76
N SER A 197 21.22 -8.01 40.28
CA SER A 197 22.63 -8.39 40.37
C SER A 197 22.96 -9.12 41.67
N TYR A 198 24.05 -9.90 41.63
CA TYR A 198 24.57 -10.63 42.77
C TYR A 198 24.94 -9.71 43.95
N GLU A 199 25.47 -8.51 43.69
CA GLU A 199 25.78 -7.49 44.70
C GLU A 199 24.53 -7.08 45.51
N LYS A 200 23.40 -6.83 44.83
CA LYS A 200 22.17 -6.40 45.51
C LYS A 200 21.51 -7.53 46.31
N VAL A 201 21.69 -8.79 45.89
CA VAL A 201 21.28 -9.95 46.69
C VAL A 201 22.17 -10.12 47.92
N GLU A 202 23.50 -10.09 47.78
CA GLU A 202 24.42 -10.18 48.92
C GLU A 202 24.23 -9.03 49.92
N LYS A 203 23.86 -7.84 49.47
CA LYS A 203 23.59 -6.69 50.33
C LYS A 203 22.25 -6.79 51.06
N ASN A 204 21.16 -7.08 50.33
CA ASN A 204 19.79 -6.86 50.82
C ASN A 204 19.06 -8.14 51.27
N MET A 205 19.50 -9.34 50.85
CA MET A 205 18.83 -10.61 51.18
C MET A 205 19.49 -11.41 52.31
N GLN A 206 20.45 -10.85 53.06
CA GLN A 206 21.22 -11.60 54.09
C GLN A 206 20.34 -12.25 55.17
N LYS A 207 19.18 -11.67 55.46
CA LYS A 207 18.19 -12.17 56.44
C LYS A 207 16.90 -12.67 55.77
N THR A 208 16.87 -12.78 54.45
CA THR A 208 15.66 -13.02 53.67
C THR A 208 15.69 -14.41 53.05
N ASP A 209 14.69 -15.23 53.37
CA ASP A 209 14.46 -16.47 52.63
C ASP A 209 13.80 -16.14 51.29
N PRO A 210 14.37 -16.56 50.13
CA PRO A 210 13.75 -16.31 48.82
C PRO A 210 12.37 -16.96 48.70
N THR A 211 12.09 -18.05 49.43
CA THR A 211 10.78 -18.71 49.45
C THR A 211 9.71 -17.79 50.03
N ASP A 212 10.01 -17.09 51.13
CA ASP A 212 9.05 -16.22 51.80
C ASP A 212 8.97 -14.85 51.14
N LEU A 213 10.08 -14.38 50.56
CA LEU A 213 10.08 -13.18 49.72
C LEU A 213 9.16 -13.34 48.51
N MET A 214 9.33 -14.41 47.71
CA MET A 214 8.51 -14.61 46.51
C MET A 214 7.03 -14.81 46.85
N LYS A 215 6.71 -15.52 47.95
CA LYS A 215 5.32 -15.59 48.45
C LYS A 215 4.75 -14.21 48.76
N LYS A 216 5.52 -13.32 49.40
CA LYS A 216 5.05 -11.97 49.74
C LYS A 216 4.86 -11.07 48.52
N HIS A 217 5.72 -11.18 47.51
CA HIS A 217 5.49 -10.52 46.21
C HIS A 217 4.23 -11.03 45.52
N ASP A 218 4.04 -12.35 45.46
CA ASP A 218 2.84 -12.94 44.87
C ASP A 218 1.57 -12.60 45.69
N GLU A 219 1.66 -12.43 47.00
CA GLU A 219 0.57 -11.98 47.88
C GLU A 219 0.18 -10.52 47.59
N ALA A 220 1.14 -9.60 47.51
CA ALA A 220 0.90 -8.21 47.12
C ALA A 220 0.23 -8.11 45.74
N ILE A 221 0.76 -8.85 44.75
CA ILE A 221 0.17 -8.91 43.40
C ILE A 221 -1.25 -9.48 43.44
N ARG A 222 -1.54 -10.48 44.28
CA ARG A 222 -2.89 -11.03 44.45
C ARG A 222 -3.84 -10.04 45.12
N ILE A 223 -3.38 -9.20 46.05
CA ILE A 223 -4.18 -8.12 46.67
C ILE A 223 -4.56 -7.06 45.62
N GLU A 224 -3.61 -6.62 44.79
CA GLU A 224 -3.89 -5.63 43.75
C GLU A 224 -4.80 -6.19 42.65
N ASN A 225 -4.55 -7.43 42.21
CA ASN A 225 -5.46 -8.15 41.32
C ASN A 225 -6.87 -8.24 41.91
N ALA A 226 -6.99 -8.60 43.19
CA ALA A 226 -8.27 -8.69 43.87
C ALA A 226 -9.00 -7.34 43.87
N LEU A 227 -8.33 -6.23 44.20
CA LEU A 227 -8.90 -4.86 44.13
C LEU A 227 -9.31 -4.47 42.70
N SER A 228 -8.56 -4.95 41.71
CA SER A 228 -8.88 -4.84 40.28
C SER A 228 -9.98 -5.81 39.82
N GLY A 229 -10.59 -6.61 40.71
CA GLY A 229 -11.62 -7.60 40.36
C GLY A 229 -11.10 -8.74 39.50
N LEU A 230 -9.88 -9.21 39.80
CA LEU A 230 -9.21 -10.31 39.13
C LEU A 230 -8.92 -11.45 40.11
N SER A 231 -9.12 -12.69 39.67
CA SER A 231 -8.82 -13.89 40.44
C SER A 231 -8.27 -15.00 39.55
N GLU A 232 -7.51 -15.94 40.12
CA GLU A 232 -6.81 -16.98 39.34
C GLU A 232 -7.79 -17.94 38.64
N ASP A 233 -8.91 -18.26 39.29
CA ASP A 233 -10.05 -19.01 38.74
C ASP A 233 -11.02 -18.14 37.90
N GLY A 234 -10.75 -16.84 37.77
CA GLY A 234 -11.58 -15.90 37.04
C GLY A 234 -11.61 -16.20 35.53
N ILE A 235 -12.70 -15.83 34.87
CA ILE A 235 -12.88 -15.98 33.41
C ILE A 235 -13.25 -14.64 32.77
N GLY A 236 -13.08 -14.53 31.45
CA GLY A 236 -13.45 -13.31 30.70
C GLY A 236 -12.79 -12.07 31.32
N VAL A 237 -13.59 -11.12 31.79
CA VAL A 237 -13.12 -9.86 32.41
C VAL A 237 -12.51 -9.98 33.82
N ALA A 238 -12.59 -11.17 34.45
CA ALA A 238 -12.07 -11.43 35.80
C ALA A 238 -10.78 -12.27 35.82
N ASN A 239 -10.26 -12.70 34.66
CA ASN A 239 -8.99 -13.42 34.59
C ASN A 239 -7.79 -12.45 34.51
N PRO A 240 -6.73 -12.54 35.33
CA PRO A 240 -5.55 -11.68 35.25
C PRO A 240 -4.59 -12.01 34.10
N GLY A 241 -4.75 -13.18 33.46
CA GLY A 241 -3.77 -13.78 32.56
C GLY A 241 -2.81 -14.72 33.31
N LYS A 242 -1.73 -15.15 32.65
CA LYS A 242 -0.69 -16.04 33.22
C LYS A 242 0.72 -15.42 33.21
N HIS A 243 0.80 -14.12 32.98
CA HIS A 243 2.05 -13.36 32.87
C HIS A 243 2.56 -12.93 34.24
N TYR A 244 3.86 -12.63 34.30
CA TYR A 244 4.51 -12.16 35.52
C TYR A 244 4.52 -10.64 35.59
N ILE A 245 4.45 -10.11 36.80
CA ILE A 245 4.92 -8.75 37.08
C ILE A 245 6.41 -8.84 37.39
N GLN A 246 7.23 -8.18 36.56
CA GLN A 246 8.68 -8.31 36.61
C GLN A 246 9.33 -7.09 37.27
N PHE A 247 9.98 -7.31 38.40
CA PHE A 247 10.71 -6.31 39.20
C PHE A 247 12.18 -6.33 38.80
N ILE A 248 12.70 -5.20 38.32
CA ILE A 248 14.03 -5.15 37.69
C ILE A 248 14.92 -4.14 38.40
N GLU A 249 16.13 -4.56 38.79
CA GLU A 249 17.20 -3.62 39.10
C GLU A 249 17.53 -2.80 37.85
N ALA A 250 17.06 -1.56 37.82
CA ALA A 250 17.17 -0.70 36.66
C ALA A 250 18.58 -0.07 36.62
N ARG A 251 19.55 -0.84 36.12
CA ARG A 251 20.93 -0.42 35.86
C ARG A 251 21.01 0.69 34.81
N TYR A 252 20.04 0.72 33.90
CA TYR A 252 19.85 1.77 32.89
C TYR A 252 18.41 2.32 33.01
N PRO A 253 18.13 3.12 34.06
CA PRO A 253 16.78 3.53 34.39
C PRO A 253 16.30 4.73 33.55
N THR A 254 15.01 4.76 33.22
CA THR A 254 14.37 5.91 32.56
C THR A 254 13.79 6.94 33.54
N SER A 255 13.79 6.64 34.85
CA SER A 255 13.36 7.50 35.96
C SER A 255 14.41 7.46 37.08
N PRO A 256 14.63 8.56 37.83
CA PRO A 256 15.73 8.66 38.80
C PRO A 256 15.61 7.79 40.07
N TYR A 257 14.47 7.12 40.31
CA TYR A 257 14.19 6.38 41.55
C TYR A 257 13.47 5.03 41.35
N MET A 258 12.17 5.06 41.06
CA MET A 258 11.32 3.91 40.73
C MET A 258 10.42 4.31 39.56
N TYR A 259 9.92 3.33 38.79
CA TYR A 259 8.96 3.55 37.70
C TYR A 259 8.34 2.25 37.19
N ALA A 260 7.14 2.34 36.63
CA ALA A 260 6.49 1.31 35.83
C ALA A 260 6.49 1.65 34.33
N ASN A 261 6.49 0.63 33.48
CA ASN A 261 6.25 0.76 32.04
C ASN A 261 5.69 -0.58 31.52
N ASN A 262 5.41 -0.67 30.22
CA ASN A 262 5.15 -1.96 29.59
C ASN A 262 6.28 -2.95 29.92
N TYR A 263 5.84 -4.12 30.37
CA TYR A 263 6.62 -5.32 30.67
C TYR A 263 7.40 -5.32 32.00
N LEU A 264 7.49 -4.21 32.77
CA LEU A 264 8.33 -4.15 33.98
C LEU A 264 7.95 -3.06 35.00
N THR A 265 8.38 -3.29 36.25
CA THR A 265 8.68 -2.24 37.24
C THR A 265 10.20 -2.15 37.44
N GLY A 266 10.73 -0.93 37.50
CA GLY A 266 12.17 -0.66 37.46
C GLY A 266 12.65 0.14 38.68
N TYR A 267 13.73 -0.33 39.32
CA TYR A 267 14.23 0.19 40.58
C TYR A 267 15.69 0.67 40.44
N ALA A 268 15.90 1.98 40.44
CA ALA A 268 17.19 2.62 40.21
C ALA A 268 18.07 2.74 41.47
N LYS A 269 19.40 2.68 41.29
CA LYS A 269 20.40 2.85 42.36
C LYS A 269 20.24 1.79 43.45
N GLU A 270 19.87 2.18 44.67
CA GLU A 270 19.66 1.28 45.80
C GLU A 270 18.18 0.94 46.03
N SER A 271 17.24 1.53 45.27
CA SER A 271 15.80 1.41 45.55
C SER A 271 15.25 -0.03 45.40
N ILE A 272 16.00 -0.92 44.74
CA ILE A 272 15.75 -2.37 44.68
C ILE A 272 15.82 -3.03 46.08
N GLU A 273 16.39 -2.39 47.09
CA GLU A 273 16.37 -2.89 48.48
C GLU A 273 14.94 -3.08 49.00
N TYR A 274 14.00 -2.22 48.60
CA TYR A 274 12.58 -2.34 48.95
C TYR A 274 11.89 -3.53 48.28
N VAL A 275 12.50 -4.13 47.24
CA VAL A 275 12.01 -5.33 46.55
C VAL A 275 12.67 -6.60 47.13
N LEU A 276 13.91 -6.51 47.59
CA LEU A 276 14.72 -7.67 47.99
C LEU A 276 14.69 -7.95 49.50
N ASP A 277 14.62 -6.92 50.34
CA ASP A 277 14.51 -7.07 51.79
C ASP A 277 13.04 -7.26 52.17
N ILE A 278 12.70 -8.45 52.69
CA ILE A 278 11.32 -8.80 53.05
C ILE A 278 10.74 -7.93 54.18
N GLU A 279 11.57 -7.43 55.10
CA GLU A 279 11.11 -6.55 56.18
C GLU A 279 10.70 -5.20 55.58
N LYS A 280 11.57 -4.61 54.74
CA LYS A 280 11.25 -3.37 54.00
C LYS A 280 10.06 -3.55 53.08
N PHE A 281 10.01 -4.62 52.29
CA PHE A 281 8.91 -4.88 51.36
C PHE A 281 7.57 -5.05 52.06
N THR A 282 7.53 -5.49 53.33
CA THR A 282 6.28 -5.68 54.07
C THR A 282 5.87 -4.49 54.93
N THR A 283 6.82 -3.73 55.50
CA THR A 283 6.51 -2.60 56.42
C THR A 283 6.64 -1.21 55.78
N ASP A 284 7.48 -1.05 54.76
CA ASP A 284 7.77 0.23 54.07
C ASP A 284 7.77 0.06 52.53
N GLY A 285 7.03 -0.93 52.03
CA GLY A 285 7.03 -1.35 50.62
C GLY A 285 6.25 -0.44 49.66
N TRP A 286 5.92 0.80 50.07
CA TRP A 286 5.04 1.70 49.30
C TRP A 286 5.50 1.89 47.86
N GLY A 287 6.81 2.08 47.65
CA GLY A 287 7.40 2.24 46.32
C GLY A 287 7.08 1.06 45.40
N PRO A 288 7.53 -0.17 45.72
CA PRO A 288 7.16 -1.37 44.96
C PRO A 288 5.66 -1.54 44.71
N TRP A 289 4.80 -1.38 45.72
CA TRP A 289 3.33 -1.53 45.55
C TRP A 289 2.73 -0.42 44.66
N HIS A 290 3.32 0.77 44.64
CA HIS A 290 2.92 1.87 43.75
C HIS A 290 3.28 1.57 42.30
N GLU A 291 4.49 1.07 42.02
CA GLU A 291 4.87 0.69 40.65
C GLU A 291 4.04 -0.48 40.10
N VAL A 292 3.68 -1.45 40.95
CA VAL A 292 2.76 -2.54 40.57
C VAL A 292 1.36 -1.98 40.33
N GLY A 293 0.91 -1.01 41.14
CA GLY A 293 -0.36 -0.32 40.97
C GLY A 293 -0.50 0.39 39.63
N HIS A 294 0.57 0.98 39.09
CA HIS A 294 0.56 1.59 37.74
C HIS A 294 0.26 0.56 36.64
N LEU A 295 0.68 -0.70 36.79
CA LEU A 295 0.32 -1.76 35.84
C LEU A 295 -1.18 -2.10 35.91
N HIS A 296 -1.81 -1.95 37.08
CA HIS A 296 -3.24 -2.19 37.30
C HIS A 296 -4.14 -1.00 36.95
N GLN A 297 -3.60 0.22 36.75
CA GLN A 297 -4.40 1.41 36.43
C GLN A 297 -5.23 1.22 35.16
N GLN A 298 -6.53 1.49 35.28
CA GLN A 298 -7.49 1.35 34.18
C GLN A 298 -7.68 2.66 33.43
N ILE A 299 -7.29 2.65 32.14
CA ILE A 299 -7.43 3.78 31.21
C ILE A 299 -8.85 4.40 31.19
N PRO A 300 -9.95 3.62 31.28
CA PRO A 300 -11.30 4.16 31.19
C PRO A 300 -11.68 5.29 32.15
N TRP A 301 -11.11 5.30 33.35
CA TRP A 301 -11.33 6.33 34.37
C TRP A 301 -10.05 7.04 34.81
N LEU A 302 -8.93 6.79 34.10
CA LEU A 302 -7.69 7.53 34.24
C LEU A 302 -7.76 8.86 33.45
N SER A 303 -8.31 9.89 34.09
CA SER A 303 -8.25 11.27 33.55
C SER A 303 -6.88 11.90 33.77
N GLU A 304 -6.59 12.98 33.04
CA GLU A 304 -5.40 13.81 33.27
C GLU A 304 -5.28 14.23 34.74
N GLY A 305 -4.04 14.26 35.25
CA GLY A 305 -3.72 14.46 36.67
C GLY A 305 -3.91 13.24 37.58
N MET A 306 -4.65 12.21 37.15
CA MET A 306 -5.00 11.07 38.03
C MET A 306 -4.00 9.90 38.02
N GLY A 307 -2.92 10.00 37.22
CA GLY A 307 -1.81 9.03 37.15
C GLY A 307 -1.22 8.74 38.53
N GLU A 308 -0.58 9.75 39.13
CA GLU A 308 0.03 9.67 40.47
C GLU A 308 -0.97 9.62 41.63
N THR A 309 -2.28 9.60 41.34
CA THR A 309 -3.35 9.62 42.34
C THR A 309 -3.99 8.25 42.48
N THR A 310 -4.59 7.75 41.40
CA THR A 310 -5.42 6.52 41.43
C THR A 310 -4.59 5.26 41.63
N VAL A 311 -3.30 5.27 41.26
CA VAL A 311 -2.32 4.23 41.60
C VAL A 311 -2.30 3.91 43.11
N ASN A 312 -2.47 4.92 43.98
CA ASN A 312 -2.29 4.72 45.41
C ASN A 312 -3.43 3.95 46.09
N ILE A 313 -4.57 3.68 45.41
CA ILE A 313 -5.59 2.77 45.97
C ILE A 313 -5.04 1.34 46.11
N TYR A 314 -4.16 0.94 45.19
CA TYR A 314 -3.48 -0.34 45.21
C TYR A 314 -2.44 -0.38 46.34
N SER A 315 -1.60 0.65 46.42
CA SER A 315 -0.60 0.79 47.48
C SER A 315 -1.23 0.81 48.89
N LEU A 316 -2.36 1.50 49.08
CA LEU A 316 -3.12 1.50 50.33
C LEU A 316 -3.71 0.13 50.66
N ALA A 317 -4.28 -0.57 49.67
CA ALA A 317 -4.83 -1.91 49.87
C ALA A 317 -3.74 -2.91 50.32
N VAL A 318 -2.56 -2.90 49.69
CA VAL A 318 -1.42 -3.74 50.12
C VAL A 318 -0.91 -3.30 51.50
N GLN A 319 -0.74 -2.00 51.74
CA GLN A 319 -0.28 -1.46 53.02
C GLN A 319 -1.13 -1.96 54.19
N LEU A 320 -2.45 -1.86 54.07
CA LEU A 320 -3.41 -2.26 55.11
C LEU A 320 -3.55 -3.78 55.23
N ALA A 321 -3.51 -4.52 54.11
CA ALA A 321 -3.55 -5.98 54.12
C ALA A 321 -2.32 -6.59 54.83
N PHE A 322 -1.16 -5.94 54.75
CA PHE A 322 0.04 -6.30 55.52
C PHE A 322 0.03 -5.77 56.97
N GLY A 323 -1.06 -5.15 57.42
CA GLY A 323 -1.27 -4.73 58.81
C GLY A 323 -0.62 -3.39 59.19
N ASN A 324 -0.11 -2.63 58.23
CA ASN A 324 0.47 -1.31 58.47
C ASN A 324 -0.64 -0.26 58.67
N LYS A 325 -0.29 0.90 59.24
CA LYS A 325 -1.21 2.04 59.34
C LYS A 325 -1.39 2.71 57.98
N SER A 326 -2.59 3.19 57.69
CA SER A 326 -2.87 3.98 56.49
C SER A 326 -1.97 5.21 56.39
N ARG A 327 -1.32 5.38 55.25
CA ARG A 327 -0.55 6.58 54.92
C ARG A 327 -1.41 7.85 54.90
N MET A 328 -2.70 7.74 54.57
CA MET A 328 -3.62 8.89 54.55
C MET A 328 -3.86 9.45 55.96
N GLU A 329 -3.84 8.59 56.98
CA GLU A 329 -3.92 8.97 58.40
C GLU A 329 -2.57 9.49 58.93
N VAL A 330 -1.46 8.82 58.61
CA VAL A 330 -0.13 9.17 59.13
C VAL A 330 0.39 10.49 58.57
N ASP A 331 0.16 10.75 57.28
CA ASP A 331 0.63 11.97 56.60
C ASP A 331 -0.35 13.16 56.79
N GLY A 332 -1.43 13.01 57.57
CA GLY A 332 -2.39 14.09 57.89
C GLY A 332 -3.31 14.52 56.74
N ARG A 333 -3.42 13.71 55.68
CA ARG A 333 -4.10 14.09 54.42
C ARG A 333 -5.62 14.21 54.56
N TYR A 334 -6.21 13.51 55.53
CA TYR A 334 -7.63 13.65 55.85
C TYR A 334 -7.97 15.03 56.39
N GLU A 335 -7.12 15.61 57.24
CA GLU A 335 -7.30 16.95 57.81
C GLU A 335 -7.31 18.02 56.72
N ASP A 336 -6.36 17.95 55.77
CA ASP A 336 -6.28 18.86 54.62
C ASP A 336 -7.50 18.70 53.68
N ALA A 337 -7.90 17.45 53.38
CA ALA A 337 -9.11 17.17 52.63
C ALA A 337 -10.37 17.72 53.32
N PHE A 338 -10.51 17.55 54.64
CA PHE A 338 -11.66 18.07 55.38
C PHE A 338 -11.64 19.60 55.52
N ALA A 339 -10.47 20.25 55.44
CA ALA A 339 -10.36 21.69 55.32
C ALA A 339 -10.84 22.18 53.93
N TYR A 340 -10.44 21.49 52.86
CA TYR A 340 -10.91 21.74 51.50
C TYR A 340 -12.43 21.57 51.35
N LEU A 341 -13.01 20.47 51.87
CA LEU A 341 -14.45 20.19 51.76
C LEU A 341 -15.35 21.25 52.44
N LYS A 342 -14.81 22.00 53.42
CA LYS A 342 -15.51 23.09 54.13
C LYS A 342 -15.50 24.43 53.38
N GLN A 343 -14.76 24.55 52.28
CA GLN A 343 -14.75 25.76 51.46
C GLN A 343 -16.13 26.00 50.80
N PRO A 344 -16.47 27.25 50.44
CA PRO A 344 -17.60 27.54 49.57
C PRO A 344 -17.50 26.78 48.24
N ASP A 345 -18.64 26.32 47.70
CA ASP A 345 -18.64 25.44 46.52
C ASP A 345 -18.11 26.14 45.25
N ASP A 346 -18.17 27.47 45.16
CA ASP A 346 -17.59 28.28 44.07
C ASP A 346 -16.05 28.43 44.15
N GLN A 347 -15.45 28.10 45.30
CA GLN A 347 -13.99 28.11 45.51
C GLN A 347 -13.35 26.74 45.34
N LYS A 348 -14.16 25.67 45.29
CA LYS A 348 -13.69 24.30 45.11
C LYS A 348 -13.22 24.07 43.67
N ASN A 349 -12.07 23.43 43.55
CA ASN A 349 -11.53 22.97 42.29
C ASN A 349 -10.99 21.56 42.51
N PHE A 350 -11.71 20.57 41.99
CA PHE A 350 -11.36 19.15 42.13
C PHE A 350 -9.92 18.83 41.67
N ASP A 351 -9.44 19.51 40.64
CA ASP A 351 -8.10 19.30 40.08
C ASP A 351 -6.97 19.94 40.93
N LYS A 352 -7.35 20.64 42.00
CA LYS A 352 -6.46 21.16 43.07
C LYS A 352 -6.75 20.56 44.45
N ALA A 353 -7.71 19.63 44.54
CA ALA A 353 -8.01 18.90 45.77
C ALA A 353 -6.93 17.84 46.04
N ASP A 354 -7.14 17.01 47.08
CA ASP A 354 -6.44 15.74 47.26
C ASP A 354 -7.36 14.57 46.86
N PRO A 355 -7.36 14.11 45.59
CA PRO A 355 -8.43 13.24 45.11
C PRO A 355 -8.29 11.79 45.55
N ILE A 356 -7.10 11.33 46.00
CA ILE A 356 -6.94 9.97 46.54
C ILE A 356 -7.79 9.78 47.80
N ILE A 357 -8.04 10.83 48.59
CA ILE A 357 -8.96 10.74 49.72
C ILE A 357 -10.39 10.45 49.25
N MET A 358 -10.87 11.11 48.20
CA MET A 358 -12.17 10.80 47.58
C MET A 358 -12.22 9.35 47.06
N PHE A 359 -11.19 8.92 46.33
CA PHE A 359 -11.14 7.54 45.82
C PHE A 359 -11.11 6.51 46.96
N TRP A 360 -10.27 6.70 47.97
CA TRP A 360 -10.14 5.75 49.08
C TRP A 360 -11.40 5.73 49.98
N GLN A 361 -12.07 6.86 50.15
CA GLN A 361 -13.38 6.92 50.82
C GLN A 361 -14.39 5.96 50.20
N LEU A 362 -14.49 5.87 48.86
CA LEU A 362 -15.45 4.96 48.21
C LEU A 362 -15.23 3.48 48.60
N HIS A 363 -13.96 3.07 48.78
CA HIS A 363 -13.64 1.74 49.34
C HIS A 363 -14.09 1.61 50.81
N LEU A 364 -13.81 2.61 51.66
CA LEU A 364 -14.25 2.59 53.07
C LEU A 364 -15.77 2.54 53.22
N ILE A 365 -16.49 3.29 52.37
CA ILE A 365 -17.96 3.42 52.39
C ILE A 365 -18.64 2.12 51.94
N TYR A 366 -18.20 1.56 50.81
CA TYR A 366 -18.90 0.48 50.10
C TYR A 366 -18.24 -0.90 50.28
N GLY A 367 -17.06 -0.95 50.89
CA GLY A 367 -16.32 -2.17 51.21
C GLY A 367 -15.45 -2.68 50.06
N ASP A 368 -14.71 -3.76 50.35
CA ASP A 368 -13.67 -4.34 49.50
C ASP A 368 -14.13 -4.68 48.08
N GLN A 369 -15.43 -4.91 47.87
CA GLN A 369 -16.03 -5.27 46.58
C GLN A 369 -16.41 -4.08 45.69
N PHE A 370 -16.33 -2.85 46.18
CA PHE A 370 -16.63 -1.65 45.39
C PHE A 370 -15.72 -1.52 44.16
N TYR A 371 -14.41 -1.48 44.38
CA TYR A 371 -13.43 -1.39 43.30
C TYR A 371 -13.44 -2.63 42.38
N PRO A 372 -13.46 -3.88 42.89
CA PRO A 372 -13.56 -5.08 42.05
C PRO A 372 -14.72 -5.01 41.06
N LYS A 373 -15.92 -4.68 41.55
CA LYS A 373 -17.13 -4.52 40.75
C LYS A 373 -17.00 -3.36 39.75
N LEU A 374 -16.47 -2.22 40.18
CA LEU A 374 -16.25 -1.05 39.31
C LEU A 374 -15.31 -1.39 38.14
N HIS A 375 -14.17 -2.05 38.42
CA HIS A 375 -13.20 -2.47 37.41
C HIS A 375 -13.80 -3.43 36.38
N GLN A 376 -14.55 -4.44 36.85
CA GLN A 376 -15.22 -5.40 35.99
C GLN A 376 -16.31 -4.74 35.16
N MET A 377 -17.09 -3.82 35.76
CA MET A 377 -18.09 -3.01 35.04
C MET A 377 -17.46 -2.14 33.94
N TYR A 378 -16.26 -1.58 34.15
CA TYR A 378 -15.53 -0.84 33.10
C TYR A 378 -15.03 -1.75 31.96
N ARG A 379 -14.56 -2.96 32.27
CA ARG A 379 -14.12 -3.94 31.26
C ARG A 379 -15.25 -4.37 30.33
N VAL A 380 -16.48 -4.49 30.84
CA VAL A 380 -17.67 -4.88 30.03
C VAL A 380 -18.39 -3.72 29.35
N LEU A 381 -17.94 -2.46 29.49
CA LEU A 381 -18.42 -1.39 28.61
C LEU A 381 -18.06 -1.74 27.16
N SER A 382 -19.06 -1.79 26.28
CA SER A 382 -18.88 -2.08 24.85
C SER A 382 -18.16 -0.94 24.13
N ASP A 383 -17.54 -1.19 22.97
CA ASP A 383 -16.78 -0.16 22.24
C ASP A 383 -17.65 1.04 21.79
N THR A 384 -18.96 0.83 21.63
CA THR A 384 -19.94 1.91 21.37
C THR A 384 -20.28 2.76 22.60
N GLU A 385 -20.05 2.23 23.81
CA GLU A 385 -20.19 2.94 25.10
C GLU A 385 -18.84 3.50 25.58
N TYR A 386 -17.72 2.83 25.26
CA TYR A 386 -16.34 3.21 25.58
C TYR A 386 -15.33 2.50 24.65
N SER A 387 -14.99 3.14 23.53
CA SER A 387 -13.97 2.64 22.58
C SER A 387 -12.56 2.74 23.15
N MET A 388 -11.84 1.62 23.21
CA MET A 388 -10.43 1.60 23.64
C MET A 388 -9.47 2.15 22.57
N LEU A 389 -9.86 2.10 21.29
CA LEU A 389 -9.07 2.58 20.15
C LEU A 389 -8.83 4.10 20.17
N ASP A 390 -9.62 4.83 20.95
CA ASP A 390 -9.75 6.29 20.87
C ASP A 390 -9.26 7.01 22.16
N THR A 391 -8.58 6.27 23.05
CA THR A 391 -8.29 6.66 24.44
C THR A 391 -7.27 7.79 24.65
N ASN A 392 -6.53 8.17 23.60
CA ASN A 392 -5.57 9.28 23.61
C ASN A 392 -6.08 10.56 22.91
N GLU A 393 -7.18 10.51 22.15
CA GLU A 393 -7.60 11.65 21.29
C GLU A 393 -9.10 11.97 21.30
N VAL A 394 -10.01 11.05 21.68
CA VAL A 394 -11.47 11.30 21.63
C VAL A 394 -12.11 11.46 23.00
N ILE A 395 -11.77 10.62 23.97
CA ILE A 395 -12.44 10.65 25.30
C ILE A 395 -11.67 11.59 26.22
N SER A 396 -12.17 12.82 26.35
CA SER A 396 -11.56 13.88 27.14
C SER A 396 -11.50 13.53 28.64
N SER A 397 -10.56 14.17 29.36
CA SER A 397 -10.48 14.10 30.83
C SER A 397 -11.79 14.47 31.52
N ARG A 398 -12.59 15.36 30.90
CA ARG A 398 -13.94 15.73 31.32
C ARG A 398 -14.92 14.56 31.23
N GLU A 399 -14.96 13.87 30.09
CA GLU A 399 -15.85 12.72 29.90
C GLU A 399 -15.48 11.53 30.78
N LYS A 400 -14.18 11.26 31.01
CA LYS A 400 -13.73 10.24 31.98
C LYS A 400 -14.22 10.54 33.39
N LYS A 401 -14.17 11.81 33.83
CA LYS A 401 -14.71 12.28 35.12
C LYS A 401 -16.23 12.08 35.21
N GLN A 402 -16.99 12.49 34.18
CA GLN A 402 -18.45 12.28 34.12
C GLN A 402 -18.84 10.79 34.11
N MET A 403 -18.10 9.96 33.38
CA MET A 403 -18.29 8.51 33.38
C MET A 403 -18.01 7.90 34.76
N PHE A 404 -16.99 8.38 35.47
CA PHE A 404 -16.70 7.93 36.84
C PHE A 404 -17.87 8.19 37.81
N ILE A 405 -18.51 9.37 37.75
CA ILE A 405 -19.71 9.68 38.54
C ILE A 405 -20.82 8.64 38.29
N TYR A 406 -21.11 8.36 37.02
CA TYR A 406 -22.16 7.41 36.61
C TYR A 406 -21.81 5.97 37.04
N MET A 407 -20.59 5.51 36.74
CA MET A 407 -20.16 4.14 36.99
C MET A 407 -19.98 3.85 38.48
N ALA A 408 -19.46 4.80 39.26
CA ALA A 408 -19.40 4.69 40.72
C ALA A 408 -20.80 4.60 41.34
N SER A 409 -21.75 5.41 40.88
CA SER A 409 -23.16 5.36 41.33
C SER A 409 -23.80 4.00 41.03
N LYS A 410 -23.59 3.50 39.81
CA LYS A 410 -24.08 2.17 39.38
C LYS A 410 -23.40 1.02 40.12
N ALA A 411 -22.13 1.14 40.47
CA ALA A 411 -21.38 0.14 41.23
C ALA A 411 -21.83 0.07 42.69
N SER A 412 -21.96 1.22 43.36
CA SER A 412 -22.44 1.32 44.75
C SER A 412 -23.94 0.97 44.89
N GLY A 413 -24.74 1.25 43.87
CA GLY A 413 -26.20 1.18 43.96
C GLY A 413 -26.82 2.39 44.68
N GLN A 414 -26.10 3.50 44.76
CA GLN A 414 -26.57 4.79 45.30
C GLN A 414 -26.26 5.94 44.33
N ASN A 415 -27.06 6.99 44.36
CA ASN A 415 -26.77 8.21 43.58
C ASN A 415 -25.61 8.98 44.23
N LEU A 416 -24.44 9.01 43.60
CA LEU A 416 -23.26 9.69 44.13
C LEU A 416 -23.08 11.14 43.65
N ILE A 417 -24.04 11.72 42.92
CA ILE A 417 -23.95 13.11 42.43
C ILE A 417 -23.71 14.09 43.60
N SER A 418 -24.44 13.91 44.69
CA SER A 418 -24.32 14.72 45.92
C SER A 418 -22.95 14.58 46.59
N TYR A 419 -22.38 13.38 46.58
CA TYR A 419 -21.02 13.09 47.08
C TYR A 419 -19.94 13.77 46.24
N PHE A 420 -19.96 13.60 44.91
CA PHE A 420 -18.95 14.18 44.04
C PHE A 420 -19.00 15.72 44.01
N ALA A 421 -20.19 16.31 44.09
CA ALA A 421 -20.36 17.76 44.23
C ALA A 421 -19.64 18.33 45.47
N LYS A 422 -19.58 17.59 46.60
CA LYS A 422 -18.85 18.05 47.80
C LYS A 422 -17.35 18.26 47.55
N TRP A 423 -16.76 17.45 46.67
CA TRP A 423 -15.37 17.52 46.24
C TRP A 423 -15.10 18.57 45.14
N GLY A 424 -16.13 19.27 44.66
CA GLY A 424 -16.04 20.17 43.51
C GLY A 424 -16.09 19.43 42.17
N LEU A 425 -16.46 18.14 42.15
CA LEU A 425 -16.60 17.33 40.94
C LEU A 425 -18.07 17.28 40.52
N HIS A 426 -18.51 18.29 39.76
CA HIS A 426 -19.92 18.47 39.42
C HIS A 426 -20.36 17.58 38.25
N ALA A 427 -21.50 16.91 38.42
CA ALA A 427 -22.16 16.15 37.37
C ALA A 427 -22.81 17.08 36.35
N GLU A 428 -22.65 16.77 35.06
CA GLU A 428 -23.28 17.50 33.96
C GLU A 428 -24.71 17.00 33.67
N ALA A 429 -25.50 17.77 32.91
CA ALA A 429 -26.91 17.48 32.63
C ALA A 429 -27.15 16.03 32.15
N ASP A 430 -26.38 15.57 31.16
CA ASP A 430 -26.45 14.20 30.62
C ASP A 430 -26.12 13.14 31.68
N THR A 431 -25.15 13.41 32.57
CA THR A 431 -24.77 12.52 33.67
C THR A 431 -25.87 12.45 34.72
N ILE A 432 -26.45 13.61 35.08
CA ILE A 432 -27.59 13.73 35.97
C ILE A 432 -28.78 12.93 35.42
N GLU A 433 -29.10 13.08 34.13
CA GLU A 433 -30.17 12.33 33.47
C GLU A 433 -29.90 10.82 33.48
N LYS A 434 -28.67 10.39 33.15
CA LYS A 434 -28.26 8.98 33.14
C LYS A 434 -28.33 8.34 34.53
N VAL A 435 -27.90 9.03 35.59
CA VAL A 435 -27.97 8.51 36.96
C VAL A 435 -29.41 8.52 37.50
N ASN A 436 -30.18 9.58 37.25
CA ASN A 436 -31.58 9.65 37.67
C ASN A 436 -32.44 8.54 37.03
N LYS A 437 -32.15 8.15 35.78
CA LYS A 437 -32.80 6.99 35.12
C LYS A 437 -32.56 5.65 35.82
N LEU A 438 -31.49 5.51 36.62
CA LEU A 438 -31.24 4.31 37.42
C LEU A 438 -32.10 4.24 38.70
N GLN A 439 -32.77 5.33 39.09
CA GLN A 439 -33.66 5.41 40.27
C GLN A 439 -32.99 4.95 41.58
N LEU A 440 -31.69 5.26 41.73
CA LEU A 440 -30.90 4.86 42.90
C LEU A 440 -31.19 5.77 44.10
N PRO A 441 -31.20 5.24 45.34
CA PRO A 441 -31.31 6.05 46.55
C PRO A 441 -30.06 6.92 46.77
N GLU A 442 -30.23 8.09 47.38
CA GLU A 442 -29.11 8.89 47.91
C GLU A 442 -28.39 8.17 49.07
N PRO A 443 -27.11 8.49 49.35
CA PRO A 443 -26.44 8.18 50.60
C PRO A 443 -27.22 8.69 51.82
N LYS A 444 -27.18 7.94 52.92
CA LYS A 444 -27.90 8.30 54.16
C LYS A 444 -27.03 9.11 55.13
N ASN A 445 -25.71 9.02 54.97
CA ASN A 445 -24.72 9.61 55.87
C ASN A 445 -23.87 10.67 55.14
N GLU A 446 -23.15 11.50 55.89
CA GLU A 446 -22.16 12.45 55.36
C GLU A 446 -20.87 11.71 54.92
N ILE A 447 -21.00 10.82 53.94
CA ILE A 447 -19.97 9.86 53.53
C ILE A 447 -18.64 10.50 53.07
N TRP A 448 -18.64 11.79 52.70
CA TRP A 448 -17.43 12.58 52.42
C TRP A 448 -16.56 12.90 53.65
N LEU A 449 -16.99 12.51 54.87
CA LEU A 449 -16.20 12.59 56.10
C LEU A 449 -15.58 11.25 56.53
N SER A 450 -15.71 10.20 55.71
CA SER A 450 -15.16 8.87 56.02
C SER A 450 -13.62 8.89 56.02
N ARG A 451 -13.00 8.19 56.99
CA ARG A 451 -11.55 8.00 57.12
C ARG A 451 -11.22 6.61 57.70
N ASP A 452 -9.98 6.14 57.53
CA ASP A 452 -9.59 4.79 57.97
C ASP A 452 -9.81 4.53 59.48
N SER A 453 -9.55 5.55 60.31
CA SER A 453 -9.71 5.47 61.77
C SER A 453 -11.18 5.59 62.24
N ASN A 454 -12.09 6.03 61.37
CA ASN A 454 -13.53 6.11 61.64
C ASN A 454 -14.34 5.97 60.33
N PRO A 455 -14.46 4.76 59.76
CA PRO A 455 -15.07 4.56 58.45
C PRO A 455 -16.60 4.67 58.52
N ILE A 456 -17.16 5.64 57.80
CA ILE A 456 -18.60 5.75 57.55
C ILE A 456 -18.96 4.73 56.47
N ARG A 457 -19.90 3.82 56.75
CA ARG A 457 -20.28 2.72 55.84
C ARG A 457 -21.74 2.83 55.39
N GLU A 458 -21.96 2.58 54.11
CA GLU A 458 -23.30 2.40 53.50
C GLU A 458 -23.59 0.90 53.26
N LYS A 459 -24.64 0.56 52.50
CA LYS A 459 -24.88 -0.83 52.09
C LYS A 459 -23.62 -1.34 51.37
N GLN A 460 -22.97 -2.36 51.94
CA GLN A 460 -21.79 -2.96 51.34
C GLN A 460 -22.11 -3.56 49.98
N VAL A 461 -21.20 -3.36 49.03
CA VAL A 461 -21.33 -3.88 47.66
C VAL A 461 -21.15 -5.40 47.70
N GLU A 462 -22.08 -6.11 47.06
CA GLU A 462 -21.95 -7.55 46.83
C GLU A 462 -20.97 -7.80 45.68
N ALA A 463 -20.18 -8.88 45.79
CA ALA A 463 -19.23 -9.28 44.76
C ALA A 463 -19.92 -9.43 43.39
N TYR A 464 -19.29 -8.93 42.33
CA TYR A 464 -19.85 -9.01 40.99
C TYR A 464 -19.90 -10.45 40.51
N LYS A 465 -21.11 -10.96 40.30
CA LYS A 465 -21.31 -12.31 39.80
C LYS A 465 -21.12 -12.33 38.28
N VAL A 466 -19.88 -12.53 37.85
CA VAL A 466 -19.50 -12.66 36.43
C VAL A 466 -20.29 -13.81 35.77
N PRO A 467 -21.11 -13.57 34.73
CA PRO A 467 -21.76 -14.63 33.97
C PRO A 467 -20.76 -15.63 33.37
N TYR A 468 -21.07 -16.93 33.46
CA TYR A 468 -20.22 -18.00 32.91
C TYR A 468 -20.56 -18.32 31.45
N GLY A 469 -19.52 -18.54 30.66
CA GLY A 469 -19.58 -19.02 29.28
C GLY A 469 -18.18 -19.34 28.73
N GLU A 470 -18.12 -20.14 27.68
CA GLU A 470 -16.89 -20.52 26.98
C GLU A 470 -16.96 -20.14 25.50
N ALA A 471 -15.82 -19.86 24.88
CA ALA A 471 -15.72 -19.76 23.41
C ALA A 471 -15.97 -21.11 22.73
N VAL A 472 -16.51 -21.11 21.51
CA VAL A 472 -16.60 -22.35 20.70
C VAL A 472 -15.22 -22.91 20.34
N ASN A 473 -15.15 -24.23 20.13
CA ASN A 473 -13.91 -24.96 19.83
C ASN A 473 -13.41 -24.78 18.37
N THR A 474 -14.15 -24.04 17.55
CA THR A 474 -13.84 -23.76 16.14
C THR A 474 -13.49 -22.28 15.97
N VAL A 475 -12.85 -21.91 14.87
CA VAL A 475 -12.65 -20.51 14.48
C VAL A 475 -13.66 -20.17 13.37
N PRO A 476 -14.85 -19.65 13.69
CA PRO A 476 -15.89 -19.36 12.70
C PRO A 476 -15.64 -18.03 11.98
N ASP A 477 -16.19 -17.91 10.78
CA ASP A 477 -16.21 -16.64 10.05
C ASP A 477 -17.20 -15.65 10.67
N ILE A 478 -16.84 -14.36 10.68
CA ILE A 478 -17.71 -13.24 11.10
C ILE A 478 -17.49 -12.06 10.14
N LEU A 479 -18.57 -11.36 9.78
CA LEU A 479 -18.48 -10.15 8.97
C LEU A 479 -17.81 -9.03 9.78
N ILE A 480 -16.83 -8.36 9.18
CA ILE A 480 -16.11 -7.24 9.79
C ILE A 480 -17.09 -6.17 10.28
N GLY A 481 -16.84 -5.68 11.50
CA GLY A 481 -17.66 -4.65 12.12
C GLY A 481 -18.92 -5.17 12.79
N THR A 482 -19.31 -6.46 12.68
CA THR A 482 -20.54 -6.99 13.33
C THR A 482 -20.52 -6.73 14.84
N GLU A 483 -21.11 -5.61 15.28
CA GLU A 483 -21.15 -5.17 16.67
C GLU A 483 -22.36 -5.75 17.42
N PHE A 484 -23.43 -6.10 16.70
CA PHE A 484 -24.63 -6.69 17.27
C PHE A 484 -25.28 -7.71 16.32
N ASP A 485 -25.33 -8.98 16.72
CA ASP A 485 -26.14 -10.04 16.11
C ASP A 485 -26.43 -11.12 17.17
N GLU A 486 -27.67 -11.19 17.67
CA GLU A 486 -28.09 -12.17 18.69
C GLU A 486 -27.84 -13.62 18.28
N LYS A 487 -28.05 -13.94 17.00
CA LYS A 487 -27.87 -15.30 16.49
C LYS A 487 -26.39 -15.62 16.39
N LYS A 488 -25.60 -14.74 15.77
CA LYS A 488 -24.16 -14.95 15.61
C LYS A 488 -23.44 -14.99 16.95
N ALA A 489 -23.72 -14.06 17.86
CA ALA A 489 -23.17 -14.07 19.21
C ALA A 489 -23.48 -15.40 19.93
N SER A 490 -24.69 -15.93 19.78
CA SER A 490 -25.06 -17.25 20.33
C SER A 490 -24.36 -18.43 19.66
N GLU A 491 -23.94 -18.31 18.39
CA GLU A 491 -23.12 -19.31 17.69
C GLU A 491 -21.63 -19.26 18.10
N LEU A 492 -21.16 -18.15 18.70
CA LEU A 492 -19.77 -17.95 19.10
C LEU A 492 -19.45 -18.46 20.53
N VAL A 493 -20.46 -18.65 21.37
CA VAL A 493 -20.29 -19.09 22.77
C VAL A 493 -21.03 -20.39 23.07
N LYS A 494 -20.53 -21.15 24.04
CA LYS A 494 -21.11 -22.42 24.52
C LYS A 494 -21.01 -22.51 26.05
N ASN A 495 -21.58 -23.57 26.61
CA ASN A 495 -21.52 -23.89 28.05
C ASN A 495 -21.95 -22.71 28.95
N LEU A 496 -22.94 -21.93 28.52
CA LEU A 496 -23.42 -20.78 29.28
C LEU A 496 -24.01 -21.21 30.64
N GLY A 497 -23.80 -20.37 31.65
CA GLY A 497 -24.35 -20.57 33.00
C GLY A 497 -25.89 -20.59 33.03
N GLN A 498 -26.45 -21.08 34.13
CA GLN A 498 -27.91 -21.12 34.30
C GLN A 498 -28.51 -19.72 34.22
N ASN A 499 -29.49 -19.52 33.32
CA ASN A 499 -30.12 -18.23 33.00
C ASN A 499 -29.16 -17.17 32.43
N VAL A 500 -28.04 -17.59 31.83
CA VAL A 500 -27.13 -16.73 31.05
C VAL A 500 -27.44 -16.87 29.56
N LYS A 501 -27.42 -15.76 28.83
CA LYS A 501 -27.55 -15.72 27.36
C LYS A 501 -26.53 -14.77 26.73
N ALA A 502 -26.19 -14.98 25.46
CA ALA A 502 -25.57 -13.93 24.66
C ALA A 502 -26.53 -12.74 24.51
N THR A 503 -26.01 -11.51 24.54
CA THR A 503 -26.84 -10.31 24.35
C THR A 503 -27.02 -9.94 22.88
N GLY A 504 -26.17 -10.49 22.02
CA GLY A 504 -25.99 -10.06 20.64
C GLY A 504 -24.76 -9.17 20.44
N LYS A 505 -24.28 -8.44 21.47
CA LYS A 505 -23.10 -7.58 21.29
C LYS A 505 -21.82 -8.39 21.10
N ILE A 506 -20.99 -7.92 20.17
CA ILE A 506 -19.65 -8.44 19.89
C ILE A 506 -18.71 -7.23 19.81
N ALA A 507 -17.80 -7.13 20.77
CA ALA A 507 -16.80 -6.06 20.87
C ALA A 507 -15.49 -6.47 20.17
N TRP A 508 -14.77 -5.52 19.59
CA TRP A 508 -13.69 -5.78 18.64
C TRP A 508 -12.41 -5.04 19.04
N PRO A 509 -11.31 -5.74 19.40
CA PRO A 509 -10.05 -5.06 19.71
C PRO A 509 -9.44 -4.39 18.48
N LYS A 510 -9.63 -4.97 17.28
CA LYS A 510 -9.25 -4.41 15.98
C LYS A 510 -10.24 -4.85 14.92
N GLN A 511 -10.59 -4.00 13.96
CA GLN A 511 -11.46 -4.37 12.84
C GLN A 511 -10.63 -4.44 11.57
N GLU A 512 -9.96 -5.59 11.42
CA GLU A 512 -9.04 -5.96 10.34
C GLU A 512 -9.36 -7.38 9.83
N ASN A 513 -9.02 -7.66 8.58
CA ASN A 513 -9.27 -8.95 7.91
C ASN A 513 -8.41 -10.08 8.50
N GLY A 514 -8.95 -11.30 8.58
CA GLY A 514 -8.23 -12.50 8.99
C GLY A 514 -8.49 -12.95 10.43
N LYS A 515 -7.59 -13.78 10.98
CA LYS A 515 -7.77 -14.38 12.31
C LYS A 515 -7.50 -13.39 13.42
N GLN A 516 -8.45 -13.24 14.33
CA GLN A 516 -8.33 -12.41 15.54
C GLN A 516 -9.31 -12.88 16.63
N THR A 517 -9.24 -12.27 17.82
CA THR A 517 -10.13 -12.57 18.95
C THR A 517 -11.16 -11.45 19.11
N VAL A 518 -12.45 -11.76 19.05
CA VAL A 518 -13.55 -10.83 19.39
C VAL A 518 -14.12 -11.15 20.76
N ASN A 519 -14.73 -10.18 21.42
CA ASN A 519 -15.28 -10.31 22.77
C ASN A 519 -16.82 -10.36 22.72
N VAL A 520 -17.40 -11.53 22.96
CA VAL A 520 -18.86 -11.74 22.89
C VAL A 520 -19.50 -11.44 24.24
N GLU A 521 -20.47 -10.53 24.26
CA GLU A 521 -21.16 -10.12 25.47
C GLU A 521 -22.24 -11.16 25.87
N ILE A 522 -22.17 -11.62 27.12
CA ILE A 522 -23.17 -12.50 27.75
C ILE A 522 -23.72 -11.83 29.00
N VAL A 523 -25.01 -12.04 29.30
CA VAL A 523 -25.72 -11.44 30.44
C VAL A 523 -26.47 -12.49 31.24
N ASP A 524 -26.52 -12.32 32.57
CA ASP A 524 -27.37 -13.13 33.46
C ASP A 524 -28.75 -12.50 33.73
N ALA A 525 -29.61 -13.21 34.46
CA ALA A 525 -30.94 -12.73 34.83
C ALA A 525 -30.95 -11.56 35.84
N GLN A 526 -29.79 -11.17 36.39
CA GLN A 526 -29.62 -10.02 37.28
C GLN A 526 -29.10 -8.78 36.52
N GLY A 527 -28.74 -8.92 35.24
CA GLY A 527 -28.13 -7.85 34.43
C GLY A 527 -26.62 -7.72 34.62
N ASN A 528 -25.96 -8.69 35.26
CA ASN A 528 -24.49 -8.78 35.23
C ASN A 528 -24.06 -9.23 33.84
N VAL A 529 -22.93 -8.73 33.38
CA VAL A 529 -22.39 -8.92 32.03
C VAL A 529 -21.00 -9.55 32.12
N ASN A 530 -20.64 -10.39 31.16
CA ASN A 530 -19.25 -10.79 30.91
C ASN A 530 -18.95 -10.68 29.41
N ALA A 531 -17.68 -10.55 29.07
CA ALA A 531 -17.19 -10.54 27.70
C ALA A 531 -16.30 -11.77 27.50
N ILE A 532 -16.73 -12.71 26.65
CA ILE A 532 -16.02 -13.96 26.36
C ILE A 532 -15.11 -13.74 25.14
N PRO A 533 -13.78 -13.89 25.27
CA PRO A 533 -12.88 -13.83 24.12
C PRO A 533 -13.03 -15.07 23.24
N VAL A 534 -13.44 -14.89 21.99
CA VAL A 534 -13.67 -15.94 20.99
C VAL A 534 -12.76 -15.73 19.78
N PRO A 535 -11.93 -16.72 19.40
CA PRO A 535 -11.14 -16.64 18.17
C PRO A 535 -12.05 -16.81 16.95
N VAL A 536 -11.97 -15.88 16.01
CA VAL A 536 -12.78 -15.81 14.79
C VAL A 536 -11.92 -15.53 13.57
N ASN A 537 -12.47 -15.77 12.38
CA ASN A 537 -11.91 -15.32 11.12
C ASN A 537 -12.78 -14.20 10.55
N VAL A 538 -12.18 -13.05 10.27
CA VAL A 538 -12.92 -11.82 9.97
C VAL A 538 -12.92 -11.59 8.47
N VAL A 539 -14.11 -11.43 7.90
CA VAL A 539 -14.33 -11.46 6.46
C VAL A 539 -15.19 -10.27 6.00
N TYR A 540 -15.09 -9.85 4.74
CA TYR A 540 -15.75 -8.63 4.23
C TYR A 540 -17.09 -8.86 3.53
N GLY A 541 -17.39 -10.09 3.08
CA GLY A 541 -18.55 -10.39 2.24
C GLY A 541 -18.55 -9.61 0.92
N ASP A 542 -19.76 -9.33 0.43
CA ASP A 542 -20.04 -8.43 -0.69
C ASP A 542 -20.28 -7.02 -0.14
N SER A 543 -19.23 -6.20 -0.05
CA SER A 543 -19.27 -4.94 0.70
C SER A 543 -18.43 -3.80 0.11
N MET A 544 -18.77 -2.56 0.48
CA MET A 544 -17.92 -1.38 0.29
C MET A 544 -17.37 -0.91 1.63
N ALA A 545 -16.04 -0.76 1.73
CA ALA A 545 -15.38 -0.20 2.89
C ALA A 545 -14.97 1.26 2.65
N PHE A 546 -15.48 2.14 3.50
CA PHE A 546 -15.13 3.56 3.57
C PHE A 546 -13.97 3.71 4.56
N LYS A 547 -12.86 4.33 4.13
CA LYS A 547 -11.58 4.34 4.87
C LYS A 547 -10.99 5.75 4.99
N SER A 548 -10.21 5.98 6.04
CA SER A 548 -9.36 7.14 6.26
C SER A 548 -7.99 6.68 6.72
N TYR A 549 -6.92 7.14 6.04
CA TYR A 549 -5.52 6.80 6.29
C TYR A 549 -5.29 5.37 6.82
N TRP A 550 -5.39 4.38 5.93
CA TRP A 550 -5.22 2.94 6.16
C TRP A 550 -6.32 2.25 7.00
N ASN A 551 -7.12 2.98 7.78
CA ASN A 551 -8.12 2.43 8.68
C ASN A 551 -9.51 2.34 8.04
N THR A 552 -10.31 1.35 8.44
CA THR A 552 -11.72 1.25 8.04
C THR A 552 -12.60 2.06 8.99
N ASN A 553 -13.53 2.88 8.47
CA ASN A 553 -14.44 3.73 9.26
C ASN A 553 -15.89 3.25 9.18
N SER A 554 -16.31 2.72 8.03
CA SER A 554 -17.62 2.09 7.86
C SER A 554 -17.57 1.05 6.74
N VAL A 555 -18.44 0.04 6.83
CA VAL A 555 -18.62 -0.98 5.80
C VAL A 555 -20.10 -1.10 5.44
N LEU A 556 -20.42 -0.99 4.16
CA LEU A 556 -21.77 -1.15 3.59
C LEU A 556 -21.84 -2.52 2.90
N THR A 557 -22.54 -3.48 3.49
CA THR A 557 -22.59 -4.88 3.07
C THR A 557 -23.94 -5.24 2.47
N LEU A 558 -23.97 -6.04 1.42
CA LEU A 558 -25.19 -6.61 0.84
C LEU A 558 -25.60 -7.89 1.58
N ASN A 559 -26.73 -7.88 2.30
CA ASN A 559 -27.34 -9.11 2.77
C ASN A 559 -28.22 -9.71 1.66
N HIS A 560 -27.68 -10.67 0.91
CA HIS A 560 -28.37 -11.32 -0.19
C HIS A 560 -29.59 -12.17 0.24
N ASN A 561 -29.73 -12.51 1.53
CA ASN A 561 -30.85 -13.35 2.01
C ASN A 561 -32.16 -12.58 2.18
N ASP A 562 -32.11 -11.34 2.67
CA ASP A 562 -33.28 -10.48 2.90
C ASP A 562 -33.29 -9.20 2.06
N LYS A 563 -32.29 -9.04 1.18
CA LYS A 563 -32.05 -7.90 0.30
C LYS A 563 -32.00 -6.56 1.04
N LYS A 564 -31.28 -6.51 2.15
CA LYS A 564 -31.01 -5.26 2.90
C LYS A 564 -29.53 -4.94 2.92
N PHE A 565 -29.22 -3.65 2.98
CA PHE A 565 -27.91 -3.20 3.40
C PHE A 565 -27.74 -3.47 4.89
N ASN A 566 -26.64 -4.13 5.26
CA ASN A 566 -26.08 -4.08 6.61
C ASN A 566 -24.97 -3.02 6.55
N THR A 567 -25.23 -1.85 7.13
CA THR A 567 -24.23 -0.78 7.20
C THR A 567 -23.68 -0.74 8.60
N THR A 568 -22.37 -0.89 8.74
CA THR A 568 -21.74 -0.95 10.04
C THR A 568 -20.78 0.21 10.24
N LEU A 569 -20.80 0.78 11.44
CA LEU A 569 -19.77 1.71 11.89
C LEU A 569 -18.57 0.88 12.38
N VAL A 570 -17.38 1.34 12.03
CA VAL A 570 -16.11 0.67 12.38
C VAL A 570 -15.25 1.66 13.18
N ARG A 571 -15.15 2.91 12.72
CA ARG A 571 -14.59 4.03 13.48
C ARG A 571 -15.32 5.32 13.16
N ASN A 572 -15.66 6.09 14.19
CA ASN A 572 -16.35 7.37 14.01
C ASN A 572 -15.41 8.56 13.72
N ILE A 573 -14.10 8.38 13.83
CA ILE A 573 -13.12 9.46 13.64
C ILE A 573 -12.95 9.79 12.15
N LEU A 574 -13.05 11.07 11.84
CA LEU A 574 -12.69 11.70 10.58
C LEU A 574 -11.83 12.97 10.83
N ASP A 575 -11.01 13.01 11.89
CA ASP A 575 -10.21 14.22 12.13
C ASP A 575 -9.07 14.34 11.11
N HIS A 576 -9.23 15.30 10.20
CA HIS A 576 -8.30 15.61 9.12
C HIS A 576 -8.66 16.97 8.48
N SER A 577 -7.77 17.47 7.62
CA SER A 577 -7.80 18.78 6.95
C SER A 577 -9.06 19.11 6.11
N TYR A 578 -10.05 18.21 6.06
CA TYR A 578 -11.29 18.33 5.29
C TYR A 578 -12.51 18.60 6.18
N ARG A 579 -12.30 19.12 7.39
CA ARG A 579 -13.31 19.35 8.45
C ARG A 579 -14.69 19.79 7.93
N ASN A 580 -14.77 20.88 7.16
CA ASN A 580 -16.01 21.47 6.65
C ASN A 580 -16.26 21.15 5.17
N GLN A 581 -15.94 19.92 4.75
CA GLN A 581 -16.15 19.43 3.39
C GLN A 581 -16.78 18.04 3.44
N LYS A 582 -17.72 17.76 2.53
CA LYS A 582 -18.26 16.41 2.30
C LYS A 582 -17.09 15.43 2.10
N TYR A 583 -16.95 14.48 3.03
CA TYR A 583 -15.86 13.50 3.03
C TYR A 583 -16.31 12.23 2.30
N VAL A 584 -17.50 11.73 2.63
CA VAL A 584 -18.17 10.60 1.96
C VAL A 584 -19.61 10.94 1.58
N GLY A 585 -20.16 10.23 0.60
CA GLY A 585 -21.58 10.23 0.31
C GLY A 585 -22.03 9.01 -0.46
N VAL A 586 -23.28 8.61 -0.25
CA VAL A 586 -23.96 7.50 -0.92
C VAL A 586 -25.33 8.00 -1.36
N THR A 587 -25.63 7.87 -2.64
CA THR A 587 -26.95 8.13 -3.22
C THR A 587 -27.42 6.88 -3.93
N ILE A 588 -28.54 6.32 -3.49
CA ILE A 588 -29.12 5.08 -4.00
C ILE A 588 -30.28 5.45 -4.93
N TYR A 589 -30.28 4.89 -6.13
CA TYR A 589 -31.36 4.98 -7.10
C TYR A 589 -31.99 3.61 -7.32
N ASP A 590 -33.28 3.57 -7.63
CA ASP A 590 -33.92 2.36 -8.12
C ASP A 590 -33.40 1.97 -9.53
N ALA A 591 -33.71 0.76 -9.98
CA ALA A 591 -33.38 0.30 -11.34
C ALA A 591 -33.99 1.17 -12.47
N ASN A 592 -34.98 2.03 -12.17
CA ASN A 592 -35.56 2.99 -13.11
C ASN A 592 -34.91 4.39 -13.02
N GLY A 593 -33.88 4.57 -12.19
CA GLY A 593 -33.13 5.81 -11.97
C GLY A 593 -33.81 6.86 -11.09
N ASN A 594 -34.78 6.50 -10.25
CA ASN A 594 -35.39 7.39 -9.25
C ASN A 594 -34.58 7.35 -7.95
N GLU A 595 -34.32 8.50 -7.32
CA GLU A 595 -33.58 8.53 -6.04
C GLU A 595 -34.40 7.90 -4.90
N LYS A 596 -33.87 6.84 -4.31
CA LYS A 596 -34.42 6.16 -3.13
C LYS A 596 -33.92 6.79 -1.83
N LYS A 597 -32.66 7.21 -1.79
CA LYS A 597 -31.99 7.74 -0.59
C LYS A 597 -30.70 8.49 -0.95
N ASN A 598 -30.37 9.54 -0.20
CA ASN A 598 -29.12 10.28 -0.31
C ASN A 598 -28.59 10.58 1.10
N VAL A 599 -27.33 10.23 1.36
CA VAL A 599 -26.68 10.35 2.67
C VAL A 599 -25.25 10.83 2.45
N SER A 600 -24.77 11.73 3.29
CA SER A 600 -23.35 12.10 3.32
C SER A 600 -22.92 12.55 4.71
N ALA A 601 -21.61 12.56 4.91
CA ALA A 601 -20.97 13.11 6.10
C ALA A 601 -19.82 14.03 5.69
N GLU A 602 -19.70 15.17 6.36
CA GLU A 602 -18.53 16.02 6.31
C GLU A 602 -17.39 15.45 7.17
N GLY A 603 -16.17 15.95 6.94
CA GLY A 603 -14.98 15.53 7.68
C GLY A 603 -15.11 15.68 9.20
N HIS A 604 -15.95 16.56 9.72
CA HIS A 604 -16.08 16.77 11.17
C HIS A 604 -17.23 16.01 11.85
N GLU A 605 -18.14 15.42 11.06
CA GLU A 605 -19.40 14.85 11.60
C GLU A 605 -19.25 13.39 12.06
N GLY A 606 -18.17 12.72 11.63
CA GLY A 606 -18.03 11.27 11.76
C GLY A 606 -19.02 10.51 10.89
N LEU A 607 -19.17 9.20 11.11
CA LEU A 607 -20.04 8.34 10.27
C LEU A 607 -21.27 7.77 11.00
N LYS A 608 -21.49 8.09 12.29
CA LYS A 608 -22.66 7.61 13.06
C LYS A 608 -24.01 7.86 12.36
N ASN A 609 -24.27 9.07 11.89
CA ASN A 609 -25.51 9.39 11.17
C ASN A 609 -25.55 8.76 9.78
N PHE A 610 -24.41 8.75 9.07
CA PHE A 610 -24.27 8.13 7.75
C PHE A 610 -24.66 6.64 7.77
N VAL A 611 -24.17 5.90 8.77
CA VAL A 611 -24.51 4.48 8.99
C VAL A 611 -25.98 4.30 9.32
N LYS A 612 -26.50 5.08 10.29
CA LYS A 612 -27.90 5.01 10.76
C LYS A 612 -28.94 5.23 9.64
N GLU A 613 -28.59 5.98 8.60
CA GLU A 613 -29.50 6.27 7.48
C GLU A 613 -29.46 5.25 6.34
N LEU A 614 -28.45 4.38 6.29
CA LEU A 614 -28.28 3.34 5.27
C LEU A 614 -28.58 1.94 5.81
N ASP A 615 -28.36 1.69 7.09
CA ASP A 615 -28.55 0.37 7.70
C ASP A 615 -30.03 -0.10 7.65
N GLY A 616 -30.22 -1.39 7.36
CA GLY A 616 -31.52 -2.02 7.21
C GLY A 616 -32.34 -1.60 5.99
N MET A 617 -31.84 -0.68 5.15
CA MET A 617 -32.53 -0.22 3.95
C MET A 617 -32.56 -1.32 2.87
N SER A 618 -33.72 -1.51 2.21
CA SER A 618 -33.90 -2.54 1.19
C SER A 618 -33.39 -2.13 -0.20
N PHE A 619 -32.76 -3.08 -0.88
CA PHE A 619 -32.28 -2.97 -2.26
C PHE A 619 -32.95 -3.99 -3.19
N GLU A 620 -32.89 -3.74 -4.48
CA GLU A 620 -33.22 -4.72 -5.52
C GLU A 620 -32.06 -4.90 -6.50
N TYR A 621 -31.98 -6.07 -7.14
CA TYR A 621 -30.95 -6.29 -8.17
C TYR A 621 -31.23 -5.41 -9.38
N GLY A 622 -30.26 -4.59 -9.76
CA GLY A 622 -30.42 -3.52 -10.75
C GLY A 622 -30.49 -2.10 -10.16
N ASP A 623 -30.68 -1.95 -8.84
CA ASP A 623 -30.52 -0.65 -8.16
C ASP A 623 -29.08 -0.12 -8.35
N ILE A 624 -28.93 1.20 -8.31
CA ILE A 624 -27.69 1.91 -8.63
C ILE A 624 -27.24 2.73 -7.43
N ILE A 625 -25.98 2.59 -7.04
CA ILE A 625 -25.37 3.36 -5.95
C ILE A 625 -24.33 4.33 -6.53
N LYS A 626 -24.58 5.63 -6.40
CA LYS A 626 -23.57 6.67 -6.58
C LYS A 626 -22.80 6.86 -5.28
N VAL A 627 -21.49 6.67 -5.32
CA VAL A 627 -20.60 6.82 -4.16
C VAL A 627 -19.64 7.96 -4.39
N TYR A 628 -19.60 8.89 -3.44
CA TYR A 628 -18.63 9.99 -3.34
C TYR A 628 -17.62 9.67 -2.25
N HIS A 629 -16.33 9.89 -2.53
CA HIS A 629 -15.25 9.89 -1.54
C HIS A 629 -14.23 10.99 -1.89
N ILE A 630 -13.92 11.90 -0.96
CA ILE A 630 -13.05 13.05 -1.26
C ILE A 630 -11.60 12.64 -1.58
N GLN A 631 -11.14 11.54 -0.94
CA GLN A 631 -9.89 10.82 -1.22
C GLN A 631 -10.24 9.46 -1.87
N PRO A 632 -10.48 9.40 -3.20
CA PRO A 632 -11.09 8.26 -3.88
C PRO A 632 -10.28 6.96 -3.89
N GLU A 633 -9.02 7.02 -3.48
CA GLU A 633 -8.10 5.90 -3.26
C GLU A 633 -8.45 5.07 -2.01
N TYR A 634 -9.15 5.65 -1.03
CA TYR A 634 -9.50 4.98 0.23
C TYR A 634 -10.85 4.25 0.20
N LEU A 635 -11.72 4.51 -0.78
CA LEU A 635 -12.88 3.65 -1.01
C LEU A 635 -12.41 2.27 -1.53
N GLU A 636 -12.87 1.21 -0.88
CA GLU A 636 -12.65 -0.18 -1.29
C GLU A 636 -13.98 -0.90 -1.48
N TRP A 637 -14.00 -1.92 -2.32
CA TRP A 637 -15.11 -2.85 -2.40
C TRP A 637 -14.61 -4.29 -2.60
N TYR A 638 -15.43 -5.22 -2.17
CA TYR A 638 -15.14 -6.64 -2.03
C TYR A 638 -16.27 -7.44 -2.66
N ASP A 639 -15.92 -8.42 -3.48
CA ASP A 639 -16.84 -9.41 -4.04
C ASP A 639 -16.45 -10.78 -3.45
N ASP A 640 -17.35 -11.46 -2.74
CA ASP A 640 -17.08 -12.69 -1.97
C ASP A 640 -15.73 -12.62 -1.22
N ASN A 641 -15.60 -11.62 -0.32
CA ASN A 641 -14.42 -11.38 0.51
C ASN A 641 -13.13 -10.99 -0.24
N LYS A 642 -13.15 -10.95 -1.58
CA LYS A 642 -11.98 -10.61 -2.41
C LYS A 642 -12.02 -9.13 -2.79
N ARG A 643 -10.99 -8.38 -2.38
CA ARG A 643 -10.82 -6.97 -2.72
C ARG A 643 -10.66 -6.78 -4.23
N VAL A 644 -11.50 -5.94 -4.83
CA VAL A 644 -11.49 -5.68 -6.28
C VAL A 644 -10.38 -4.68 -6.65
N ASP A 645 -9.73 -4.87 -7.82
CA ASP A 645 -8.77 -3.89 -8.35
C ASP A 645 -9.48 -2.63 -8.83
N LYS A 646 -8.99 -1.48 -8.38
CA LYS A 646 -9.59 -0.16 -8.60
C LYS A 646 -9.16 0.48 -9.92
N GLY A 647 -8.09 0.00 -10.57
CA GLY A 647 -7.58 0.53 -11.84
C GLY A 647 -7.49 2.07 -11.87
N GLN A 648 -8.10 2.69 -12.88
CA GLN A 648 -8.22 4.16 -12.99
C GLN A 648 -9.32 4.78 -12.10
N ALA A 649 -10.27 3.98 -11.60
CA ALA A 649 -11.37 4.47 -10.77
C ALA A 649 -10.88 5.00 -9.40
N LYS A 650 -9.70 4.57 -8.93
CA LYS A 650 -9.05 5.10 -7.73
C LYS A 650 -8.86 6.62 -7.74
N ASN A 651 -8.81 7.25 -8.92
CA ASN A 651 -8.65 8.70 -9.09
C ASN A 651 -9.99 9.46 -9.18
N LYS A 652 -11.14 8.77 -9.25
CA LYS A 652 -12.47 9.37 -9.42
C LYS A 652 -13.18 9.52 -8.08
N LYS A 653 -13.41 10.78 -7.65
CA LYS A 653 -14.16 11.14 -6.43
C LYS A 653 -15.58 10.56 -6.42
N GLU A 654 -16.24 10.56 -7.57
CA GLU A 654 -17.55 9.93 -7.76
C GLU A 654 -17.44 8.64 -8.57
N LYS A 655 -18.16 7.61 -8.14
CA LYS A 655 -18.28 6.31 -8.80
C LYS A 655 -19.76 5.89 -8.83
N LEU A 656 -20.15 5.10 -9.81
CA LEU A 656 -21.47 4.49 -9.91
C LEU A 656 -21.30 2.96 -9.84
N PHE A 657 -22.11 2.30 -9.04
CA PHE A 657 -22.14 0.85 -8.92
C PHE A 657 -23.56 0.34 -9.16
N LYS A 658 -23.70 -0.83 -9.77
CA LYS A 658 -24.96 -1.55 -9.91
C LYS A 658 -24.96 -2.73 -8.96
N ILE A 659 -26.08 -2.95 -8.28
CA ILE A 659 -26.24 -4.08 -7.35
C ILE A 659 -26.62 -5.33 -8.15
N THR A 660 -25.83 -6.38 -8.01
CA THR A 660 -26.00 -7.65 -8.74
C THR A 660 -26.05 -8.84 -7.77
N PRO A 661 -26.48 -10.04 -8.22
CA PRO A 661 -26.35 -11.26 -7.43
C PRO A 661 -24.90 -11.67 -7.10
N GLN A 662 -23.90 -10.97 -7.66
CA GLN A 662 -22.46 -11.19 -7.47
C GLN A 662 -21.79 -10.06 -6.67
N GLY A 663 -22.55 -9.11 -6.12
CA GLY A 663 -22.02 -7.95 -5.40
C GLY A 663 -22.12 -6.64 -6.17
N TYR A 664 -21.10 -5.78 -6.03
CA TYR A 664 -21.11 -4.39 -6.51
C TYR A 664 -20.37 -4.20 -7.84
N GLU A 665 -21.12 -4.16 -8.95
CA GLU A 665 -20.57 -3.97 -10.29
C GLU A 665 -20.29 -2.48 -10.58
N LEU A 666 -19.02 -2.08 -10.78
CA LEU A 666 -18.66 -0.70 -11.14
C LEU A 666 -19.09 -0.35 -12.58
N ILE A 667 -19.90 0.71 -12.74
CA ILE A 667 -20.40 1.19 -14.04
C ILE A 667 -19.93 2.62 -14.37
N HIS A 668 -20.13 3.08 -15.60
CA HIS A 668 -19.65 4.38 -16.10
C HIS A 668 -20.75 5.40 -16.44
N GLY A 669 -22.03 5.02 -16.33
CA GLY A 669 -23.21 5.86 -16.61
C GLY A 669 -24.42 4.96 -16.88
N LEU A 670 -25.63 5.54 -16.94
CA LEU A 670 -26.86 4.75 -17.19
C LEU A 670 -27.24 4.60 -18.66
N GLN A 671 -26.76 5.49 -19.53
CA GLN A 671 -27.23 5.54 -20.92
C GLN A 671 -26.69 4.39 -21.80
N GLU A 672 -27.60 3.57 -22.31
CA GLU A 672 -27.36 2.69 -23.44
C GLU A 672 -27.51 3.50 -24.73
N VAL A 673 -26.48 3.48 -25.58
CA VAL A 673 -26.45 4.27 -26.82
C VAL A 673 -26.02 3.36 -27.95
N THR A 674 -26.92 3.15 -28.91
CA THR A 674 -26.68 2.38 -30.13
C THR A 674 -26.49 3.35 -31.29
N ALA A 675 -25.36 3.25 -31.99
CA ALA A 675 -25.14 4.02 -33.21
C ALA A 675 -26.08 3.54 -34.33
N VAL A 676 -26.70 4.46 -35.05
CA VAL A 676 -27.58 4.18 -36.20
C VAL A 676 -26.90 4.75 -37.45
N PRO A 677 -26.22 3.90 -38.26
CA PRO A 677 -25.55 4.36 -39.47
C PRO A 677 -26.51 5.02 -40.46
N GLN A 678 -26.05 6.07 -41.12
CA GLN A 678 -26.85 6.86 -42.08
C GLN A 678 -26.18 6.91 -43.45
N LYS A 679 -26.97 7.04 -44.52
CA LYS A 679 -26.49 7.31 -45.89
C LYS A 679 -27.16 8.56 -46.45
N VAL A 680 -26.38 9.47 -47.04
CA VAL A 680 -26.87 10.77 -47.55
C VAL A 680 -26.23 11.07 -48.91
N VAL A 681 -27.02 11.53 -49.88
CA VAL A 681 -26.49 11.86 -51.22
C VAL A 681 -25.65 13.14 -51.16
N ILE A 682 -24.51 13.16 -51.87
CA ILE A 682 -23.63 14.33 -51.96
C ILE A 682 -24.41 15.59 -52.42
N GLY A 683 -24.14 16.72 -51.78
CA GLY A 683 -24.82 17.99 -52.06
C GLY A 683 -26.16 18.18 -51.33
N THR A 684 -26.60 17.19 -50.54
CA THR A 684 -27.72 17.38 -49.60
C THR A 684 -27.39 18.49 -48.60
N ASP A 685 -28.33 19.40 -48.35
CA ASP A 685 -28.17 20.47 -47.35
C ASP A 685 -27.97 19.89 -45.92
N ALA A 686 -26.77 20.08 -45.36
CA ALA A 686 -26.43 19.64 -44.01
C ALA A 686 -27.30 20.28 -42.91
N GLY A 687 -27.96 21.40 -43.19
CA GLY A 687 -28.95 22.03 -42.30
C GLY A 687 -30.21 21.19 -42.07
N LYS A 688 -30.49 20.21 -42.93
CA LYS A 688 -31.65 19.30 -42.82
C LYS A 688 -31.37 18.00 -42.05
N LEU A 689 -30.14 17.78 -41.58
CA LEU A 689 -29.76 16.57 -40.82
C LEU A 689 -29.99 16.75 -39.32
N GLU A 690 -30.72 15.83 -38.69
CA GLU A 690 -31.02 15.85 -37.26
C GLU A 690 -30.23 14.77 -36.48
N ALA A 691 -29.49 15.17 -35.44
CA ALA A 691 -28.63 14.25 -34.67
C ALA A 691 -29.38 13.09 -34.00
N LYS A 692 -30.67 13.27 -33.68
CA LYS A 692 -31.55 12.24 -33.11
C LYS A 692 -31.74 11.02 -34.03
N ASN A 693 -31.48 11.16 -35.33
CA ASN A 693 -31.61 10.07 -36.31
C ASN A 693 -30.35 9.19 -36.38
N PHE A 694 -29.24 9.62 -35.75
CA PHE A 694 -27.93 8.95 -35.81
C PHE A 694 -27.66 8.05 -34.59
N VAL A 695 -28.47 8.13 -33.54
CA VAL A 695 -28.33 7.30 -32.34
C VAL A 695 -29.70 6.90 -31.80
N GLN A 696 -29.80 5.68 -31.30
CA GLN A 696 -30.90 5.27 -30.41
C GLN A 696 -30.37 5.31 -28.99
N VAL A 697 -30.96 6.15 -28.15
CA VAL A 697 -30.59 6.32 -26.73
C VAL A 697 -31.70 5.77 -25.85
N LYS A 698 -31.31 4.99 -24.85
CA LYS A 698 -32.16 4.54 -23.75
C LYS A 698 -31.59 5.11 -22.44
N ASP A 699 -32.47 5.59 -21.58
CA ASP A 699 -32.15 6.21 -20.28
C ASP A 699 -31.25 7.47 -20.34
N GLY A 700 -31.26 8.16 -21.49
CA GLY A 700 -30.59 9.45 -21.71
C GLY A 700 -31.21 10.22 -22.89
N GLU A 701 -30.65 11.40 -23.20
CA GLU A 701 -31.08 12.25 -24.30
C GLU A 701 -29.94 12.65 -25.25
N VAL A 702 -30.29 12.93 -26.51
CA VAL A 702 -29.37 13.37 -27.55
C VAL A 702 -29.15 14.88 -27.41
N VAL A 703 -27.91 15.30 -27.15
CA VAL A 703 -27.57 16.72 -27.03
C VAL A 703 -27.44 17.36 -28.41
N GLY A 704 -26.82 16.65 -29.35
CA GLY A 704 -26.64 17.10 -30.72
C GLY A 704 -25.42 16.48 -31.39
N PHE A 705 -25.09 16.98 -32.58
CA PHE A 705 -23.78 16.74 -33.17
C PHE A 705 -22.73 17.58 -32.45
N VAL A 706 -21.55 17.00 -32.18
CA VAL A 706 -20.39 17.75 -31.68
C VAL A 706 -19.90 18.73 -32.77
N GLU A 707 -19.95 18.30 -34.04
CA GLU A 707 -19.66 19.09 -35.24
C GLU A 707 -20.65 18.72 -36.35
N LYS A 708 -21.13 19.70 -37.15
CA LYS A 708 -22.10 19.42 -38.22
C LYS A 708 -21.51 18.47 -39.29
N PRO A 709 -22.28 17.48 -39.79
CA PRO A 709 -21.80 16.59 -40.84
C PRO A 709 -21.43 17.32 -42.14
N ASN A 710 -20.39 16.85 -42.83
CA ASN A 710 -19.97 17.41 -44.11
C ASN A 710 -20.60 16.61 -45.26
N THR A 711 -21.59 17.18 -45.94
CA THR A 711 -22.33 16.54 -47.06
C THR A 711 -21.78 16.86 -48.45
N THR A 712 -20.74 17.70 -48.58
CA THR A 712 -20.11 18.03 -49.88
C THR A 712 -18.93 17.10 -50.21
N LYS A 713 -18.50 16.27 -49.26
CA LYS A 713 -17.40 15.31 -49.43
C LYS A 713 -17.90 13.88 -49.32
N ILE A 714 -17.67 13.10 -50.38
CA ILE A 714 -18.01 11.67 -50.45
C ILE A 714 -17.18 10.83 -49.47
N GLY A 715 -17.80 9.74 -49.00
CA GLY A 715 -17.15 8.62 -48.34
C GLY A 715 -17.78 8.32 -46.99
N GLU A 716 -17.32 7.24 -46.37
CA GLU A 716 -17.58 7.02 -44.95
C GLU A 716 -16.87 8.09 -44.12
N GLN A 717 -17.64 8.77 -43.28
CA GLN A 717 -17.16 9.67 -42.25
C GLN A 717 -17.76 9.26 -40.91
N LYS A 718 -17.05 9.55 -39.81
CA LYS A 718 -17.57 9.34 -38.46
C LYS A 718 -18.12 10.64 -37.91
N VAL A 719 -19.43 10.71 -37.74
CA VAL A 719 -20.09 11.84 -37.09
C VAL A 719 -20.11 11.59 -35.59
N LYS A 720 -19.71 12.59 -34.80
CA LYS A 720 -19.74 12.51 -33.34
C LYS A 720 -21.07 13.05 -32.82
N VAL A 721 -21.86 12.18 -32.21
CA VAL A 721 -23.10 12.55 -31.52
C VAL A 721 -22.82 12.56 -30.02
N GLU A 722 -23.11 13.68 -29.36
CA GLU A 722 -23.06 13.77 -27.91
C GLU A 722 -24.43 13.40 -27.33
N THR A 723 -24.42 12.50 -26.36
CA THR A 723 -25.60 12.10 -25.58
C THR A 723 -25.28 12.23 -24.09
N LYS A 724 -26.29 12.51 -23.26
CA LYS A 724 -26.13 12.57 -21.80
C LYS A 724 -27.18 11.72 -21.12
N ASP A 725 -26.80 11.01 -20.06
CA ASP A 725 -27.78 10.38 -19.19
C ASP A 725 -28.50 11.42 -18.32
N ARG A 726 -29.54 10.97 -17.63
CA ARG A 726 -30.32 11.75 -16.67
C ARG A 726 -29.51 12.39 -15.52
N PHE A 727 -28.27 11.95 -15.28
CA PHE A 727 -27.36 12.51 -14.28
C PHE A 727 -26.36 13.51 -14.87
N GLY A 728 -26.44 13.78 -16.17
CA GLY A 728 -25.54 14.70 -16.88
C GLY A 728 -24.22 14.07 -17.33
N ASN A 729 -24.04 12.76 -17.19
CA ASN A 729 -22.82 12.09 -17.68
C ASN A 729 -22.85 12.07 -19.21
N LYS A 730 -21.96 12.85 -19.83
CA LYS A 730 -21.81 12.91 -21.29
C LYS A 730 -21.09 11.68 -21.83
N LYS A 731 -21.57 11.18 -22.96
CA LYS A 731 -20.97 10.12 -23.78
C LYS A 731 -20.95 10.61 -25.22
N VAL A 732 -19.79 10.54 -25.86
CA VAL A 732 -19.66 10.80 -27.29
C VAL A 732 -19.67 9.46 -28.01
N THR A 733 -20.62 9.28 -28.92
CA THR A 733 -20.73 8.09 -29.75
C THR A 733 -20.34 8.45 -31.18
N GLU A 734 -19.39 7.72 -31.75
CA GLU A 734 -19.04 7.85 -33.17
C GLU A 734 -20.03 7.03 -34.00
N VAL A 735 -20.72 7.70 -34.91
CA VAL A 735 -21.74 7.10 -35.79
C VAL A 735 -21.23 7.15 -37.23
N PRO A 736 -21.26 6.02 -37.98
CA PRO A 736 -20.96 6.03 -39.40
C PRO A 736 -22.00 6.82 -40.21
N LEU A 737 -21.52 7.75 -41.04
CA LEU A 737 -22.28 8.42 -42.10
C LEU A 737 -21.58 8.15 -43.42
N GLU A 738 -22.27 7.56 -44.38
CA GLU A 738 -21.76 7.40 -45.74
C GLU A 738 -22.35 8.48 -46.64
N ILE A 739 -21.51 9.36 -47.17
CA ILE A 739 -21.92 10.29 -48.23
C ILE A 739 -21.77 9.58 -49.58
N ILE A 740 -22.87 9.44 -50.30
CA ILE A 740 -23.02 8.60 -51.50
C ILE A 740 -23.24 9.42 -52.78
N TYR A 741 -22.88 8.86 -53.94
CA TYR A 741 -22.85 9.55 -55.23
C TYR A 741 -24.22 9.76 -55.88
N GLY A 742 -25.23 8.94 -55.56
CA GLY A 742 -26.52 8.97 -56.25
C GLY A 742 -26.39 8.69 -57.75
N ASP A 743 -27.19 9.37 -58.57
CA ASP A 743 -27.11 9.37 -60.03
C ASP A 743 -26.31 10.59 -60.50
N SER A 744 -25.02 10.45 -60.80
CA SER A 744 -24.10 11.58 -61.00
C SER A 744 -22.97 11.36 -62.01
N ILE A 745 -22.49 12.48 -62.57
CA ILE A 745 -21.26 12.56 -63.38
C ILE A 745 -20.21 13.32 -62.55
N MET A 746 -19.06 12.70 -62.33
CA MET A 746 -17.94 13.24 -61.58
C MET A 746 -16.77 13.57 -62.50
N PHE A 747 -16.20 14.77 -62.37
CA PHE A 747 -15.03 15.22 -63.10
C PHE A 747 -13.80 15.29 -62.18
N PHE A 748 -12.66 14.77 -62.65
CA PHE A 748 -11.36 14.88 -61.99
C PHE A 748 -10.45 15.88 -62.69
N GLY A 749 -9.59 16.54 -61.91
CA GLY A 749 -8.50 17.37 -62.40
C GLY A 749 -7.24 16.56 -62.74
N THR A 750 -6.10 16.98 -62.18
CA THR A 750 -4.76 16.40 -62.39
C THR A 750 -4.57 14.93 -61.99
N TRP A 751 -5.49 14.30 -61.22
CA TRP A 751 -5.40 12.87 -60.90
C TRP A 751 -6.75 12.29 -60.42
N HIS A 752 -6.95 10.98 -60.57
CA HIS A 752 -8.21 10.26 -60.31
C HIS A 752 -8.59 10.03 -58.83
N SER A 753 -8.14 10.88 -57.90
CA SER A 753 -8.41 10.70 -56.47
C SER A 753 -9.47 11.65 -55.93
N GLY A 754 -10.10 11.28 -54.81
CA GLY A 754 -11.16 12.05 -54.15
C GLY A 754 -10.78 13.49 -53.76
N THR A 755 -9.49 13.82 -53.64
CA THR A 755 -9.03 15.20 -53.34
C THR A 755 -8.88 16.08 -54.58
N ASN A 756 -8.99 15.52 -55.78
CA ASN A 756 -8.91 16.21 -57.06
C ASN A 756 -10.17 15.96 -57.91
N ILE A 757 -11.28 15.64 -57.24
CA ILE A 757 -12.61 15.82 -57.79
C ILE A 757 -12.83 17.32 -57.93
N LYS A 758 -13.11 17.76 -59.16
CA LYS A 758 -13.26 19.17 -59.48
C LYS A 758 -14.72 19.60 -59.58
N SER A 759 -15.61 18.71 -59.99
CA SER A 759 -17.05 18.92 -59.91
C SER A 759 -17.79 17.58 -59.94
N ILE A 760 -18.90 17.48 -59.23
CA ILE A 760 -19.87 16.39 -59.35
C ILE A 760 -21.21 17.01 -59.73
N VAL A 761 -21.78 16.54 -60.84
CA VAL A 761 -23.12 16.91 -61.33
C VAL A 761 -24.06 15.75 -61.00
N THR A 762 -24.91 15.90 -60.00
CA THR A 762 -25.87 14.90 -59.51
C THR A 762 -27.29 15.25 -59.94
N LEU A 763 -28.09 14.26 -60.33
CA LEU A 763 -29.51 14.43 -60.61
C LEU A 763 -30.30 14.39 -59.29
N ASN A 764 -30.89 15.52 -58.88
CA ASN A 764 -31.97 15.50 -57.89
C ASN A 764 -33.26 15.13 -58.61
N HIS A 765 -33.66 13.85 -58.51
CA HIS A 765 -34.85 13.31 -59.15
C HIS A 765 -36.18 13.81 -58.54
N GLU A 766 -36.19 14.25 -57.28
CA GLU A 766 -37.39 14.83 -56.63
C GLU A 766 -37.67 16.25 -57.14
N GLU A 767 -36.63 17.10 -57.20
CA GLU A 767 -36.76 18.49 -57.67
C GLU A 767 -36.60 18.65 -59.20
N LYS A 768 -36.17 17.59 -59.91
CA LYS A 768 -35.77 17.60 -61.34
C LYS A 768 -34.72 18.65 -61.69
N LYS A 769 -33.75 18.84 -60.79
CA LYS A 769 -32.64 19.79 -60.94
C LYS A 769 -31.30 19.09 -60.81
N PHE A 770 -30.28 19.61 -61.47
CA PHE A 770 -28.90 19.24 -61.17
C PHE A 770 -28.48 19.84 -59.81
N SER A 771 -27.84 19.04 -58.97
CA SER A 771 -27.01 19.52 -57.86
C SER A 771 -25.57 19.46 -58.33
N THR A 772 -24.85 20.59 -58.35
CA THR A 772 -23.47 20.64 -58.85
C THR A 772 -22.52 21.18 -57.79
N THR A 773 -21.48 20.41 -57.46
CA THR A 773 -20.41 20.85 -56.55
C THR A 773 -19.30 21.58 -57.32
N ASP A 774 -18.67 22.56 -56.69
CA ASP A 774 -17.43 23.18 -57.16
C ASP A 774 -16.22 22.71 -56.36
N SER A 775 -15.05 23.23 -56.74
CA SER A 775 -13.78 23.05 -56.03
C SER A 775 -12.91 24.29 -56.22
N GLU A 776 -12.05 24.57 -55.25
CA GLU A 776 -11.08 25.65 -55.37
C GLU A 776 -9.86 25.23 -56.23
N GLY A 777 -9.23 26.23 -56.85
CA GLY A 777 -8.05 26.07 -57.69
C GLY A 777 -8.33 25.52 -59.10
N ALA A 778 -7.33 25.68 -59.98
CA ALA A 778 -7.39 25.31 -61.39
C ALA A 778 -7.82 23.85 -61.65
N MET A 779 -8.54 23.62 -62.73
CA MET A 779 -9.07 22.32 -63.17
C MET A 779 -7.93 21.33 -63.42
N HIS A 780 -6.84 21.75 -64.04
CA HIS A 780 -5.65 20.93 -64.28
C HIS A 780 -4.38 21.80 -64.26
N THR A 781 -3.31 21.30 -63.65
CA THR A 781 -2.05 22.07 -63.45
C THR A 781 -1.09 22.04 -64.66
N SER A 782 -1.44 21.30 -65.69
CA SER A 782 -0.79 21.27 -67.02
C SER A 782 -1.83 21.54 -68.11
N PHE A 783 -1.42 21.74 -69.37
CA PHE A 783 -2.30 22.12 -70.50
C PHE A 783 -2.84 23.57 -70.50
N ALA A 784 -2.35 24.45 -69.62
CA ALA A 784 -2.54 25.91 -69.66
C ALA A 784 -4.01 26.37 -69.90
N ASP A 785 -4.26 27.22 -70.90
CA ASP A 785 -5.60 27.73 -71.23
C ASP A 785 -6.40 26.82 -72.18
N GLU A 786 -5.98 25.57 -72.39
CA GLU A 786 -6.70 24.64 -73.24
C GLU A 786 -7.96 24.09 -72.55
N LYS A 787 -9.01 23.82 -73.34
CA LYS A 787 -10.22 23.15 -72.88
C LYS A 787 -9.87 21.78 -72.28
N TYR A 788 -10.20 21.60 -71.01
CA TYR A 788 -9.90 20.37 -70.28
C TYR A 788 -11.16 19.56 -69.95
N MET A 789 -12.20 20.25 -69.49
CA MET A 789 -13.51 19.69 -69.15
C MET A 789 -14.61 20.39 -69.95
N GLY A 790 -15.69 19.69 -70.26
CA GLY A 790 -16.90 20.33 -70.75
C GLY A 790 -18.14 19.45 -70.64
N MET A 791 -19.27 20.09 -70.40
CA MET A 791 -20.58 19.46 -70.43
C MET A 791 -21.49 20.27 -71.36
N THR A 792 -22.10 19.58 -72.31
CA THR A 792 -23.17 20.13 -73.13
C THR A 792 -24.43 19.32 -72.90
N VAL A 793 -25.48 20.01 -72.44
CA VAL A 793 -26.83 19.43 -72.31
C VAL A 793 -27.62 19.82 -73.56
N TYR A 794 -28.09 18.80 -74.29
CA TYR A 794 -29.06 18.91 -75.37
C TYR A 794 -30.44 18.49 -74.85
N ASP A 795 -31.50 19.07 -75.41
CA ASP A 795 -32.83 18.50 -75.27
C ASP A 795 -32.93 17.14 -75.98
N LYS A 796 -34.02 16.42 -75.71
CA LYS A 796 -34.34 15.12 -76.32
C LYS A 796 -34.37 15.10 -77.85
N ASP A 797 -34.54 16.27 -78.48
CA ASP A 797 -34.62 16.44 -79.93
C ASP A 797 -33.24 16.82 -80.53
N GLY A 798 -32.19 16.89 -79.68
CA GLY A 798 -30.80 17.11 -80.06
C GLY A 798 -30.37 18.57 -80.13
N LYS A 799 -31.20 19.52 -79.68
CA LYS A 799 -30.88 20.96 -79.68
C LYS A 799 -30.22 21.37 -78.37
N GLU A 800 -29.18 22.18 -78.46
CA GLU A 800 -28.37 22.59 -77.30
C GLU A 800 -29.17 23.48 -76.33
N LYS A 801 -29.25 23.07 -75.05
CA LYS A 801 -29.81 23.85 -73.94
C LYS A 801 -28.74 24.70 -73.27
N LYS A 802 -27.56 24.12 -73.03
CA LYS A 802 -26.40 24.80 -72.41
C LYS A 802 -25.12 24.01 -72.70
N ALA A 803 -24.12 24.66 -73.31
CA ALA A 803 -22.73 24.22 -73.30
C ALA A 803 -21.91 25.09 -72.35
N LEU A 804 -21.08 24.46 -71.51
CA LEU A 804 -19.98 25.12 -70.82
C LEU A 804 -18.73 24.24 -70.89
N SER A 805 -17.58 24.90 -70.95
CA SER A 805 -16.26 24.28 -70.87
C SER A 805 -15.40 25.00 -69.86
N VAL A 806 -14.60 24.24 -69.12
CA VAL A 806 -13.62 24.74 -68.16
C VAL A 806 -12.23 24.48 -68.74
N LYS A 807 -11.40 25.52 -68.84
CA LYS A 807 -9.99 25.38 -69.22
C LYS A 807 -9.20 24.75 -68.09
N ALA A 808 -8.05 24.17 -68.40
CA ALA A 808 -7.15 23.63 -67.39
C ALA A 808 -6.78 24.68 -66.30
N SER A 809 -6.53 25.94 -66.69
CA SER A 809 -6.22 27.06 -65.78
C SER A 809 -7.39 27.57 -64.90
N GLU A 810 -8.64 27.28 -65.24
CA GLU A 810 -9.84 27.84 -64.59
C GLU A 810 -10.34 26.94 -63.44
N ASN A 811 -11.01 27.50 -62.43
CA ASN A 811 -11.71 26.70 -61.41
C ASN A 811 -13.13 26.34 -61.86
N THR A 812 -13.78 25.42 -61.14
CA THR A 812 -15.13 24.93 -61.49
C THR A 812 -16.27 25.74 -60.88
N LYS A 813 -15.99 26.83 -60.15
CA LYS A 813 -17.04 27.62 -59.48
C LYS A 813 -18.05 28.21 -60.46
N GLY A 814 -17.59 28.84 -61.54
CA GLY A 814 -18.46 29.36 -62.59
C GLY A 814 -19.22 28.28 -63.38
N PHE A 815 -18.74 27.04 -63.38
CA PHE A 815 -19.45 25.89 -63.95
C PHE A 815 -20.58 25.43 -63.01
N ALA A 816 -20.27 25.28 -61.71
CA ALA A 816 -21.24 24.89 -60.71
C ALA A 816 -22.34 25.94 -60.49
N GLU A 817 -22.01 27.23 -60.40
CA GLU A 817 -22.99 28.32 -60.27
C GLU A 817 -23.99 28.38 -61.45
N GLN A 818 -23.65 27.84 -62.61
CA GLN A 818 -24.50 27.84 -63.80
C GLN A 818 -25.33 26.57 -63.97
N PHE A 819 -24.88 25.42 -63.45
CA PHE A 819 -25.60 24.15 -63.51
C PHE A 819 -26.33 23.77 -62.22
N ASN A 820 -25.86 24.21 -61.05
CA ASN A 820 -26.51 23.94 -59.77
C ASN A 820 -27.90 24.60 -59.71
N GLY A 821 -28.94 23.80 -59.52
CA GLY A 821 -30.34 24.23 -59.59
C GLY A 821 -30.95 24.29 -61.00
N MET A 822 -30.18 24.02 -62.07
CA MET A 822 -30.70 23.99 -63.44
C MET A 822 -31.63 22.77 -63.66
N VAL A 823 -32.76 22.98 -64.34
CA VAL A 823 -33.81 21.96 -64.57
C VAL A 823 -33.49 21.07 -65.78
N PHE A 824 -33.73 19.76 -65.65
CA PHE A 824 -33.58 18.77 -66.72
C PHE A 824 -34.89 18.03 -67.02
N GLU A 825 -34.99 17.44 -68.22
CA GLU A 825 -36.07 16.51 -68.59
C GLU A 825 -35.50 15.12 -68.93
N TYR A 826 -36.31 14.08 -68.70
CA TYR A 826 -35.94 12.72 -69.13
C TYR A 826 -36.04 12.62 -70.66
N GLY A 827 -34.96 12.16 -71.29
CA GLY A 827 -34.78 12.20 -72.73
C GLY A 827 -33.66 13.15 -73.17
N ASP A 828 -33.35 14.18 -72.38
CA ASP A 828 -32.21 15.08 -72.61
C ASP A 828 -30.90 14.28 -72.79
N ILE A 829 -30.00 14.77 -73.65
CA ILE A 829 -28.72 14.11 -73.94
C ILE A 829 -27.60 14.95 -73.34
N VAL A 830 -26.75 14.35 -72.51
CA VAL A 830 -25.54 14.98 -72.00
C VAL A 830 -24.35 14.47 -72.77
N LYS A 831 -23.70 15.37 -73.51
CA LYS A 831 -22.36 15.14 -74.04
C LYS A 831 -21.35 15.54 -72.99
N VAL A 832 -20.48 14.61 -72.64
CA VAL A 832 -19.35 14.84 -71.72
C VAL A 832 -18.07 14.86 -72.54
N TYR A 833 -17.31 15.94 -72.39
CA TYR A 833 -15.94 16.07 -72.88
C TYR A 833 -15.00 16.05 -71.69
N GLN A 834 -13.97 15.22 -71.77
CA GLN A 834 -12.84 15.25 -70.85
C GLN A 834 -11.56 14.97 -71.64
N ARG A 835 -10.59 15.89 -71.55
CA ARG A 835 -9.35 15.85 -72.34
C ARG A 835 -8.50 14.61 -72.04
N GLU A 836 -8.32 14.31 -70.76
CA GLU A 836 -7.80 13.03 -70.29
C GLU A 836 -9.01 12.16 -69.98
N PHE A 837 -9.40 11.33 -70.95
CA PHE A 837 -10.75 10.80 -71.03
C PHE A 837 -11.18 9.93 -69.83
N ASP A 838 -10.24 9.24 -69.20
CA ASP A 838 -10.44 8.44 -67.99
C ASP A 838 -10.69 9.30 -66.72
N ARG A 839 -10.46 10.62 -66.78
CA ARG A 839 -10.62 11.58 -65.66
C ARG A 839 -12.08 12.04 -65.45
N PHE A 840 -13.08 11.25 -65.81
CA PHE A 840 -14.44 11.42 -65.29
C PHE A 840 -15.09 10.06 -65.04
N LYS A 841 -16.09 10.01 -64.16
CA LYS A 841 -16.81 8.78 -63.76
C LYS A 841 -18.30 9.02 -63.72
N VAL A 842 -19.09 7.98 -63.97
CA VAL A 842 -20.55 8.05 -63.90
C VAL A 842 -21.09 7.01 -62.94
N TYR A 843 -22.04 7.45 -62.12
CA TYR A 843 -22.68 6.70 -61.07
C TYR A 843 -24.18 6.64 -61.33
N LYS A 844 -24.79 5.49 -61.06
CA LYS A 844 -26.23 5.24 -61.12
C LYS A 844 -26.64 4.61 -59.80
N LYS A 845 -27.55 5.25 -59.06
CA LYS A 845 -27.96 4.83 -57.71
C LYS A 845 -26.78 4.51 -56.78
N ASN A 846 -25.73 5.36 -56.80
CA ASN A 846 -24.45 5.20 -56.10
C ASN A 846 -23.49 4.11 -56.64
N GLU A 847 -23.91 3.25 -57.57
CA GLU A 847 -23.01 2.27 -58.18
C GLU A 847 -22.25 2.91 -59.34
N PHE A 848 -20.92 2.75 -59.36
CA PHE A 848 -20.09 3.17 -60.49
C PHE A 848 -20.40 2.29 -61.71
N ILE A 849 -20.83 2.89 -62.81
CA ILE A 849 -20.94 2.16 -64.07
C ILE A 849 -19.59 2.25 -64.77
N ASP A 850 -18.82 1.14 -64.77
CA ASP A 850 -17.67 1.03 -65.66
C ASP A 850 -18.15 1.14 -67.10
N THR A 851 -17.47 2.01 -67.83
CA THR A 851 -17.86 2.41 -69.16
C THR A 851 -16.58 2.62 -69.99
N LYS A 852 -16.17 1.54 -70.69
CA LYS A 852 -15.05 1.48 -71.63
C LYS A 852 -15.28 2.30 -72.89
N TYR A 853 -15.13 3.60 -72.76
CA TYR A 853 -15.49 4.57 -73.78
C TYR A 853 -14.33 4.89 -74.74
N GLY A 854 -14.69 5.53 -75.86
CA GLY A 854 -13.74 5.97 -76.88
C GLY A 854 -12.95 7.22 -76.48
N VAL A 855 -12.16 7.73 -77.43
CA VAL A 855 -11.19 8.80 -77.16
C VAL A 855 -11.89 10.15 -76.95
N ASN A 856 -11.77 10.70 -75.74
CA ASN A 856 -12.04 12.09 -75.32
C ASN A 856 -13.50 12.59 -75.30
N GLU A 857 -14.47 11.91 -75.94
CA GLU A 857 -15.88 12.33 -75.94
C GLU A 857 -16.87 11.18 -75.81
N VAL A 858 -17.94 11.42 -75.04
CA VAL A 858 -19.04 10.46 -74.87
C VAL A 858 -20.41 11.11 -74.77
N PHE A 859 -21.43 10.29 -74.98
CA PHE A 859 -22.83 10.66 -74.96
C PHE A 859 -23.57 9.80 -73.95
N PHE A 860 -24.39 10.48 -73.14
CA PHE A 860 -25.31 9.88 -72.19
C PHE A 860 -26.72 10.38 -72.46
N LYS A 861 -27.72 9.51 -72.27
CA LYS A 861 -29.12 9.92 -72.20
C LYS A 861 -29.56 10.03 -70.73
N ILE A 862 -30.22 11.12 -70.33
CA ILE A 862 -30.84 11.26 -69.01
C ILE A 862 -32.15 10.48 -68.98
N THR A 863 -32.33 9.64 -67.97
CA THR A 863 -33.51 8.80 -67.76
C THR A 863 -33.95 8.82 -66.29
N GLU A 864 -35.12 8.23 -66.00
CA GLU A 864 -35.54 7.90 -64.62
C GLU A 864 -34.57 6.98 -63.88
N GLN A 865 -33.62 6.38 -64.60
CA GLN A 865 -32.58 5.50 -64.11
C GLN A 865 -31.18 6.13 -64.30
N GLY A 866 -31.06 7.46 -64.30
CA GLY A 866 -29.77 8.15 -64.47
C GLY A 866 -29.27 8.18 -65.91
N PHE A 867 -27.94 8.11 -66.10
CA PHE A 867 -27.23 8.30 -67.37
C PHE A 867 -26.87 6.95 -68.07
N GLU A 868 -27.10 6.78 -69.40
CA GLU A 868 -26.96 5.46 -70.11
C GLU A 868 -26.07 5.43 -71.40
N ARG A 869 -25.61 4.22 -71.87
CA ARG A 869 -24.31 3.94 -72.62
C ARG A 869 -24.33 2.85 -73.77
N ILE A 870 -23.20 2.52 -74.49
CA ILE A 870 -23.02 1.48 -75.61
C ILE A 870 -21.58 0.81 -75.77
N GLU A 871 -21.35 -0.54 -75.87
CA GLU A 871 -19.98 -1.24 -75.78
C GLU A 871 -19.52 -2.37 -76.80
N ALA A 872 -18.31 -2.98 -76.60
CA ALA A 872 -17.50 -3.84 -77.55
C ALA A 872 -16.77 -5.12 -76.95
N GLN A 873 -15.74 -5.73 -77.61
CA GLN A 873 -15.28 -7.17 -77.41
C GLN A 873 -13.76 -7.51 -77.61
N GLN A 874 -13.21 -8.58 -76.94
CA GLN A 874 -12.01 -9.46 -77.23
C GLN A 874 -11.64 -10.41 -76.00
N GLN A 875 -10.69 -11.39 -76.06
CA GLN A 875 -10.43 -12.44 -75.00
C GLN A 875 -8.99 -12.54 -74.40
N VAL A 876 -8.86 -12.73 -73.06
CA VAL A 876 -7.58 -12.80 -72.28
C VAL A 876 -7.74 -13.59 -70.96
N THR A 877 -6.66 -14.16 -70.38
CA THR A 877 -6.60 -14.86 -69.07
C THR A 877 -5.43 -14.38 -68.19
N ALA A 878 -5.55 -14.40 -66.85
CA ALA A 878 -4.58 -13.89 -65.87
C ALA A 878 -3.75 -15.00 -65.17
N VAL A 879 -2.52 -14.67 -64.72
CA VAL A 879 -1.56 -15.58 -64.05
C VAL A 879 -1.01 -14.94 -62.75
N PRO A 880 -1.40 -15.41 -61.55
CA PRO A 880 -0.99 -14.83 -60.27
C PRO A 880 0.52 -14.91 -59.96
N GLN A 881 1.05 -13.97 -59.18
CA GLN A 881 2.49 -13.90 -58.81
C GLN A 881 2.72 -13.55 -57.32
N LYS A 882 3.91 -13.84 -56.77
CA LYS A 882 4.36 -13.36 -55.44
C LYS A 882 5.70 -12.60 -55.55
N VAL A 883 5.87 -11.51 -54.81
CA VAL A 883 7.03 -10.61 -54.89
C VAL A 883 7.47 -10.16 -53.48
N VAL A 884 8.77 -10.05 -53.20
CA VAL A 884 9.26 -9.55 -51.90
C VAL A 884 9.21 -8.02 -51.84
N ILE A 885 8.87 -7.44 -50.68
CA ILE A 885 8.75 -5.99 -50.52
C ILE A 885 10.02 -5.21 -50.88
N GLY A 886 9.83 -4.18 -51.70
CA GLY A 886 10.85 -3.32 -52.27
C GLY A 886 11.72 -3.99 -53.35
N THR A 887 11.30 -5.15 -53.89
CA THR A 887 11.83 -5.64 -55.18
C THR A 887 11.68 -4.54 -56.22
N ASP A 888 12.72 -4.26 -57.01
CA ASP A 888 12.65 -3.25 -58.07
C ASP A 888 11.57 -3.62 -59.10
N ALA A 889 10.49 -2.81 -59.14
CA ALA A 889 9.36 -3.03 -60.04
C ALA A 889 9.77 -2.94 -61.52
N GLU A 890 10.88 -2.26 -61.84
CA GLU A 890 11.41 -2.19 -63.21
C GLU A 890 11.83 -3.55 -63.77
N LYS A 891 12.19 -4.51 -62.89
CA LYS A 891 12.63 -5.86 -63.26
C LYS A 891 11.49 -6.85 -63.50
N LEU A 892 10.23 -6.45 -63.28
CA LEU A 892 9.06 -7.31 -63.45
C LEU A 892 8.55 -7.26 -64.90
N GLU A 893 8.42 -8.41 -65.55
CA GLU A 893 7.97 -8.51 -66.95
C GLU A 893 6.49 -8.88 -67.08
N ALA A 894 5.68 -8.01 -67.69
CA ALA A 894 4.22 -8.17 -67.84
C ALA A 894 3.77 -9.47 -68.53
N LYS A 895 4.62 -10.05 -69.39
CA LYS A 895 4.36 -11.32 -70.09
C LYS A 895 4.21 -12.52 -69.13
N ASN A 896 4.74 -12.41 -67.91
CA ASN A 896 4.68 -13.46 -66.89
C ASN A 896 3.36 -13.44 -66.08
N PHE A 897 2.48 -12.47 -66.36
CA PHE A 897 1.27 -12.16 -65.58
C PHE A 897 -0.05 -12.44 -66.35
N VAL A 898 -0.01 -12.69 -67.67
CA VAL A 898 -1.20 -13.02 -68.48
C VAL A 898 -0.92 -14.03 -69.59
N GLN A 899 -1.98 -14.67 -70.06
CA GLN A 899 -1.99 -15.49 -71.27
C GLN A 899 -3.08 -14.96 -72.22
N VAL A 900 -2.70 -14.62 -73.46
CA VAL A 900 -3.59 -13.96 -74.45
C VAL A 900 -3.85 -14.89 -75.62
N LYS A 901 -5.06 -14.82 -76.19
CA LYS A 901 -5.43 -15.51 -77.44
C LYS A 901 -6.07 -14.50 -78.40
N ASP A 902 -5.63 -14.52 -79.66
CA ASP A 902 -6.08 -13.63 -80.73
C ASP A 902 -5.79 -12.11 -80.56
N GLY A 903 -4.91 -11.76 -79.62
CA GLY A 903 -4.33 -10.42 -79.41
C GLY A 903 -2.89 -10.49 -78.89
N GLU A 904 -2.27 -9.34 -78.62
CA GLU A 904 -0.89 -9.27 -78.07
C GLU A 904 -0.83 -8.54 -76.71
N VAL A 905 0.13 -8.94 -75.86
CA VAL A 905 0.45 -8.27 -74.59
C VAL A 905 1.26 -7.02 -74.90
N VAL A 906 0.75 -5.86 -74.49
CA VAL A 906 1.41 -4.55 -74.70
C VAL A 906 2.37 -4.24 -73.56
N GLY A 907 1.97 -4.53 -72.31
CA GLY A 907 2.75 -4.27 -71.12
C GLY A 907 1.88 -4.11 -69.87
N PHE A 908 2.48 -3.74 -68.75
CA PHE A 908 1.71 -3.25 -67.61
C PHE A 908 1.12 -1.87 -67.95
N VAL A 909 -0.16 -1.65 -67.63
CA VAL A 909 -0.79 -0.32 -67.58
C VAL A 909 -0.13 0.51 -66.47
N GLU A 910 0.09 -0.14 -65.33
CA GLU A 910 0.82 0.38 -64.18
C GLU A 910 1.59 -0.80 -63.57
N LYS A 911 2.88 -0.59 -63.25
CA LYS A 911 3.73 -1.66 -62.70
C LYS A 911 3.32 -2.03 -61.26
N PRO A 912 3.60 -3.26 -60.80
CA PRO A 912 3.28 -3.67 -59.43
C PRO A 912 3.91 -2.73 -58.40
N ASN A 913 3.14 -2.27 -57.42
CA ASN A 913 3.69 -1.45 -56.33
C ASN A 913 4.32 -2.37 -55.27
N THR A 914 5.58 -2.69 -55.50
CA THR A 914 6.36 -3.57 -54.62
C THR A 914 6.70 -2.95 -53.26
N THR A 915 6.50 -1.65 -53.02
CA THR A 915 6.80 -1.03 -51.71
C THR A 915 5.67 -1.20 -50.68
N LYS A 916 4.54 -1.80 -51.08
CA LYS A 916 3.36 -2.02 -50.23
C LYS A 916 3.06 -3.51 -50.09
N ILE A 917 3.07 -4.00 -48.84
CA ILE A 917 2.68 -5.38 -48.47
C ILE A 917 1.23 -5.68 -48.87
N GLY A 918 0.99 -6.94 -49.24
CA GLY A 918 -0.34 -7.54 -49.34
C GLY A 918 -0.71 -7.95 -50.76
N GLU A 919 -1.88 -8.55 -50.90
CA GLU A 919 -2.49 -8.80 -52.19
C GLU A 919 -2.86 -7.47 -52.87
N GLN A 920 -2.43 -7.33 -54.12
CA GLN A 920 -2.69 -6.21 -55.00
C GLN A 920 -3.01 -6.74 -56.39
N THR A 921 -3.70 -5.94 -57.21
CA THR A 921 -4.12 -6.37 -58.55
C THR A 921 -3.49 -5.46 -59.59
N VAL A 922 -2.66 -6.03 -60.47
CA VAL A 922 -1.90 -5.29 -61.47
C VAL A 922 -2.56 -5.42 -62.82
N LYS A 923 -2.53 -4.34 -63.60
CA LYS A 923 -3.25 -4.23 -64.86
C LYS A 923 -2.30 -4.47 -66.01
N VAL A 924 -2.56 -5.51 -66.80
CA VAL A 924 -1.81 -5.81 -68.02
C VAL A 924 -2.66 -5.43 -69.22
N GLU A 925 -2.14 -4.55 -70.07
CA GLU A 925 -2.80 -4.16 -71.31
C GLU A 925 -2.53 -5.19 -72.41
N THR A 926 -3.60 -5.48 -73.14
CA THR A 926 -3.60 -6.28 -74.36
C THR A 926 -4.39 -5.53 -75.43
N LYS A 927 -4.20 -5.83 -76.71
CA LYS A 927 -5.01 -5.22 -77.79
C LYS A 927 -5.45 -6.26 -78.82
N ASP A 928 -6.63 -6.02 -79.40
CA ASP A 928 -7.16 -6.80 -80.49
C ASP A 928 -6.61 -6.34 -81.85
N ARG A 929 -7.04 -7.04 -82.91
CA ARG A 929 -6.61 -6.80 -84.29
C ARG A 929 -7.19 -5.53 -84.93
N LEU A 930 -8.16 -4.87 -84.28
CA LEU A 930 -8.78 -3.61 -84.70
C LEU A 930 -8.23 -2.39 -83.93
N GLY A 931 -7.36 -2.62 -82.95
CA GLY A 931 -6.78 -1.58 -82.09
C GLY A 931 -7.57 -1.30 -80.81
N ASN A 932 -8.65 -2.03 -80.53
CA ASN A 932 -9.35 -1.91 -79.26
C ASN A 932 -8.50 -2.52 -78.14
N LYS A 933 -8.12 -1.72 -77.17
CA LYS A 933 -7.37 -2.16 -75.98
C LYS A 933 -8.29 -2.86 -74.99
N LYS A 934 -7.80 -3.90 -74.34
CA LYS A 934 -8.42 -4.59 -73.21
C LYS A 934 -7.38 -4.76 -72.11
N VAL A 935 -7.70 -4.21 -70.96
CA VAL A 935 -6.92 -4.39 -69.74
C VAL A 935 -7.41 -5.65 -69.02
N THR A 936 -6.48 -6.46 -68.53
CA THR A 936 -6.76 -7.62 -67.68
C THR A 936 -6.10 -7.41 -66.32
N GLU A 937 -6.88 -7.67 -65.27
CA GLU A 937 -6.45 -7.57 -63.89
C GLU A 937 -5.84 -8.90 -63.41
N VAL A 938 -4.67 -8.84 -62.77
CA VAL A 938 -3.87 -9.99 -62.35
C VAL A 938 -3.50 -9.84 -60.87
N PRO A 939 -3.80 -10.80 -59.98
CA PRO A 939 -3.43 -10.70 -58.58
C PRO A 939 -1.93 -10.96 -58.35
N VAL A 940 -1.32 -10.18 -57.46
CA VAL A 940 0.08 -10.22 -57.07
C VAL A 940 0.15 -10.04 -55.56
N GLU A 941 0.87 -10.90 -54.85
CA GLU A 941 1.05 -10.79 -53.40
C GLU A 941 2.44 -10.27 -53.05
N VAL A 942 2.52 -9.14 -52.35
CA VAL A 942 3.79 -8.60 -51.83
C VAL A 942 4.03 -9.04 -50.40
N ILE A 943 5.15 -9.74 -50.17
CA ILE A 943 5.50 -10.43 -48.93
C ILE A 943 6.71 -9.80 -48.21
N TYR A 944 6.83 -10.01 -46.89
CA TYR A 944 7.83 -9.36 -46.03
C TYR A 944 9.28 -9.83 -46.23
N GLY A 945 9.50 -11.07 -46.67
CA GLY A 945 10.85 -11.65 -46.80
C GLY A 945 11.63 -11.67 -45.48
N ASP A 946 12.94 -11.46 -45.55
CA ASP A 946 13.84 -11.27 -44.40
C ASP A 946 14.00 -9.77 -44.12
N SER A 947 13.21 -9.24 -43.19
CA SER A 947 13.07 -7.78 -43.01
C SER A 947 12.94 -7.31 -41.56
N ILE A 948 13.28 -6.03 -41.37
CA ILE A 948 13.15 -5.27 -40.13
C ILE A 948 12.13 -4.15 -40.38
N MET A 949 11.20 -3.95 -39.43
CA MET A 949 10.12 -2.98 -39.58
C MET A 949 10.11 -1.94 -38.45
N PHE A 950 10.10 -0.67 -38.86
CA PHE A 950 9.96 0.48 -38.00
C PHE A 950 8.51 0.98 -37.97
N PHE A 951 8.05 1.37 -36.78
CA PHE A 951 6.69 1.82 -36.53
C PHE A 951 6.68 3.19 -35.86
N GLY A 952 5.60 3.94 -36.08
CA GLY A 952 5.42 5.32 -35.60
C GLY A 952 3.95 5.70 -35.49
N THR A 953 3.57 6.98 -35.36
CA THR A 953 2.14 7.35 -35.37
C THR A 953 1.50 7.07 -36.72
N TRP A 954 0.23 6.68 -36.69
CA TRP A 954 -0.58 6.44 -37.87
C TRP A 954 -0.62 7.69 -38.76
N HIS A 955 -0.19 7.56 -40.01
CA HIS A 955 -0.24 8.59 -41.04
C HIS A 955 -0.41 7.95 -42.41
N GLY A 956 -1.17 8.57 -43.32
CA GLY A 956 -1.36 8.05 -44.68
C GLY A 956 -2.01 6.66 -44.78
N GLY A 957 -2.69 6.18 -43.73
CA GLY A 957 -3.32 4.85 -43.72
C GLY A 957 -2.42 3.71 -43.24
N THR A 958 -1.26 4.01 -42.62
CA THR A 958 -0.39 3.02 -41.97
C THR A 958 0.31 3.61 -40.74
N ASN A 959 0.75 2.77 -39.82
CA ASN A 959 1.70 3.13 -38.76
C ASN A 959 3.11 2.56 -39.00
N ILE A 960 3.31 1.81 -40.09
CA ILE A 960 4.63 1.37 -40.56
C ILE A 960 5.32 2.57 -41.20
N LYS A 961 6.57 2.83 -40.80
CA LYS A 961 7.32 3.99 -41.25
C LYS A 961 8.47 3.66 -42.19
N SER A 962 9.10 2.50 -42.01
CA SER A 962 10.11 1.99 -42.94
C SER A 962 10.23 0.49 -42.76
N ILE A 963 10.48 -0.22 -43.86
CA ILE A 963 10.81 -1.64 -43.87
C ILE A 963 12.17 -1.78 -44.54
N VAL A 964 13.12 -2.40 -43.85
CA VAL A 964 14.48 -2.69 -44.34
C VAL A 964 14.56 -4.20 -44.59
N THR A 965 14.64 -4.61 -45.85
CA THR A 965 14.62 -6.00 -46.31
C THR A 965 15.97 -6.39 -46.90
N LEU A 966 16.40 -7.64 -46.68
CA LEU A 966 17.62 -8.18 -47.28
C LEU A 966 17.30 -8.77 -48.67
N ASN A 967 17.83 -8.18 -49.73
CA ASN A 967 17.92 -8.87 -51.02
C ASN A 967 19.15 -9.78 -50.99
N HIS A 968 18.91 -11.09 -50.79
CA HIS A 968 19.95 -12.10 -50.70
C HIS A 968 20.65 -12.41 -52.04
N GLU A 969 20.00 -12.17 -53.18
CA GLU A 969 20.59 -12.37 -54.52
C GLU A 969 21.59 -11.24 -54.85
N GLU A 970 21.18 -9.98 -54.63
CA GLU A 970 22.03 -8.81 -54.91
C GLU A 970 22.96 -8.42 -53.76
N LYS A 971 22.77 -9.00 -52.56
CA LYS A 971 23.43 -8.61 -51.30
C LYS A 971 23.32 -7.11 -51.00
N LYS A 972 22.10 -6.59 -51.16
CA LYS A 972 21.76 -5.18 -50.90
C LYS A 972 20.55 -5.09 -49.98
N PHE A 973 20.51 -4.04 -49.17
CA PHE A 973 19.28 -3.65 -48.50
C PHE A 973 18.29 -3.10 -49.53
N SER A 974 17.04 -3.44 -49.34
CA SER A 974 15.89 -2.78 -49.94
C SER A 974 15.18 -2.02 -48.82
N THR A 975 14.91 -0.73 -48.99
CA THR A 975 14.31 0.08 -47.92
C THR A 975 13.12 0.88 -48.42
N THR A 976 11.98 0.77 -47.74
CA THR A 976 10.79 1.60 -47.99
C THR A 976 10.73 2.81 -47.06
N ASP A 977 10.12 3.89 -47.53
CA ASP A 977 9.75 5.06 -46.75
C ASP A 977 8.22 5.16 -46.55
N SER A 978 7.81 6.14 -45.74
CA SER A 978 6.43 6.55 -45.56
C SER A 978 6.36 8.06 -45.44
N GLU A 979 5.33 8.67 -46.01
CA GLU A 979 5.08 10.10 -45.82
C GLU A 979 4.58 10.45 -44.41
N GLY A 980 4.87 11.68 -44.00
CA GLY A 980 4.50 12.26 -42.70
C GLY A 980 5.39 11.85 -41.52
N PRO A 981 5.18 12.47 -40.34
CA PRO A 981 6.10 12.38 -39.20
C PRO A 981 6.18 10.96 -38.63
N MET A 982 7.35 10.58 -38.13
CA MET A 982 7.58 9.36 -37.36
C MET A 982 6.63 9.25 -36.17
N HIS A 983 6.49 10.28 -35.33
CA HIS A 983 5.61 10.29 -34.16
C HIS A 983 5.12 11.70 -33.80
N THR A 984 3.81 11.89 -33.58
CA THR A 984 3.27 13.22 -33.26
C THR A 984 3.49 13.68 -31.81
N SER A 985 3.78 12.78 -30.87
CA SER A 985 3.83 13.09 -29.42
C SER A 985 5.22 13.29 -28.80
N PHE A 986 6.33 13.10 -29.53
CA PHE A 986 7.69 13.14 -28.97
C PHE A 986 8.57 14.28 -29.52
N ALA A 987 7.94 15.39 -29.94
CA ALA A 987 8.62 16.60 -30.45
C ALA A 987 9.69 16.30 -31.53
N ASP A 988 10.76 17.10 -31.59
CA ASP A 988 11.91 16.90 -32.49
C ASP A 988 12.94 15.89 -31.92
N GLU A 989 12.54 15.00 -31.01
CA GLU A 989 13.45 14.03 -30.41
C GLU A 989 13.75 12.85 -31.35
N LYS A 990 14.94 12.26 -31.23
CA LYS A 990 15.32 11.02 -31.93
C LYS A 990 14.28 9.93 -31.64
N TYR A 991 13.63 9.41 -32.68
CA TYR A 991 12.57 8.41 -32.55
C TYR A 991 12.93 7.08 -33.22
N MET A 992 13.71 7.11 -34.30
CA MET A 992 14.22 5.93 -35.02
C MET A 992 15.70 6.14 -35.40
N ALA A 993 16.49 5.08 -35.46
CA ALA A 993 17.79 5.10 -36.13
C ALA A 993 18.23 3.70 -36.58
N MET A 994 19.11 3.66 -37.57
CA MET A 994 19.85 2.46 -37.97
C MET A 994 21.31 2.82 -38.22
N THR A 995 22.21 1.96 -37.74
CA THR A 995 23.63 2.03 -38.03
C THR A 995 24.12 0.67 -38.51
N VAL A 996 24.72 0.64 -39.69
CA VAL A 996 25.36 -0.55 -40.26
C VAL A 996 26.86 -0.46 -40.01
N TYR A 997 27.43 -1.51 -39.42
CA TYR A 997 28.85 -1.73 -39.22
C TYR A 997 29.32 -2.90 -40.09
N ASP A 998 30.58 -2.88 -40.51
CA ASP A 998 31.21 -4.06 -41.09
C ASP A 998 31.44 -5.16 -40.03
N LYS A 999 31.78 -6.36 -40.48
CA LYS A 999 32.15 -7.50 -39.62
C LYS A 999 33.32 -7.25 -38.64
N GLY A 1000 34.10 -6.17 -38.83
CA GLY A 1000 35.15 -5.72 -37.93
C GLY A 1000 34.69 -4.72 -36.86
N GLY A 1001 33.45 -4.22 -36.97
CA GLY A 1001 32.88 -3.19 -36.07
C GLY A 1001 33.10 -1.75 -36.55
N LYS A 1002 33.62 -1.52 -37.76
CA LYS A 1002 33.75 -0.17 -38.31
C LYS A 1002 32.41 0.27 -38.89
N GLU A 1003 31.98 1.49 -38.58
CA GLU A 1003 30.74 2.04 -39.13
C GLU A 1003 30.83 2.18 -40.66
N LYS A 1004 29.84 1.60 -41.36
CA LYS A 1004 29.60 1.79 -42.79
C LYS A 1004 28.63 2.95 -43.04
N LYS A 1005 27.59 3.09 -42.21
CA LYS A 1005 26.58 4.16 -42.30
C LYS A 1005 25.72 4.26 -41.02
N ALA A 1006 25.61 5.44 -40.41
CA ALA A 1006 24.60 5.75 -39.39
C ALA A 1006 23.60 6.82 -39.87
N LEU A 1007 22.31 6.63 -39.59
CA LEU A 1007 21.27 7.65 -39.74
C LEU A 1007 20.22 7.55 -38.63
N SER A 1008 19.70 8.70 -38.21
CA SER A 1008 18.59 8.83 -37.27
C SER A 1008 17.48 9.71 -37.83
N VAL A 1009 16.25 9.38 -37.50
CA VAL A 1009 15.03 10.11 -37.85
C VAL A 1009 14.37 10.59 -36.56
N LYS A 1010 14.06 11.88 -36.48
CA LYS A 1010 13.30 12.49 -35.37
C LYS A 1010 11.83 12.15 -35.46
N ALA A 1011 11.10 12.34 -34.35
CA ALA A 1011 9.66 12.14 -34.29
C ALA A 1011 8.89 13.03 -35.30
N SER A 1012 9.34 14.26 -35.57
CA SER A 1012 8.73 15.16 -36.57
C SER A 1012 9.09 14.87 -38.03
N GLU A 1013 10.16 14.11 -38.29
CA GLU A 1013 10.69 13.85 -39.64
C GLU A 1013 9.97 12.65 -40.31
N ASN A 1014 9.95 12.61 -41.65
CA ASN A 1014 9.53 11.42 -42.40
C ASN A 1014 10.74 10.50 -42.68
N THR A 1015 10.51 9.29 -43.17
CA THR A 1015 11.58 8.29 -43.41
C THR A 1015 12.21 8.35 -44.80
N LYS A 1016 11.84 9.32 -45.64
CA LYS A 1016 12.31 9.39 -47.02
C LYS A 1016 13.83 9.49 -47.13
N GLY A 1017 14.42 10.46 -46.41
CA GLY A 1017 15.88 10.62 -46.35
C GLY A 1017 16.62 9.46 -45.65
N PHE A 1018 15.92 8.61 -44.90
CA PHE A 1018 16.47 7.37 -44.36
C PHE A 1018 16.48 6.27 -45.42
N ALA A 1019 15.36 6.08 -46.13
CA ALA A 1019 15.23 5.07 -47.17
C ALA A 1019 16.16 5.35 -48.36
N GLU A 1020 16.23 6.59 -48.85
CA GLU A 1020 17.12 7.01 -49.96
C GLU A 1020 18.60 6.67 -49.73
N GLN A 1021 19.03 6.56 -48.47
CA GLN A 1021 20.42 6.35 -48.08
C GLN A 1021 20.77 4.88 -47.79
N PHE A 1022 19.78 4.05 -47.47
CA PHE A 1022 19.96 2.61 -47.22
C PHE A 1022 19.47 1.74 -48.37
N ASN A 1023 18.50 2.18 -49.16
CA ASN A 1023 17.99 1.44 -50.30
C ASN A 1023 19.11 1.25 -51.35
N GLY A 1024 19.36 0.00 -51.75
CA GLY A 1024 20.46 -0.38 -52.65
C GLY A 1024 21.85 -0.44 -51.99
N MET A 1025 22.00 -0.13 -50.70
CA MET A 1025 23.29 -0.22 -49.99
C MET A 1025 23.73 -1.68 -49.85
N ALA A 1026 24.98 -1.99 -50.20
CA ALA A 1026 25.53 -3.34 -50.16
C ALA A 1026 25.91 -3.82 -48.75
N PHE A 1027 25.62 -5.09 -48.45
CA PHE A 1027 25.99 -5.76 -47.21
C PHE A 1027 26.86 -7.01 -47.45
N GLU A 1028 27.66 -7.38 -46.44
CA GLU A 1028 28.30 -8.70 -46.36
C GLU A 1028 27.66 -9.54 -45.26
N TYR A 1029 27.66 -10.87 -45.43
CA TYR A 1029 27.30 -11.76 -44.32
C TYR A 1029 28.36 -11.65 -43.22
N GLY A 1030 27.92 -11.28 -42.02
CA GLY A 1030 28.79 -10.91 -40.91
C GLY A 1030 28.75 -9.41 -40.55
N ASP A 1031 28.22 -8.53 -41.41
CA ASP A 1031 27.94 -7.14 -41.05
C ASP A 1031 26.92 -7.07 -39.91
N ILE A 1032 27.02 -6.02 -39.09
CA ILE A 1032 26.16 -5.79 -37.92
C ILE A 1032 25.27 -4.57 -38.15
N VAL A 1033 23.97 -4.72 -37.93
CA VAL A 1033 22.98 -3.64 -38.00
C VAL A 1033 22.49 -3.33 -36.58
N LYS A 1034 22.92 -2.19 -36.05
CA LYS A 1034 22.33 -1.59 -34.85
C LYS A 1034 21.03 -0.89 -35.24
N VAL A 1035 19.99 -1.09 -34.43
CA VAL A 1035 18.68 -0.49 -34.63
C VAL A 1035 18.21 0.17 -33.33
N TYR A 1036 17.67 1.38 -33.45
CA TYR A 1036 17.02 2.14 -32.37
C TYR A 1036 15.57 2.45 -32.75
N GLN A 1037 14.65 2.26 -31.82
CA GLN A 1037 13.28 2.81 -31.88
C GLN A 1037 12.84 3.21 -30.48
N ARG A 1038 12.26 4.41 -30.32
CA ARG A 1038 11.86 4.93 -29.01
C ARG A 1038 10.73 4.12 -28.34
N GLU A 1039 9.84 3.55 -29.15
CA GLU A 1039 8.78 2.62 -28.72
C GLU A 1039 9.12 1.21 -29.24
N PHE A 1040 10.05 0.53 -28.58
CA PHE A 1040 10.63 -0.71 -29.11
C PHE A 1040 9.68 -1.92 -29.08
N ASP A 1041 8.64 -1.88 -28.26
CA ASP A 1041 7.53 -2.86 -28.24
C ASP A 1041 6.80 -2.97 -29.59
N ARG A 1042 6.83 -1.89 -30.37
CA ARG A 1042 6.18 -1.79 -31.68
C ARG A 1042 7.03 -2.33 -32.81
N PHE A 1043 8.35 -2.44 -32.62
CA PHE A 1043 9.31 -2.95 -33.60
C PHE A 1043 9.01 -4.41 -33.98
N LYS A 1044 9.22 -4.79 -35.25
CA LYS A 1044 9.01 -6.16 -35.74
C LYS A 1044 10.16 -6.63 -36.64
N VAL A 1045 10.43 -7.93 -36.61
CA VAL A 1045 11.41 -8.61 -37.45
C VAL A 1045 10.74 -9.80 -38.11
N TYR A 1046 10.98 -9.99 -39.40
CA TYR A 1046 10.50 -11.11 -40.19
C TYR A 1046 11.69 -11.92 -40.72
N LYS A 1047 11.54 -13.24 -40.70
CA LYS A 1047 12.49 -14.21 -41.25
C LYS A 1047 11.73 -15.07 -42.25
N LYS A 1048 12.12 -15.05 -43.52
CA LYS A 1048 11.45 -15.76 -44.63
C LYS A 1048 9.93 -15.54 -44.68
N ASN A 1049 9.48 -14.29 -44.49
CA ASN A 1049 8.07 -13.88 -44.41
C ASN A 1049 7.30 -14.31 -43.14
N GLU A 1050 7.93 -14.98 -42.18
CA GLU A 1050 7.33 -15.30 -40.88
C GLU A 1050 7.77 -14.30 -39.79
N PHE A 1051 6.85 -13.89 -38.92
CA PHE A 1051 7.15 -12.96 -37.83
C PHE A 1051 7.93 -13.64 -36.70
N VAL A 1052 9.04 -13.02 -36.26
CA VAL A 1052 9.90 -13.53 -35.18
C VAL A 1052 9.58 -12.82 -33.88
N ASP A 1053 8.70 -13.41 -33.07
CA ASP A 1053 8.35 -12.88 -31.74
C ASP A 1053 9.47 -13.15 -30.71
N THR A 1054 10.23 -12.12 -30.38
CA THR A 1054 11.24 -12.16 -29.31
C THR A 1054 11.28 -10.83 -28.56
N LYS A 1055 11.46 -10.90 -27.23
CA LYS A 1055 11.58 -9.71 -26.37
C LYS A 1055 12.93 -9.04 -26.59
N TYR A 1056 12.95 -8.07 -27.50
CA TYR A 1056 14.07 -7.15 -27.67
C TYR A 1056 14.14 -6.15 -26.49
N GLY A 1057 15.31 -5.55 -26.28
CA GLY A 1057 15.59 -4.74 -25.09
C GLY A 1057 14.93 -3.35 -25.10
N VAL A 1058 15.33 -2.51 -24.13
CA VAL A 1058 14.84 -1.12 -24.06
C VAL A 1058 15.54 -0.29 -25.15
N ASN A 1059 14.77 0.06 -26.19
CA ASN A 1059 15.05 1.06 -27.22
C ASN A 1059 16.18 0.77 -28.24
N GLU A 1060 17.11 -0.16 -27.98
CA GLU A 1060 18.16 -0.56 -28.94
C GLU A 1060 18.34 -2.09 -29.05
N VAL A 1061 18.70 -2.56 -30.25
CA VAL A 1061 19.04 -3.95 -30.57
C VAL A 1061 20.11 -4.01 -31.67
N PHE A 1062 20.81 -5.14 -31.78
CA PHE A 1062 21.80 -5.39 -32.81
C PHE A 1062 21.49 -6.72 -33.52
N PHE A 1063 21.63 -6.73 -34.85
CA PHE A 1063 21.45 -7.89 -35.71
C PHE A 1063 22.71 -8.16 -36.52
N LYS A 1064 23.14 -9.41 -36.60
CA LYS A 1064 24.12 -9.87 -37.59
C LYS A 1064 23.38 -10.28 -38.85
N ILE A 1065 23.88 -9.85 -40.00
CA ILE A 1065 23.33 -10.27 -41.30
C ILE A 1065 23.90 -11.65 -41.66
N THR A 1066 23.02 -12.60 -41.96
CA THR A 1066 23.37 -13.99 -42.29
C THR A 1066 22.61 -14.45 -43.52
N GLU A 1067 22.98 -15.63 -44.06
CA GLU A 1067 22.20 -16.31 -45.12
C GLU A 1067 20.77 -16.65 -44.72
N GLN A 1068 20.46 -16.63 -43.42
CA GLN A 1068 19.11 -16.88 -42.90
C GLN A 1068 18.38 -15.57 -42.57
N GLY A 1069 18.96 -14.40 -42.84
CA GLY A 1069 18.37 -13.09 -42.53
C GLY A 1069 19.04 -12.38 -41.35
N PHE A 1070 18.28 -11.51 -40.68
CA PHE A 1070 18.72 -10.76 -39.49
C PHE A 1070 18.71 -11.64 -38.23
N GLU A 1071 19.87 -11.89 -37.62
CA GLU A 1071 19.99 -12.70 -36.40
C GLU A 1071 20.46 -11.84 -35.22
N ARG A 1072 19.69 -11.84 -34.12
CA ARG A 1072 19.98 -11.00 -32.95
C ARG A 1072 21.34 -11.33 -32.34
N VAL A 1073 22.10 -10.30 -31.99
CA VAL A 1073 23.36 -10.39 -31.24
C VAL A 1073 23.12 -9.86 -29.82
N GLU A 1074 23.49 -10.66 -28.82
CA GLU A 1074 23.57 -10.18 -27.43
C GLU A 1074 24.92 -9.46 -27.19
N ALA A 1075 24.96 -8.57 -26.19
CA ALA A 1075 26.12 -7.71 -25.94
C ALA A 1075 27.43 -8.53 -25.83
N GLN A 1076 28.37 -8.29 -26.76
CA GLN A 1076 29.64 -9.02 -26.85
C GLN A 1076 30.67 -8.44 -25.87
N GLN A 1077 30.31 -8.40 -24.58
CA GLN A 1077 31.19 -7.98 -23.50
C GLN A 1077 31.08 -8.92 -22.29
N GLU A 1078 32.23 -9.42 -21.86
CA GLU A 1078 32.37 -10.07 -20.56
C GLU A 1078 32.55 -8.97 -19.52
N VAL A 1079 31.61 -8.88 -18.57
CA VAL A 1079 31.60 -7.86 -17.51
C VAL A 1079 31.61 -8.58 -16.17
N THR A 1080 32.70 -8.42 -15.43
CA THR A 1080 32.85 -8.96 -14.08
C THR A 1080 32.65 -7.81 -13.10
N ALA A 1081 31.68 -7.96 -12.20
CA ALA A 1081 31.50 -7.01 -11.09
C ALA A 1081 32.72 -7.07 -10.17
N MET A 1082 33.31 -5.93 -9.84
CA MET A 1082 34.44 -5.81 -8.93
C MET A 1082 33.96 -5.14 -7.63
N PRO A 1083 33.68 -5.92 -6.56
CA PRO A 1083 33.27 -5.34 -5.29
C PRO A 1083 34.33 -4.38 -4.76
N ARG A 1084 33.89 -3.23 -4.23
CA ARG A 1084 34.78 -2.19 -3.71
C ARG A 1084 34.47 -1.85 -2.26
N LYS A 1085 35.53 -1.58 -1.50
CA LYS A 1085 35.43 -0.86 -0.23
C LYS A 1085 35.71 0.61 -0.50
N VAL A 1086 34.90 1.49 0.09
CA VAL A 1086 35.03 2.94 0.00
C VAL A 1086 35.03 3.49 1.42
N VAL A 1087 35.81 4.53 1.70
CA VAL A 1087 35.83 5.15 3.03
C VAL A 1087 34.65 6.14 3.13
N ILE A 1088 33.98 6.18 4.28
CA ILE A 1088 32.89 7.13 4.53
C ILE A 1088 33.37 8.57 4.30
N GLY A 1089 32.58 9.33 3.54
CA GLY A 1089 32.96 10.69 3.15
C GLY A 1089 33.94 10.79 1.98
N THR A 1090 34.23 9.69 1.29
CA THR A 1090 34.90 9.77 -0.02
C THR A 1090 34.02 10.62 -0.95
N ASP A 1091 34.62 11.64 -1.56
CA ASP A 1091 33.97 12.48 -2.55
C ASP A 1091 33.46 11.63 -3.72
N VAL A 1092 32.14 11.65 -3.93
CA VAL A 1092 31.47 10.83 -4.94
C VAL A 1092 31.76 11.30 -6.37
N GLU A 1093 32.32 12.50 -6.54
CA GLU A 1093 32.85 12.99 -7.82
C GLU A 1093 34.23 12.39 -8.17
N LYS A 1094 34.97 11.87 -7.17
CA LYS A 1094 36.26 11.19 -7.39
C LYS A 1094 36.12 9.68 -7.65
N LEU A 1095 34.92 9.12 -7.50
CA LEU A 1095 34.67 7.70 -7.75
C LEU A 1095 34.46 7.43 -9.24
N GLU A 1096 35.39 6.68 -9.82
CA GLU A 1096 35.37 6.32 -11.24
C GLU A 1096 34.66 4.97 -11.44
N ALA A 1097 33.57 4.96 -12.22
CA ALA A 1097 32.78 3.74 -12.45
C ALA A 1097 33.60 2.57 -13.05
N LYS A 1098 34.69 2.89 -13.75
CA LYS A 1098 35.64 1.91 -14.33
C LYS A 1098 36.32 1.02 -13.29
N ASP A 1099 36.38 1.46 -12.03
CA ASP A 1099 37.02 0.69 -10.96
C ASP A 1099 36.09 -0.40 -10.40
N PHE A 1100 34.78 -0.29 -10.64
CA PHE A 1100 33.74 -1.14 -10.08
C PHE A 1100 33.37 -2.33 -10.98
N VAL A 1101 33.87 -2.35 -12.22
CA VAL A 1101 33.68 -3.46 -13.16
C VAL A 1101 34.94 -3.70 -13.97
N GLN A 1102 35.27 -4.96 -14.24
CA GLN A 1102 36.24 -5.31 -15.27
C GLN A 1102 35.47 -5.68 -16.54
N VAL A 1103 35.75 -4.98 -17.63
CA VAL A 1103 35.12 -5.21 -18.94
C VAL A 1103 36.15 -5.73 -19.92
N LYS A 1104 35.77 -6.75 -20.68
CA LYS A 1104 36.52 -7.29 -21.82
C LYS A 1104 35.63 -7.21 -23.06
N ASP A 1105 36.24 -6.79 -24.17
CA ASP A 1105 35.58 -6.49 -25.46
C ASP A 1105 34.53 -5.34 -25.40
N GLY A 1106 34.65 -4.48 -24.37
CA GLY A 1106 33.84 -3.29 -24.15
C GLY A 1106 34.53 -2.23 -23.27
N GLU A 1107 33.81 -1.15 -23.00
CA GLU A 1107 34.23 0.03 -22.23
C GLU A 1107 33.18 0.39 -21.16
N VAL A 1108 33.59 1.12 -20.12
CA VAL A 1108 32.70 1.52 -19.03
C VAL A 1108 32.09 2.89 -19.33
N VAL A 1109 30.77 3.01 -19.20
CA VAL A 1109 30.04 4.26 -19.50
C VAL A 1109 29.98 5.16 -18.28
N GLY A 1110 29.65 4.60 -17.11
CA GLY A 1110 29.46 5.38 -15.89
C GLY A 1110 28.60 4.66 -14.84
N PHE A 1111 28.34 5.34 -13.73
CA PHE A 1111 27.30 4.93 -12.79
C PHE A 1111 25.92 5.30 -13.34
N VAL A 1112 24.96 4.37 -13.22
CA VAL A 1112 23.53 4.67 -13.39
C VAL A 1112 23.01 5.49 -12.21
N GLU A 1113 23.51 5.18 -11.01
CA GLU A 1113 23.32 5.92 -9.77
C GLU A 1113 24.61 5.80 -8.96
N LYS A 1114 25.12 6.93 -8.44
CA LYS A 1114 26.37 6.97 -7.68
C LYS A 1114 26.21 6.38 -6.27
N PRO A 1115 27.24 5.73 -5.69
CA PRO A 1115 27.17 5.23 -4.31
C PRO A 1115 26.91 6.35 -3.31
N ASN A 1116 26.08 6.08 -2.30
CA ASN A 1116 25.97 6.97 -1.15
C ASN A 1116 27.15 6.74 -0.21
N THR A 1117 28.16 7.63 -0.25
CA THR A 1117 29.37 7.53 0.59
C THR A 1117 29.20 8.11 1.99
N THR A 1118 28.03 8.68 2.35
CA THR A 1118 27.79 9.26 3.69
C THR A 1118 27.26 8.26 4.71
N LYS A 1119 26.92 7.03 4.29
CA LYS A 1119 26.33 5.99 5.13
C LYS A 1119 27.18 4.71 5.11
N ILE A 1120 27.61 4.26 6.29
CA ILE A 1120 28.34 2.99 6.50
C ILE A 1120 27.48 1.79 6.07
N GLY A 1121 28.12 0.75 5.54
CA GLY A 1121 27.53 -0.56 5.28
C GLY A 1121 27.58 -1.01 3.82
N GLU A 1122 27.05 -2.20 3.57
CA GLU A 1122 26.92 -2.75 2.22
C GLU A 1122 25.77 -2.08 1.45
N GLN A 1123 26.07 -1.66 0.22
CA GLN A 1123 25.12 -1.18 -0.77
C GLN A 1123 25.39 -1.84 -2.13
N LYS A 1124 24.44 -1.71 -3.06
CA LYS A 1124 24.60 -2.12 -4.46
C LYS A 1124 24.54 -0.87 -5.34
N VAL A 1125 25.56 -0.67 -6.16
CA VAL A 1125 25.56 0.35 -7.22
C VAL A 1125 25.34 -0.31 -8.57
N LYS A 1126 24.84 0.46 -9.54
CA LYS A 1126 24.62 0.01 -10.91
C LYS A 1126 25.62 0.70 -11.83
N VAL A 1127 26.48 -0.08 -12.47
CA VAL A 1127 27.46 0.41 -13.45
C VAL A 1127 27.00 0.05 -14.85
N GLU A 1128 26.95 1.03 -15.73
CA GLU A 1128 26.66 0.84 -17.14
C GLU A 1128 27.96 0.67 -17.94
N THR A 1129 27.96 -0.32 -18.83
CA THR A 1129 29.09 -0.74 -19.67
C THR A 1129 28.60 -0.90 -21.10
N LYS A 1130 29.40 -0.63 -22.12
CA LYS A 1130 29.03 -0.82 -23.53
C LYS A 1130 30.08 -1.66 -24.26
N ASP A 1131 29.66 -2.62 -25.08
CA ASP A 1131 30.60 -3.38 -25.92
C ASP A 1131 31.18 -2.51 -27.05
N ARG A 1132 32.13 -3.04 -27.82
CA ARG A 1132 32.73 -2.37 -29.00
C ARG A 1132 31.74 -1.90 -30.08
N PHE A 1133 30.48 -2.36 -30.06
CA PHE A 1133 29.41 -1.91 -30.96
C PHE A 1133 28.45 -0.91 -30.30
N GLY A 1134 28.58 -0.70 -28.98
CA GLY A 1134 27.74 0.17 -28.18
C GLY A 1134 26.54 -0.51 -27.52
N ASN A 1135 26.51 -1.84 -27.40
CA ASN A 1135 25.47 -2.54 -26.62
C ASN A 1135 25.64 -2.25 -25.13
N LYS A 1136 24.70 -1.50 -24.53
CA LYS A 1136 24.72 -1.22 -23.09
C LYS A 1136 24.31 -2.44 -22.24
N LYS A 1137 25.04 -2.68 -21.15
CA LYS A 1137 24.79 -3.68 -20.11
C LYS A 1137 24.96 -3.02 -18.74
N VAL A 1138 23.94 -3.14 -17.90
CA VAL A 1138 24.00 -2.68 -16.51
C VAL A 1138 24.38 -3.86 -15.61
N THR A 1139 25.40 -3.67 -14.78
CA THR A 1139 25.89 -4.66 -13.82
C THR A 1139 25.71 -4.12 -12.40
N GLU A 1140 25.09 -4.90 -11.51
CA GLU A 1140 25.06 -4.58 -10.09
C GLU A 1140 26.38 -4.95 -9.44
N VAL A 1141 26.98 -4.00 -8.71
CA VAL A 1141 28.26 -4.15 -8.01
C VAL A 1141 28.04 -3.90 -6.53
N ARG A 1142 28.56 -4.78 -5.68
CA ARG A 1142 28.58 -4.59 -4.21
C ARG A 1142 29.61 -3.53 -3.84
N VAL A 1143 29.19 -2.53 -3.07
CA VAL A 1143 30.06 -1.51 -2.50
C VAL A 1143 29.88 -1.51 -0.99
N GLU A 1144 30.96 -1.52 -0.23
CA GLU A 1144 30.95 -1.51 1.22
C GLU A 1144 31.56 -0.19 1.69
N VAL A 1145 30.75 0.65 2.34
CA VAL A 1145 31.25 1.92 2.91
C VAL A 1145 31.74 1.63 4.32
N THR A 1146 33.00 1.98 4.55
CA THR A 1146 33.81 1.59 5.71
C THR A 1146 34.34 2.82 6.43
N TYR A 1147 34.80 2.67 7.67
CA TYR A 1147 35.14 3.83 8.51
C TYR A 1147 36.42 4.56 8.05
N GLY A 1148 37.43 3.88 7.50
CA GLY A 1148 38.74 4.50 7.25
C GLY A 1148 39.42 4.92 8.55
N ASP A 1149 40.18 6.01 8.50
CA ASP A 1149 40.81 6.64 9.66
C ASP A 1149 39.86 7.69 10.25
N SER A 1150 39.04 7.26 11.22
CA SER A 1150 37.87 8.02 11.69
C SER A 1150 37.75 8.13 13.19
N ILE A 1151 37.08 9.20 13.61
CA ILE A 1151 36.52 9.42 14.95
C ILE A 1151 35.00 9.43 14.84
N VAL A 1152 34.33 8.58 15.61
CA VAL A 1152 32.87 8.38 15.61
C VAL A 1152 32.30 8.89 16.93
N TYR A 1153 31.40 9.86 16.84
CA TYR A 1153 30.63 10.43 17.95
C TYR A 1153 29.26 9.76 18.01
N GLN A 1154 28.85 9.29 19.20
CA GLN A 1154 27.54 8.69 19.42
C GLN A 1154 26.74 9.51 20.45
N GLY A 1155 25.55 9.93 20.03
CA GLY A 1155 24.57 10.65 20.84
C GLY A 1155 23.72 9.73 21.72
N LEU A 1156 22.48 10.14 21.98
CA LEU A 1156 21.49 9.40 22.75
C LEU A 1156 21.29 7.98 22.20
N SER A 1157 21.08 7.00 23.10
CA SER A 1157 20.86 5.59 22.73
C SER A 1157 21.95 5.00 21.81
N ASN A 1158 23.20 5.48 21.92
CA ASN A 1158 24.33 5.10 21.07
C ASN A 1158 24.14 5.38 19.57
N VAL A 1159 23.15 6.20 19.17
CA VAL A 1159 22.96 6.62 17.77
C VAL A 1159 24.18 7.43 17.32
N VAL A 1160 24.79 7.06 16.19
CA VAL A 1160 25.91 7.83 15.63
C VAL A 1160 25.40 9.19 15.17
N CYS A 1161 25.85 10.26 15.83
CA CYS A 1161 25.47 11.63 15.47
C CYS A 1161 26.43 12.25 14.46
N SER A 1162 27.72 11.89 14.48
CA SER A 1162 28.71 12.40 13.54
C SER A 1162 29.92 11.47 13.41
N ILE A 1163 30.53 11.44 12.23
CA ILE A 1163 31.80 10.75 11.96
C ILE A 1163 32.74 11.76 11.31
N VAL A 1164 33.91 11.96 11.90
CA VAL A 1164 35.01 12.78 11.36
C VAL A 1164 36.07 11.83 10.81
N THR A 1165 36.38 11.94 9.52
CA THR A 1165 37.26 11.03 8.79
C THR A 1165 38.44 11.78 8.18
N LEU A 1166 39.65 11.23 8.26
CA LEU A 1166 40.80 11.72 7.53
C LEU A 1166 40.71 11.28 6.05
N ASN A 1167 40.59 12.24 5.14
CA ASN A 1167 40.86 12.00 3.72
C ASN A 1167 42.36 12.21 3.48
N HIS A 1168 43.09 11.11 3.30
CA HIS A 1168 44.54 11.13 3.10
C HIS A 1168 44.97 11.62 1.70
N ASP A 1169 44.09 11.58 0.69
CA ASP A 1169 44.40 11.93 -0.70
C ASP A 1169 44.41 13.45 -0.92
N ASP A 1170 43.46 14.18 -0.31
CA ASP A 1170 43.39 15.65 -0.37
C ASP A 1170 43.73 16.35 0.95
N LYS A 1171 44.16 15.58 1.95
CA LYS A 1171 44.50 16.00 3.32
C LYS A 1171 43.42 16.84 3.99
N LYS A 1172 42.15 16.43 3.87
CA LYS A 1172 41.02 17.11 4.52
C LYS A 1172 40.26 16.23 5.50
N LEU A 1173 39.65 16.85 6.50
CA LEU A 1173 38.63 16.21 7.31
C LEU A 1173 37.32 16.13 6.51
N HIS A 1174 36.73 14.95 6.40
CA HIS A 1174 35.33 14.80 5.99
C HIS A 1174 34.46 14.59 7.24
N VAL A 1175 33.29 15.24 7.33
CA VAL A 1175 32.39 15.09 8.48
C VAL A 1175 30.95 14.80 8.08
N THR A 1176 30.34 13.77 8.70
CA THR A 1176 28.90 13.46 8.56
C THR A 1176 28.05 14.09 9.66
N SER A 1177 26.76 14.28 9.40
CA SER A 1177 25.80 14.81 10.37
C SER A 1177 24.44 14.10 10.29
N THR A 1178 23.63 14.30 11.33
CA THR A 1178 22.25 13.85 11.44
C THR A 1178 21.36 15.06 11.74
N ASN A 1179 20.08 14.99 11.34
CA ASN A 1179 19.06 15.98 11.72
C ASN A 1179 18.42 15.66 13.09
N GLU A 1180 18.93 14.64 13.80
CA GLU A 1180 18.44 14.24 15.12
C GLU A 1180 19.17 15.03 16.21
N GLN A 1181 18.47 15.29 17.32
CA GLN A 1181 19.03 15.90 18.52
C GLN A 1181 20.16 15.02 19.08
N ILE A 1182 21.34 15.59 19.31
CA ILE A 1182 22.54 14.84 19.71
C ILE A 1182 22.30 14.07 21.01
N HIS A 1183 21.83 14.74 22.07
CA HIS A 1183 21.51 14.12 23.35
C HIS A 1183 20.52 14.92 24.21
N SER A 1184 19.27 14.46 24.30
CA SER A 1184 18.17 15.18 24.99
C SER A 1184 18.42 15.50 26.47
N TYR A 1185 19.21 14.69 27.17
CA TYR A 1185 19.56 14.92 28.58
C TYR A 1185 20.68 15.95 28.82
N PHE A 1186 21.36 16.46 27.78
CA PHE A 1186 22.43 17.48 27.88
C PHE A 1186 21.95 18.81 27.26
N ASN A 1187 20.85 19.34 27.80
CA ASN A 1187 20.23 20.57 27.29
C ASN A 1187 21.00 21.82 27.76
N ASN A 1188 21.49 22.61 26.81
CA ASN A 1188 22.44 23.71 27.00
C ASN A 1188 23.78 23.27 27.60
N GLU A 1189 24.19 22.02 27.37
CA GLU A 1189 25.46 21.47 27.83
C GLU A 1189 26.30 20.93 26.66
N LEU A 1190 27.60 21.26 26.66
CA LEU A 1190 28.57 20.80 25.67
C LEU A 1190 28.66 19.26 25.65
N TYR A 1191 28.21 18.65 24.55
CA TYR A 1191 28.19 17.19 24.40
C TYR A 1191 29.37 16.67 23.58
N MET A 1192 29.76 17.34 22.50
CA MET A 1192 30.85 16.92 21.62
C MET A 1192 31.67 18.10 21.09
N GLY A 1193 32.94 17.85 20.78
CA GLY A 1193 33.83 18.86 20.23
C GLY A 1193 35.08 18.29 19.56
N ILE A 1194 35.76 19.16 18.82
CA ILE A 1194 37.03 18.86 18.15
C ILE A 1194 37.89 20.13 18.08
N THR A 1195 39.18 19.98 18.29
CA THR A 1195 40.20 21.02 18.12
C THR A 1195 41.34 20.47 17.28
N LEU A 1196 41.70 21.16 16.20
CA LEU A 1196 42.86 20.82 15.38
C LEU A 1196 44.01 21.78 15.72
N TYR A 1197 45.18 21.23 16.02
CA TYR A 1197 46.43 21.96 16.27
C TYR A 1197 47.44 21.69 15.15
N ASP A 1198 48.25 22.68 14.80
CA ASP A 1198 49.40 22.50 13.91
C ASP A 1198 50.57 21.77 14.61
N GLN A 1199 51.61 21.44 13.84
CA GLN A 1199 52.83 20.79 14.32
C GLN A 1199 53.57 21.55 15.46
N ASN A 1200 53.32 22.85 15.63
CA ASN A 1200 53.92 23.69 16.68
C ASN A 1200 53.02 23.83 17.92
N GLY A 1201 51.81 23.24 17.90
CA GLY A 1201 50.80 23.38 18.94
C GLY A 1201 49.89 24.61 18.80
N THR A 1202 49.91 25.30 17.66
CA THR A 1202 49.00 26.43 17.37
C THR A 1202 47.61 25.92 17.02
N GLU A 1203 46.57 26.44 17.65
CA GLU A 1203 45.19 26.07 17.30
C GLU A 1203 44.82 26.55 15.90
N LYS A 1204 44.40 25.62 15.03
CA LYS A 1204 43.89 25.89 13.68
C LYS A 1204 42.37 26.13 13.67
N LYS A 1205 41.63 25.39 14.52
CA LYS A 1205 40.17 25.52 14.69
C LYS A 1205 39.73 24.75 15.94
N HIS A 1206 38.77 25.32 16.67
CA HIS A 1206 37.94 24.64 17.67
C HIS A 1206 36.47 24.67 17.21
N VAL A 1207 35.75 23.54 17.35
CA VAL A 1207 34.30 23.41 17.08
C VAL A 1207 33.66 22.53 18.13
N THR A 1208 32.45 22.91 18.55
CA THR A 1208 31.68 22.29 19.62
C THR A 1208 30.21 22.17 19.22
N ALA A 1209 29.48 21.25 19.86
CA ALA A 1209 28.02 21.19 19.83
C ALA A 1209 27.43 20.74 21.17
N GLU A 1210 26.33 21.37 21.55
CA GLU A 1210 25.56 21.07 22.76
C GLU A 1210 24.55 19.93 22.53
N GLY A 1211 24.10 19.27 23.60
CA GLY A 1211 23.25 18.08 23.48
C GLY A 1211 21.87 18.34 22.83
N GLN A 1212 21.34 19.55 22.91
CA GLN A 1212 20.09 19.93 22.23
C GLN A 1212 20.26 20.32 20.76
N GLU A 1213 21.50 20.52 20.29
CA GLU A 1213 21.76 20.76 18.88
C GLU A 1213 21.60 19.48 18.03
N THR A 1214 21.58 19.67 16.72
CA THR A 1214 21.87 18.61 15.74
C THR A 1214 23.34 18.71 15.35
N SER A 1215 23.97 17.61 14.93
CA SER A 1215 25.39 17.61 14.53
C SER A 1215 25.67 18.35 13.21
N LYS A 1216 24.66 18.94 12.59
CA LYS A 1216 24.76 19.68 11.32
C LYS A 1216 25.72 20.86 11.40
N ASN A 1217 25.56 21.75 12.38
CA ASN A 1217 26.42 22.92 12.59
C ASN A 1217 27.89 22.52 12.85
N PHE A 1218 28.08 21.47 13.68
CA PHE A 1218 29.40 20.88 13.92
C PHE A 1218 30.05 20.39 12.62
N ALA A 1219 29.33 19.60 11.81
CA ALA A 1219 29.84 19.09 10.55
C ALA A 1219 30.14 20.21 9.54
N GLU A 1220 29.25 21.20 9.40
CA GLU A 1220 29.42 22.34 8.48
C GLU A 1220 30.70 23.16 8.78
N GLN A 1221 31.15 23.21 10.04
CA GLN A 1221 32.35 23.95 10.44
C GLN A 1221 33.66 23.15 10.39
N VAL A 1222 33.60 21.81 10.40
CA VAL A 1222 34.77 20.92 10.42
C VAL A 1222 35.02 20.25 9.06
N ASN A 1223 33.96 20.05 8.26
CA ASN A 1223 34.06 19.43 6.94
C ASN A 1223 34.90 20.26 5.97
N GLY A 1224 35.81 19.61 5.24
CA GLY A 1224 36.73 20.23 4.30
C GLY A 1224 37.97 20.89 4.92
N MET A 1225 38.14 20.87 6.24
CA MET A 1225 39.31 21.41 6.93
C MET A 1225 40.61 20.70 6.52
N MET A 1226 41.64 21.45 6.13
CA MET A 1226 42.95 20.89 5.79
C MET A 1226 43.78 20.52 7.03
N PHE A 1227 44.41 19.34 6.99
CA PHE A 1227 45.40 18.88 7.95
C PHE A 1227 46.77 18.67 7.30
N GLU A 1228 47.82 18.66 8.11
CA GLU A 1228 49.14 18.19 7.71
C GLU A 1228 49.60 17.02 8.58
N TYR A 1229 50.45 16.15 8.03
CA TYR A 1229 50.99 15.04 8.81
C TYR A 1229 51.88 15.58 9.93
N GLY A 1230 51.53 15.27 11.18
CA GLY A 1230 52.11 15.86 12.38
C GLY A 1230 51.19 16.81 13.15
N ASP A 1231 50.09 17.28 12.54
CA ASP A 1231 49.01 17.99 13.24
C ASP A 1231 48.40 17.09 14.34
N VAL A 1232 47.79 17.70 15.35
CA VAL A 1232 47.13 17.00 16.47
C VAL A 1232 45.65 17.34 16.52
N VAL A 1233 44.80 16.32 16.46
CA VAL A 1233 43.35 16.41 16.67
C VAL A 1233 43.04 16.06 18.12
N LYS A 1234 42.61 17.05 18.90
CA LYS A 1234 42.06 16.87 20.24
C LYS A 1234 40.55 16.76 20.14
N VAL A 1235 39.97 15.69 20.67
CA VAL A 1235 38.53 15.40 20.59
C VAL A 1235 37.92 15.51 21.98
N TYR A 1236 36.78 16.19 22.10
CA TYR A 1236 35.96 16.21 23.32
C TYR A 1236 34.69 15.36 23.13
N HIS A 1237 34.33 14.57 24.14
CA HIS A 1237 33.02 13.92 24.23
C HIS A 1237 32.58 13.86 25.71
N ALA A 1238 31.38 14.36 26.03
CA ALA A 1238 30.87 14.44 27.40
C ALA A 1238 30.72 13.05 28.03
N GLU A 1239 30.30 12.06 27.23
CA GLU A 1239 30.33 10.64 27.54
C GLU A 1239 31.39 9.94 26.69
N SER A 1240 32.63 9.86 27.16
CA SER A 1240 33.74 9.29 26.37
C SER A 1240 33.55 7.81 26.00
N ASP A 1241 32.72 7.05 26.72
CA ASP A 1241 32.31 5.69 26.32
C ASP A 1241 31.42 5.63 25.07
N ARG A 1242 31.10 6.78 24.48
CA ARG A 1242 30.38 6.93 23.20
C ARG A 1242 31.24 7.51 22.08
N LEU A 1243 32.52 7.77 22.35
CA LEU A 1243 33.52 8.14 21.35
C LEU A 1243 34.32 6.90 20.93
N SER A 1244 34.33 6.58 19.63
CA SER A 1244 35.10 5.46 19.07
C SER A 1244 36.05 5.95 17.98
N TRP A 1245 37.17 5.27 17.74
CA TRP A 1245 38.08 5.60 16.64
C TRP A 1245 38.58 4.36 15.90
N TYR A 1246 38.82 4.57 14.61
CA TYR A 1246 39.16 3.56 13.61
C TYR A 1246 40.45 3.96 12.91
N LYS A 1247 41.25 2.96 12.53
CA LYS A 1247 42.46 3.12 11.72
C LYS A 1247 42.33 2.17 10.53
N ASN A 1248 42.47 2.65 9.31
CA ASN A 1248 42.28 1.85 8.09
C ASN A 1248 40.96 1.00 8.11
N SER A 1249 39.86 1.57 8.60
CA SER A 1249 38.55 0.91 8.82
C SER A 1249 38.49 -0.16 9.91
N GLU A 1250 39.60 -0.52 10.55
CA GLU A 1250 39.60 -1.41 11.71
C GLU A 1250 39.33 -0.61 12.99
N PHE A 1251 38.54 -1.18 13.90
CA PHE A 1251 38.26 -0.56 15.20
C PHE A 1251 39.52 -0.63 16.07
N VAL A 1252 40.09 0.53 16.42
CA VAL A 1252 41.33 0.62 17.22
C VAL A 1252 41.06 0.95 18.68
N GLY A 1253 40.00 1.70 18.96
CA GLY A 1253 39.67 2.02 20.35
C GLY A 1253 38.37 2.76 20.53
N LYS A 1254 38.00 2.86 21.81
CA LYS A 1254 36.80 3.53 22.30
C LYS A 1254 37.13 4.14 23.65
N GLY A 1255 36.56 5.29 23.95
CA GLY A 1255 36.82 5.97 25.22
C GLY A 1255 36.30 5.17 26.41
N ASP A 1256 36.85 5.48 27.58
CA ASP A 1256 36.49 4.85 28.85
C ASP A 1256 35.78 5.89 29.72
N LYS A 1257 34.53 5.58 30.11
CA LYS A 1257 33.62 6.42 30.90
C LYS A 1257 34.25 7.01 32.17
N LYS A 1258 35.35 6.43 32.67
CA LYS A 1258 36.04 6.86 33.89
C LYS A 1258 37.39 7.56 33.68
N LYS A 1259 37.92 7.69 32.47
CA LYS A 1259 39.32 8.11 32.26
C LYS A 1259 39.54 9.51 31.70
N PHE A 1260 38.70 10.00 30.81
CA PHE A 1260 38.87 11.33 30.20
C PHE A 1260 37.56 11.86 29.58
N LYS A 1261 37.47 13.18 29.40
CA LYS A 1261 36.51 13.84 28.50
C LYS A 1261 37.15 14.28 27.18
N GLU A 1262 38.48 14.32 27.13
CA GLU A 1262 39.26 14.73 25.97
C GLU A 1262 40.36 13.72 25.63
N ILE A 1263 40.63 13.50 24.35
CA ILE A 1263 41.69 12.60 23.85
C ILE A 1263 42.37 13.23 22.64
N SER A 1264 43.70 13.08 22.53
CA SER A 1264 44.49 13.63 21.43
C SER A 1264 44.96 12.53 20.49
N PHE A 1265 44.91 12.82 19.19
CA PHE A 1265 45.43 11.98 18.12
C PHE A 1265 46.35 12.79 17.22
N LYS A 1266 47.58 12.35 17.05
CA LYS A 1266 48.48 12.86 16.01
C LYS A 1266 48.05 12.27 14.67
N ILE A 1267 47.90 13.12 13.66
CA ILE A 1267 47.63 12.69 12.29
C ILE A 1267 48.94 12.24 11.65
N THR A 1268 49.00 10.99 11.20
CA THR A 1268 50.19 10.40 10.57
C THR A 1268 49.85 9.83 9.18
N PRO A 1269 50.85 9.52 8.33
CA PRO A 1269 50.62 8.80 7.07
C PRO A 1269 49.98 7.42 7.26
N ASN A 1270 50.02 6.87 8.48
CA ASN A 1270 49.41 5.58 8.82
C ASN A 1270 48.00 5.74 9.43
N GLY A 1271 47.46 6.96 9.53
CA GLY A 1271 46.18 7.25 10.19
C GLY A 1271 46.32 8.01 11.52
N LEU A 1272 45.28 7.92 12.36
CA LEU A 1272 45.25 8.54 13.69
C LEU A 1272 46.05 7.72 14.72
N GLU A 1273 47.00 8.37 15.40
CA GLU A 1273 47.79 7.77 16.47
C GLU A 1273 47.59 8.53 17.78
N GLN A 1274 47.10 7.84 18.82
CA GLN A 1274 46.84 8.46 20.12
C GLN A 1274 48.14 8.97 20.78
N VAL A 1275 48.11 10.18 21.33
CA VAL A 1275 49.26 10.87 21.97
C VAL A 1275 48.91 11.49 23.32
#